data_AF-A0A8H6PNY3-F1
#
_entry.id   AF-A0A8H6PNY3-F1
#
_cell.length_a   1.000
_cell.length_b   1.000
_cell.length_c   1.000
_cell.angle_alpha   90.00
_cell.angle_beta   90.00
_cell.angle_gamma   90.00
#
_symmetry.space_group_name_H-M   'P 1'
#
loop_
_entity.id
_entity.type
_entity.pdbx_description
1 polymer ?
#
loop_
_entity_poly.entity_id
_entity_poly.type
_entity_poly.pdbx_seq_one_letter_code
_entity_poly.pdbx_strand_id
1 'polypeptide(L)'
;MVFKPFTHLARQSFTKAFTHGYAQSVVAASQSSYASSTTFNQLACQPAKFTRTSQLQNVFQPSSSSGAGAKASQGGSGSGDFGLAAYYAAWQHAQQTGDDSDWKQFQFKKRIGYKPTGDEEPAKVKVEEKATDSHPSLRDSPRVTKASANAEISAQVEEAVAREIQIQEEQAQAEEASEAKDEGTEAFPDLPPEVAAVSDATAEQSRIVSDQIVQLASGKKYAEIPAAFELLLRDGLTPTVGAYNALLESAVRLHTDISHAIPKALDVYSDMLRRRVIPDEDTYRTLVELFVTRSHETIKAKESLEQERLRYGGMEEPGKFMLHSSQLERDLLAEDHSLAIAVKLFNTATTRHADLVFSLDMYRYLITACAKEGQVEDMIRIYAHMESHKVTPHASIFPSMIDAFASTGDLTSAVECYNEYKDLAISDDNGTFSIIQRLDGQVYAAVVRAYLSAGKEENALRFLERIRASFDEVAENREARQEAVESVIVQDGLVQYYLKSGKHAKALEHAKEQLRGGALDHAMARICVTAADAGDLKTASEAYGCLPSDATVRQGPAIAMLALHVRQGNVSEARPLWLMLSTVGQATSDMVQPTVMYTVALVKSGQVDEALLEARNMFARIRNSSANDTVVLNSIREQINESLHLIGRILMQTAAVLSPQAAMNLIWSMTENGGLISPLAEHAVASLGPMGISQLAAPDLALALQVQAGMLLSNNSMAFDVAHPIRFAHMLDIALATRLPLDAQTTGLVDQAVAKLFNSRPDMVKRWQDHLSMASSPSPFLSGRHSPVSEVSSMTPVSSDDSFDPYAYATDFRGSSIIAEELESTSGRAESHLNEALTRLRNMRRIGRHPRYVTYAKLINAATKAGRADLVQEILSMARRDVPLLPQYHAVKYGWISILDAMVASCLTLGDRSLAAKYHNELLELGSAPSANTFGLYITTLKESTKTFDEATEALKIFHRAVAEGVEPTSFLYNALIGKLGKARRIDDCLLYFAEMRANGIRPTSVTYGTIVNALCRVSDERFAEEMFEEMESMPNYKPRPAPYNSMIQYFLNTKRDRSKVLAYYQRMQSRNIQPTMHTYKLLIDAYASLEPVDMTAAEKVLESIKASGQQPEAVHYASLIHAKGCVMHDLDAALDVFQSVVSNRKVRLQPCLYQALLEAMVANHQVVRTEAIVKDMINRRVEMTAYIANTLIHGWAAEGNVAKAKAVYDSVGIEKREPSTYEAMTRAFLASEDREGASRVVKEMLSRGYPTAVAGKILDLVGGGAPVAAI
;
A
#
# COMPACT_ATOMS: atom_id res chain seq x y z
N MET A 1 30.09 44.02 22.87
CA MET A 1 30.91 42.88 22.45
C MET A 1 30.33 42.34 21.15
N VAL A 2 31.17 42.13 20.15
CA VAL A 2 30.77 41.57 18.84
C VAL A 2 30.40 40.10 19.07
N PHE A 3 29.14 39.73 18.87
CA PHE A 3 28.73 38.34 18.77
C PHE A 3 29.64 37.66 17.75
N LYS A 4 30.36 36.61 18.15
CA LYS A 4 30.90 35.66 17.17
C LYS A 4 29.70 34.80 16.75
N PRO A 5 29.17 34.93 15.53
CA PRO A 5 28.01 34.16 15.10
C PRO A 5 28.37 32.67 14.96
N PHE A 6 27.36 31.78 15.01
CA PHE A 6 27.38 30.31 14.74
C PHE A 6 28.03 29.89 13.39
N THR A 7 28.64 30.85 12.68
CA THR A 7 29.40 30.72 11.43
C THR A 7 30.59 29.76 11.48
N HIS A 8 31.06 29.34 12.66
CA HIS A 8 32.18 28.41 12.76
C HIS A 8 31.78 26.96 12.44
N LEU A 9 30.55 26.56 12.78
CA LEU A 9 30.00 25.23 12.54
C LEU A 9 29.58 25.06 11.07
N ALA A 10 28.96 26.10 10.48
CA ALA A 10 28.77 26.17 9.03
C ALA A 10 30.11 26.08 8.29
N ARG A 11 31.13 26.87 8.66
CA ARG A 11 32.43 26.84 7.97
C ARG A 11 33.20 25.52 8.13
N GLN A 12 33.08 24.79 9.24
CA GLN A 12 33.76 23.50 9.41
C GLN A 12 33.11 22.37 8.60
N SER A 13 31.78 22.38 8.44
CA SER A 13 31.06 21.43 7.58
C SER A 13 31.26 21.74 6.08
N PHE A 14 31.28 23.03 5.71
CA PHE A 14 31.46 23.47 4.32
C PHE A 14 32.91 23.32 3.78
N THR A 15 33.92 23.22 4.65
CA THR A 15 35.34 23.17 4.21
C THR A 15 35.84 21.78 3.79
N LYS A 16 35.05 20.71 3.92
CA LYS A 16 35.41 19.37 3.40
C LYS A 16 34.90 19.07 1.98
N ALA A 17 34.14 19.97 1.35
CA ALA A 17 33.46 19.67 0.08
C ALA A 17 33.90 20.52 -1.14
N PHE A 18 34.80 21.50 -0.99
CA PHE A 18 35.16 22.42 -2.09
C PHE A 18 36.67 22.45 -2.37
N THR A 19 37.20 21.42 -3.03
CA THR A 19 38.42 21.54 -3.86
C THR A 19 38.35 20.55 -5.02
N HIS A 20 37.79 20.98 -6.15
CA HIS A 20 38.29 20.76 -7.52
C HIS A 20 37.18 20.99 -8.55
N GLY A 21 37.42 21.91 -9.49
CA GLY A 21 36.75 21.88 -10.79
C GLY A 21 36.18 23.20 -11.30
N TYR A 22 36.99 24.25 -11.42
CA TYR A 22 36.70 25.37 -12.34
C TYR A 22 37.89 25.48 -13.29
N ALA A 23 37.73 25.04 -14.54
CA ALA A 23 38.38 25.58 -15.74
C ALA A 23 38.18 24.67 -16.97
N GLN A 24 37.74 25.31 -18.06
CA GLN A 24 37.89 24.96 -19.47
C GLN A 24 36.91 23.97 -20.14
N SER A 25 35.87 24.55 -20.74
CA SER A 25 35.21 24.03 -21.93
C SER A 25 35.24 25.10 -23.03
N VAL A 26 36.10 24.92 -24.04
CA VAL A 26 35.99 25.58 -25.35
C VAL A 26 36.45 24.59 -26.42
N VAL A 27 35.67 24.53 -27.50
CA VAL A 27 35.99 24.02 -28.86
C VAL A 27 35.47 22.62 -29.26
N ALA A 28 34.57 22.68 -30.26
CA ALA A 28 34.32 21.78 -31.39
C ALA A 28 33.36 20.58 -31.24
N ALA A 29 32.23 20.74 -31.93
CA ALA A 29 31.47 19.69 -32.59
C ALA A 29 32.28 19.07 -33.75
N SER A 30 32.18 17.75 -33.95
CA SER A 30 31.81 17.12 -35.24
C SER A 30 31.96 15.59 -35.22
N GLN A 31 31.00 14.93 -35.89
CA GLN A 31 31.08 13.64 -36.56
C GLN A 31 30.59 12.34 -35.88
N SER A 32 29.90 11.62 -36.75
CA SER A 32 29.05 10.43 -36.73
C SER A 32 29.77 9.06 -36.73
N SER A 33 29.05 8.05 -36.24
CA SER A 33 28.97 6.63 -36.72
C SER A 33 30.24 5.76 -36.86
N TYR A 34 30.37 4.69 -36.05
CA TYR A 34 30.45 3.26 -36.46
C TYR A 34 30.83 2.32 -35.28
N ALA A 35 30.54 1.03 -35.45
CA ALA A 35 30.57 -0.06 -34.46
C ALA A 35 31.94 -0.74 -34.22
N SER A 36 31.97 -1.56 -33.16
CA SER A 36 32.74 -2.80 -32.93
C SER A 36 33.82 -2.82 -31.83
N SER A 37 34.05 -4.05 -31.36
CA SER A 37 34.46 -4.59 -30.06
C SER A 37 35.97 -4.67 -29.76
N THR A 38 36.32 -4.61 -28.45
CA THR A 38 37.40 -5.33 -27.69
C THR A 38 38.87 -5.09 -28.11
N THR A 39 39.94 -4.97 -27.29
CA THR A 39 40.24 -5.41 -25.91
C THR A 39 41.66 -4.92 -25.44
N PHE A 40 41.91 -5.00 -24.11
CA PHE A 40 43.18 -5.29 -23.37
C PHE A 40 44.14 -4.18 -22.84
N ASN A 41 44.08 -4.00 -21.49
CA ASN A 41 45.15 -3.95 -20.44
C ASN A 41 46.25 -2.84 -20.43
N GLN A 42 46.77 -2.33 -19.29
CA GLN A 42 46.88 -2.82 -17.90
C GLN A 42 47.38 -1.70 -16.93
N LEU A 43 47.19 -1.92 -15.60
CA LEU A 43 47.95 -1.44 -14.41
C LEU A 43 47.31 -0.46 -13.40
N ALA A 44 46.63 -1.07 -12.40
CA ALA A 44 46.82 -0.97 -10.93
C ALA A 44 46.73 0.36 -10.16
N CYS A 45 45.69 0.51 -9.31
CA CYS A 45 45.74 0.43 -7.81
C CYS A 45 44.38 0.83 -7.17
N GLN A 46 44.00 0.16 -6.08
CA GLN A 46 42.78 0.37 -5.25
C GLN A 46 42.84 1.67 -4.39
N PRO A 47 41.86 2.06 -3.51
CA PRO A 47 40.51 1.49 -3.18
C PRO A 47 39.32 2.50 -3.04
N ALA A 48 38.09 1.95 -3.12
CA ALA A 48 36.85 2.28 -2.37
C ALA A 48 36.00 3.58 -2.55
N LYS A 49 34.66 3.34 -2.53
CA LYS A 49 33.49 4.15 -2.09
C LYS A 49 32.50 4.72 -3.14
N PHE A 50 31.23 4.64 -2.71
CA PHE A 50 29.93 4.98 -3.32
C PHE A 50 29.80 6.41 -3.86
N THR A 51 29.00 6.61 -4.93
CA THR A 51 27.85 7.54 -5.00
C THR A 51 27.03 7.36 -6.29
N ARG A 52 25.70 7.21 -6.14
CA ARG A 52 24.68 7.46 -7.17
C ARG A 52 24.40 8.96 -7.19
N THR A 53 24.38 9.60 -8.36
CA THR A 53 23.43 10.65 -8.80
C THR A 53 23.98 11.40 -10.03
N SER A 54 23.29 11.28 -11.17
CA SER A 54 23.09 12.30 -12.22
C SER A 54 22.85 11.65 -13.57
N GLN A 55 22.05 12.33 -14.41
CA GLN A 55 21.61 11.99 -15.77
C GLN A 55 20.29 11.23 -15.88
N LEU A 56 19.19 11.96 -15.66
CA LEU A 56 18.02 11.95 -16.55
C LEU A 56 17.40 13.36 -16.51
N GLN A 57 17.91 14.24 -17.37
CA GLN A 57 17.22 15.45 -17.79
C GLN A 57 17.29 15.44 -19.33
N ASN A 58 16.14 15.68 -19.96
CA ASN A 58 15.87 15.76 -21.41
C ASN A 58 15.55 14.45 -22.14
N VAL A 59 14.28 14.01 -22.06
CA VAL A 59 13.49 13.61 -23.25
C VAL A 59 12.00 13.79 -22.93
N PHE A 60 11.42 14.96 -23.20
CA PHE A 60 9.99 15.09 -23.51
C PHE A 60 9.78 16.36 -24.37
N GLN A 61 9.80 16.18 -25.69
CA GLN A 61 9.01 16.99 -26.61
C GLN A 61 8.00 16.05 -27.30
N PRO A 62 6.72 16.43 -27.42
CA PRO A 62 5.72 15.64 -28.13
C PRO A 62 5.65 16.05 -29.61
N SER A 63 5.73 15.08 -30.51
CA SER A 63 5.37 15.23 -31.92
C SER A 63 3.87 14.93 -32.10
N SER A 64 3.17 15.86 -32.73
CA SER A 64 1.73 15.91 -32.96
C SER A 64 1.24 15.11 -34.18
N SER A 65 -0.09 14.91 -34.21
CA SER A 65 -0.99 14.52 -35.32
C SER A 65 -1.35 13.02 -35.49
N SER A 66 -2.60 12.66 -35.16
CA SER A 66 -3.75 12.66 -36.11
C SER A 66 -5.02 12.20 -35.39
N GLY A 67 -6.09 12.99 -35.46
CA GLY A 67 -7.35 12.72 -34.77
C GLY A 67 -8.33 11.84 -35.55
N ALA A 68 -9.23 11.19 -34.82
CA ALA A 68 -10.55 10.77 -35.28
C ALA A 68 -11.47 10.67 -34.05
N GLY A 69 -12.51 11.51 -34.03
CA GLY A 69 -13.38 11.69 -32.87
C GLY A 69 -14.45 10.61 -32.68
N ALA A 70 -14.97 10.52 -31.46
CA ALA A 70 -16.29 9.97 -31.18
C ALA A 70 -16.89 10.64 -29.94
N LYS A 71 -18.15 11.08 -30.10
CA LYS A 71 -18.96 11.88 -29.18
C LYS A 71 -19.47 11.05 -27.98
N ALA A 72 -19.79 11.79 -26.93
CA ALA A 72 -20.34 11.38 -25.64
C ALA A 72 -21.62 10.52 -25.68
N SER A 73 -21.76 9.65 -24.68
CA SER A 73 -23.04 9.22 -24.10
C SER A 73 -22.92 9.11 -22.58
N GLN A 74 -23.59 10.01 -21.87
CA GLN A 74 -23.79 9.97 -20.41
C GLN A 74 -24.89 8.97 -20.03
N GLY A 75 -24.74 8.35 -18.85
CA GLY A 75 -25.84 7.74 -18.12
C GLY A 75 -25.37 6.79 -17.01
N GLY A 76 -25.30 7.26 -15.76
CA GLY A 76 -25.10 6.39 -14.58
C GLY A 76 -24.52 7.12 -13.37
N SER A 77 -25.37 7.41 -12.38
CA SER A 77 -25.10 8.14 -11.14
C SER A 77 -24.03 7.49 -10.25
N GLY A 78 -22.90 8.17 -10.05
CA GLY A 78 -21.93 7.91 -8.99
C GLY A 78 -21.10 9.16 -8.73
N SER A 79 -21.26 9.77 -7.56
CA SER A 79 -20.51 10.95 -7.11
C SER A 79 -19.07 10.54 -6.79
N GLY A 80 -18.17 10.60 -7.77
CA GLY A 80 -16.73 10.36 -7.63
C GLY A 80 -15.96 11.13 -8.71
N ASP A 81 -14.77 11.59 -8.37
CA ASP A 81 -14.00 12.68 -9.00
C ASP A 81 -13.57 12.48 -10.47
N PHE A 82 -14.52 12.52 -11.41
CA PHE A 82 -14.22 12.57 -12.85
C PHE A 82 -13.89 13.99 -13.38
N GLY A 83 -13.98 15.02 -12.53
CA GLY A 83 -13.71 16.40 -12.93
C GLY A 83 -12.22 16.77 -13.02
N LEU A 84 -11.37 16.13 -12.21
CA LEU A 84 -9.98 16.56 -12.02
C LEU A 84 -9.05 16.09 -13.15
N ALA A 85 -9.23 14.86 -13.65
CA ALA A 85 -8.48 14.35 -14.79
C ALA A 85 -8.84 15.10 -16.09
N ALA A 86 -10.12 15.46 -16.28
CA ALA A 86 -10.57 16.29 -17.39
C ALA A 86 -10.03 17.73 -17.29
N TYR A 87 -9.89 18.26 -16.07
CA TYR A 87 -9.24 19.53 -15.78
C TYR A 87 -7.76 19.53 -16.14
N TYR A 88 -7.00 18.50 -15.75
CA TYR A 88 -5.58 18.38 -16.09
C TYR A 88 -5.35 18.20 -17.60
N ALA A 89 -6.21 17.45 -18.27
CA ALA A 89 -6.14 17.28 -19.72
C ALA A 89 -6.46 18.58 -20.49
N ALA A 90 -7.47 19.34 -20.05
CA ALA A 90 -7.82 20.62 -20.64
C ALA A 90 -6.75 21.70 -20.39
N TRP A 91 -6.10 21.67 -19.22
CA TRP A 91 -5.01 22.57 -18.87
C TRP A 91 -3.72 22.28 -19.66
N GLN A 92 -3.32 21.01 -19.80
CA GLN A 92 -2.19 20.63 -20.65
C GLN A 92 -2.44 20.98 -22.12
N HIS A 93 -3.69 20.88 -22.58
CA HIS A 93 -4.07 21.29 -23.92
C HIS A 93 -3.94 22.81 -24.12
N ALA A 94 -4.35 23.63 -23.15
CA ALA A 94 -4.20 25.09 -23.20
C ALA A 94 -2.72 25.53 -23.19
N GLN A 95 -1.86 24.88 -22.40
CA GLN A 95 -0.41 25.14 -22.40
C GLN A 95 0.28 24.82 -23.73
N GLN A 96 -0.20 23.80 -24.44
CA GLN A 96 0.40 23.37 -25.71
C GLN A 96 -0.12 24.15 -26.92
N THR A 97 -1.33 24.73 -26.84
CA THR A 97 -2.01 25.35 -27.99
C THR A 97 -2.19 26.87 -27.89
N GLY A 98 -2.10 27.44 -26.68
CA GLY A 98 -2.32 28.88 -26.44
C GLY A 98 -3.78 29.32 -26.56
N ASP A 99 -4.73 28.39 -26.67
CA ASP A 99 -6.16 28.68 -26.83
C ASP A 99 -6.91 28.44 -25.49
N ASP A 100 -7.35 29.54 -24.86
CA ASP A 100 -7.92 29.58 -23.50
C ASP A 100 -9.44 29.24 -23.43
N SER A 101 -10.06 28.86 -24.55
CA SER A 101 -11.53 28.73 -24.65
C SER A 101 -12.12 27.62 -23.77
N ASP A 102 -11.44 26.47 -23.71
CA ASP A 102 -11.91 25.29 -22.96
C ASP A 102 -11.56 25.38 -21.48
N TRP A 103 -10.47 26.08 -21.15
CA TRP A 103 -10.02 26.35 -19.79
C TRP A 103 -10.99 27.24 -19.01
N LYS A 104 -11.57 28.27 -19.66
CA LYS A 104 -12.56 29.17 -19.05
C LYS A 104 -13.82 28.44 -18.54
N GLN A 105 -14.13 27.25 -19.04
CA GLN A 105 -15.29 26.45 -18.59
C GLN A 105 -15.10 25.78 -17.21
N PHE A 106 -13.88 25.79 -16.66
CA PHE A 106 -13.52 25.16 -15.37
C PHE A 106 -13.29 26.15 -14.23
N GLN A 107 -13.63 27.44 -14.39
CA GLN A 107 -13.72 28.36 -13.25
C GLN A 107 -14.73 27.81 -12.21
N PHE A 108 -14.25 27.54 -10.98
CA PHE A 108 -14.98 27.11 -9.77
C PHE A 108 -16.38 26.52 -10.01
N LYS A 109 -16.46 25.29 -10.54
CA LYS A 109 -17.74 24.53 -10.56
C LYS A 109 -18.01 23.75 -9.27
N LYS A 110 -16.99 23.46 -8.44
CA LYS A 110 -17.21 23.03 -7.05
C LYS A 110 -17.25 24.29 -6.19
N ARG A 111 -18.44 24.67 -5.72
CA ARG A 111 -18.60 25.64 -4.63
C ARG A 111 -17.61 25.26 -3.53
N ILE A 112 -16.88 26.21 -2.95
CA ILE A 112 -16.23 25.95 -1.66
C ILE A 112 -17.39 25.52 -0.77
N GLY A 113 -17.38 24.26 -0.34
CA GLY A 113 -18.50 23.65 0.35
C GLY A 113 -18.62 24.21 1.77
N TYR A 114 -18.91 25.50 1.91
CA TYR A 114 -19.37 26.08 3.15
C TYR A 114 -20.90 26.04 3.13
N LYS A 115 -21.46 24.98 3.73
CA LYS A 115 -22.84 25.03 4.20
C LYS A 115 -22.77 25.60 5.61
N PRO A 116 -23.31 26.81 5.88
CA PRO A 116 -23.63 27.13 7.26
C PRO A 116 -24.57 26.01 7.74
N THR A 117 -24.21 25.34 8.82
CA THR A 117 -25.10 24.40 9.50
C THR A 117 -26.38 25.15 9.82
N GLY A 118 -27.46 24.87 9.09
CA GLY A 118 -28.76 25.50 9.27
C GLY A 118 -29.48 24.92 10.49
N ASP A 119 -30.05 25.84 11.28
CA ASP A 119 -31.18 25.67 12.19
C ASP A 119 -31.02 24.73 13.38
N GLU A 120 -30.18 25.14 14.34
CA GLU A 120 -30.62 25.15 15.74
C GLU A 120 -30.87 26.62 16.13
N GLU A 121 -32.06 26.90 16.65
CA GLU A 121 -32.47 28.23 17.11
C GLU A 121 -31.39 28.89 18.00
N PRO A 122 -31.23 30.22 17.94
CA PRO A 122 -30.28 30.90 18.82
C PRO A 122 -30.81 30.86 20.27
N ALA A 123 -30.43 29.80 20.99
CA ALA A 123 -30.48 29.81 22.44
C ALA A 123 -29.54 30.92 22.91
N LYS A 124 -30.14 32.00 23.45
CA LYS A 124 -29.45 33.14 24.07
C LYS A 124 -28.46 32.65 25.13
N VAL A 125 -27.21 32.45 24.75
CA VAL A 125 -26.10 32.38 25.70
C VAL A 125 -25.61 33.81 25.88
N LYS A 126 -25.84 34.35 27.07
CA LYS A 126 -25.25 35.60 27.52
C LYS A 126 -23.73 35.48 27.41
N VAL A 127 -23.14 36.33 26.59
CA VAL A 127 -21.70 36.57 26.58
C VAL A 127 -21.37 37.31 27.86
N GLU A 128 -20.88 36.59 28.87
CA GLU A 128 -19.99 37.20 29.84
C GLU A 128 -18.59 37.21 29.23
N GLU A 129 -18.09 38.41 28.97
CA GLU A 129 -16.70 38.67 28.63
C GLU A 129 -15.78 38.17 29.75
N LYS A 130 -15.04 37.10 29.48
CA LYS A 130 -13.72 36.90 30.09
C LYS A 130 -12.73 36.50 29.01
N ALA A 131 -11.94 37.49 28.62
CA ALA A 131 -10.70 37.30 27.91
C ALA A 131 -9.73 36.49 28.80
N THR A 132 -9.41 35.27 28.38
CA THR A 132 -8.15 34.61 28.72
C THR A 132 -7.72 33.80 27.51
N ASP A 133 -6.68 34.29 26.82
CA ASP A 133 -5.90 33.52 25.86
C ASP A 133 -5.41 32.23 26.55
N SER A 134 -6.08 31.12 26.24
CA SER A 134 -5.58 29.79 26.57
C SER A 134 -6.05 28.86 25.46
N HIS A 135 -5.10 28.39 24.66
CA HIS A 135 -5.33 27.28 23.75
C HIS A 135 -5.91 26.10 24.55
N PRO A 136 -6.97 25.43 24.07
CA PRO A 136 -7.50 24.26 24.74
C PRO A 136 -6.40 23.19 24.85
N SER A 137 -6.38 22.49 25.98
CA SER A 137 -5.33 21.53 26.34
C SER A 137 -5.13 20.43 25.29
N LEU A 138 -3.91 20.34 24.78
CA LEU A 138 -3.36 19.44 23.74
C LEU A 138 -3.35 17.93 24.08
N ARG A 139 -4.26 17.42 24.93
CA ARG A 139 -4.30 15.99 25.30
C ARG A 139 -5.46 15.19 24.71
N ASP A 140 -6.48 15.86 24.21
CA ASP A 140 -7.74 15.20 23.80
C ASP A 140 -8.12 15.52 22.33
N SER A 141 -7.15 15.57 21.43
CA SER A 141 -7.41 15.63 19.99
C SER A 141 -8.01 14.29 19.52
N PRO A 142 -9.09 14.27 18.72
CA PRO A 142 -9.62 13.02 18.17
C PRO A 142 -8.56 12.32 17.29
N ARG A 143 -8.45 11.00 17.43
CA ARG A 143 -7.51 10.16 16.67
C ARG A 143 -7.73 10.31 15.16
N VAL A 144 -6.66 10.26 14.37
CA VAL A 144 -6.75 10.44 12.91
C VAL A 144 -7.40 9.22 12.27
N THR A 145 -8.66 9.34 11.83
CA THR A 145 -9.45 8.24 11.27
C THR A 145 -9.41 8.14 9.73
N LYS A 146 -8.84 9.14 9.04
CA LYS A 146 -8.75 9.19 7.58
C LYS A 146 -7.37 9.65 7.12
N ALA A 147 -6.87 9.06 6.04
CA ALA A 147 -5.67 9.55 5.36
C ALA A 147 -5.91 10.98 4.87
N SER A 148 -5.13 11.93 5.38
CA SER A 148 -4.98 13.22 4.73
C SER A 148 -4.27 12.97 3.40
N ALA A 149 -4.71 13.61 2.31
CA ALA A 149 -4.17 13.46 0.97
C ALA A 149 -2.75 14.06 0.85
N ASN A 150 -1.80 13.57 1.65
CA ASN A 150 -0.52 14.22 1.92
C ASN A 150 0.44 14.19 0.71
N ALA A 151 0.35 13.16 -0.14
CA ALA A 151 1.12 13.07 -1.38
C ALA A 151 0.61 14.07 -2.44
N GLU A 152 -0.71 14.22 -2.55
CA GLU A 152 -1.34 15.22 -3.42
C GLU A 152 -1.03 16.64 -2.93
N ILE A 153 -1.07 16.86 -1.61
CA ILE A 153 -0.69 18.10 -0.92
C ILE A 153 0.78 18.46 -1.18
N SER A 154 1.71 17.52 -1.04
CA SER A 154 3.13 17.78 -1.33
C SER A 154 3.36 18.12 -2.80
N ALA A 155 2.70 17.42 -3.72
CA ALA A 155 2.78 17.71 -5.15
C ALA A 155 2.16 19.06 -5.52
N GLN A 156 1.04 19.44 -4.88
CA GLN A 156 0.42 20.75 -5.05
C GLN A 156 1.32 21.88 -4.55
N VAL A 157 2.02 21.68 -3.43
CA VAL A 157 3.00 22.65 -2.92
C VAL A 157 4.23 22.72 -3.85
N GLU A 158 4.72 21.59 -4.36
CA GLU A 158 5.83 21.59 -5.32
C GLU A 158 5.48 22.28 -6.64
N GLU A 159 4.27 22.04 -7.14
CA GLU A 159 3.75 22.73 -8.33
C GLU A 159 3.53 24.23 -8.06
N ALA A 160 3.01 24.59 -6.89
CA ALA A 160 2.83 25.96 -6.45
C ALA A 160 4.17 26.71 -6.38
N VAL A 161 5.17 26.12 -5.72
CA VAL A 161 6.53 26.69 -5.62
C VAL A 161 7.20 26.79 -6.99
N ALA A 162 7.04 25.79 -7.87
CA ALA A 162 7.60 25.84 -9.22
C ALA A 162 6.95 26.94 -10.09
N ARG A 163 5.62 27.09 -10.02
CA ARG A 163 4.91 28.20 -10.70
C ARG A 163 5.32 29.56 -10.12
N GLU A 164 5.57 29.63 -8.82
CA GLU A 164 6.10 30.83 -8.17
C GLU A 164 7.43 31.28 -8.75
N ILE A 165 8.35 30.33 -8.95
CA ILE A 165 9.67 30.58 -9.53
C ILE A 165 9.50 31.04 -10.99
N GLN A 166 8.62 30.40 -11.76
CA GLN A 166 8.36 30.77 -13.15
C GLN A 166 7.77 32.19 -13.29
N ILE A 167 6.79 32.56 -12.45
CA ILE A 167 6.21 33.92 -12.46
C ILE A 167 7.30 34.96 -12.17
N GLN A 168 8.28 34.64 -11.31
CA GLN A 168 9.41 35.52 -11.01
C GLN A 168 10.40 35.65 -12.17
N GLU A 169 10.74 34.56 -12.86
CA GLU A 169 11.58 34.63 -14.07
C GLU A 169 10.91 35.47 -15.16
N GLU A 170 9.60 35.32 -15.34
CA GLU A 170 8.81 36.13 -16.27
C GLU A 170 8.78 37.63 -15.87
N GLN A 171 8.64 37.94 -14.59
CA GLN A 171 8.63 39.34 -14.09
C GLN A 171 10.02 39.99 -14.16
N ALA A 172 11.08 39.27 -13.79
CA ALA A 172 12.46 39.76 -13.89
C ALA A 172 12.83 40.02 -15.36
N GLN A 173 12.42 39.15 -16.28
CA GLN A 173 12.61 39.37 -17.73
C GLN A 173 11.77 40.55 -18.24
N ALA A 174 10.58 40.78 -17.69
CA ALA A 174 9.74 41.91 -18.07
C ALA A 174 10.30 43.25 -17.53
N GLU A 175 10.86 43.26 -16.32
CA GLU A 175 11.56 44.41 -15.74
C GLU A 175 12.85 44.71 -16.51
N GLU A 176 13.68 43.71 -16.81
CA GLU A 176 14.86 43.86 -17.68
C GLU A 176 14.48 44.37 -19.09
N ALA A 177 13.36 43.91 -19.65
CA ALA A 177 12.85 44.38 -20.95
C ALA A 177 12.24 45.81 -20.90
N SER A 178 11.82 46.27 -19.71
CA SER A 178 11.36 47.63 -19.49
C SER A 178 12.52 48.61 -19.26
N GLU A 179 13.57 48.17 -18.55
CA GLU A 179 14.81 48.94 -18.36
C GLU A 179 15.59 49.06 -19.68
N ALA A 180 15.54 48.05 -20.57
CA ALA A 180 16.14 48.15 -21.91
C ALA A 180 15.38 49.10 -22.87
N LYS A 181 14.18 49.57 -22.51
CA LYS A 181 13.37 50.49 -23.31
C LYS A 181 13.51 51.96 -22.92
N ASP A 182 14.17 52.27 -21.79
CA ASP A 182 14.30 53.66 -21.30
C ASP A 182 15.51 54.43 -21.85
N GLU A 183 16.35 53.81 -22.69
CA GLU A 183 17.49 54.50 -23.36
C GLU A 183 17.27 54.90 -24.84
N GLY A 184 16.04 54.79 -25.36
CA GLY A 184 15.76 55.13 -26.77
C GLY A 184 14.50 55.97 -26.97
N THR A 185 14.64 57.29 -27.04
CA THR A 185 13.54 58.21 -27.36
C THR A 185 13.13 58.10 -28.83
N GLU A 186 11.85 57.85 -29.13
CA GLU A 186 11.14 58.48 -30.25
C GLU A 186 9.62 58.33 -30.12
N ALA A 187 8.92 59.45 -30.28
CA ALA A 187 7.48 59.59 -30.12
C ALA A 187 6.69 58.90 -31.26
N PHE A 188 5.63 58.18 -30.90
CA PHE A 188 4.52 57.86 -31.79
C PHE A 188 3.18 58.22 -31.13
N PRO A 189 2.18 58.72 -31.90
CA PRO A 189 0.99 59.39 -31.36
C PRO A 189 -0.19 58.46 -31.05
N ASP A 190 -0.95 58.87 -30.02
CA ASP A 190 -2.38 58.70 -29.76
C ASP A 190 -3.04 57.30 -29.86
N LEU A 191 -3.26 56.69 -28.70
CA LEU A 191 -4.40 55.80 -28.44
C LEU A 191 -5.53 56.61 -27.73
N PRO A 192 -6.82 56.33 -27.99
CA PRO A 192 -7.93 57.15 -27.50
C PRO A 192 -8.07 57.11 -25.96
N PRO A 193 -8.41 58.25 -25.30
CA PRO A 193 -8.47 58.35 -23.83
C PRO A 193 -9.61 57.57 -23.15
N GLU A 194 -10.54 56.98 -23.90
CA GLU A 194 -11.70 56.26 -23.32
C GLU A 194 -11.39 54.83 -22.85
N VAL A 195 -10.28 54.21 -23.28
CA VAL A 195 -9.96 52.80 -22.91
C VAL A 195 -9.11 52.71 -21.64
N ALA A 196 -8.32 53.74 -21.31
CA ALA A 196 -7.49 53.79 -20.11
C ALA A 196 -8.29 54.14 -18.83
N ALA A 197 -9.38 54.92 -18.95
CA ALA A 197 -10.18 55.31 -17.79
C ALA A 197 -11.09 54.18 -17.25
N VAL A 198 -11.42 53.18 -18.09
CA VAL A 198 -12.29 52.05 -17.72
C VAL A 198 -11.51 50.94 -16.99
N SER A 199 -10.20 50.80 -17.23
CA SER A 199 -9.33 49.87 -16.49
C SER A 199 -8.99 50.35 -15.08
N ASP A 200 -8.87 51.66 -14.84
CA ASP A 200 -8.59 52.21 -13.50
C ASP A 200 -9.81 52.15 -12.57
N ALA A 201 -11.02 52.36 -13.09
CA ALA A 201 -12.25 52.33 -12.27
C ALA A 201 -12.60 50.91 -11.74
N THR A 202 -12.28 49.87 -12.52
CA THR A 202 -12.50 48.47 -12.13
C THR A 202 -11.47 47.98 -11.12
N ALA A 203 -10.21 48.45 -11.22
CA ALA A 203 -9.17 48.19 -10.23
C ALA A 203 -9.48 48.82 -8.87
N GLU A 204 -10.01 50.05 -8.85
CA GLU A 204 -10.37 50.76 -7.62
C GLU A 204 -11.56 50.11 -6.90
N GLN A 205 -12.57 49.66 -7.64
CA GLN A 205 -13.69 48.88 -7.08
C GLN A 205 -13.22 47.55 -6.48
N SER A 206 -12.26 46.88 -7.13
CA SER A 206 -11.66 45.63 -6.64
C SER A 206 -10.93 45.81 -5.30
N ARG A 207 -10.26 46.95 -5.11
CA ARG A 207 -9.59 47.31 -3.85
C ARG A 207 -10.59 47.56 -2.73
N ILE A 208 -11.63 48.36 -2.97
CA ILE A 208 -12.64 48.70 -1.96
C ILE A 208 -13.37 47.45 -1.42
N VAL A 209 -13.76 46.53 -2.30
CA VAL A 209 -14.46 45.29 -1.87
C VAL A 209 -13.49 44.36 -1.15
N SER A 210 -12.22 44.29 -1.58
CA SER A 210 -11.20 43.51 -0.87
C SER A 210 -10.89 44.06 0.52
N ASP A 211 -10.87 45.39 0.70
CA ASP A 211 -10.66 46.04 1.99
C ASP A 211 -11.80 45.76 2.99
N GLN A 212 -13.04 45.59 2.50
CA GLN A 212 -14.16 45.17 3.34
C GLN A 212 -13.94 43.74 3.89
N ILE A 213 -13.37 42.83 3.10
CA ILE A 213 -13.03 41.47 3.55
C ILE A 213 -11.93 41.50 4.61
N VAL A 214 -10.91 42.34 4.43
CA VAL A 214 -9.85 42.57 5.43
C VAL A 214 -10.43 43.15 6.72
N GLN A 215 -11.40 44.08 6.64
CA GLN A 215 -12.10 44.60 7.82
C GLN A 215 -12.89 43.51 8.56
N LEU A 216 -13.51 42.55 7.85
CA LEU A 216 -14.19 41.41 8.49
C LEU A 216 -13.22 40.52 9.26
N ALA A 217 -12.01 40.28 8.74
CA ALA A 217 -10.95 39.57 9.45
C ALA A 217 -10.52 40.33 10.72
N SER A 218 -10.29 41.65 10.61
CA SER A 218 -9.95 42.48 11.78
C SER A 218 -11.05 42.49 12.86
N GLY A 219 -12.32 42.34 12.45
CA GLY A 219 -13.48 42.19 13.32
C GLY A 219 -13.69 40.77 13.88
N LYS A 220 -12.78 39.83 13.62
CA LYS A 220 -12.86 38.40 14.00
C LYS A 220 -14.12 37.67 13.50
N LYS A 221 -14.75 38.15 12.43
CA LYS A 221 -15.97 37.57 11.84
C LYS A 221 -15.64 36.54 10.76
N TYR A 222 -14.91 35.49 11.13
CA TYR A 222 -14.34 34.53 10.16
C TYR A 222 -15.39 33.75 9.34
N ALA A 223 -16.60 33.55 9.86
CA ALA A 223 -17.67 32.82 9.16
C ALA A 223 -18.26 33.59 7.96
N GLU A 224 -18.15 34.92 7.95
CA GLU A 224 -18.70 35.77 6.88
C GLU A 224 -17.72 35.96 5.71
N ILE A 225 -16.43 35.70 5.94
CA ILE A 225 -15.33 35.94 4.99
C ILE A 225 -15.42 35.07 3.72
N PRO A 226 -15.64 33.74 3.79
CA PRO A 226 -15.75 32.92 2.59
C PRO A 226 -16.89 33.36 1.65
N ALA A 227 -18.03 33.73 2.23
CA ALA A 227 -19.19 34.19 1.46
C ALA A 227 -18.93 35.55 0.78
N ALA A 228 -18.28 36.48 1.48
CA ALA A 228 -17.89 37.77 0.92
C ALA A 228 -16.84 37.63 -0.20
N PHE A 229 -15.89 36.69 -0.05
CA PHE A 229 -14.88 36.40 -1.05
C PHE A 229 -15.47 35.75 -2.31
N GLU A 230 -16.45 34.85 -2.16
CA GLU A 230 -17.18 34.26 -3.29
C GLU A 230 -17.95 35.32 -4.09
N LEU A 231 -18.56 36.31 -3.41
CA LEU A 231 -19.25 37.42 -4.08
C LEU A 231 -18.28 38.27 -4.90
N LEU A 232 -17.11 38.57 -4.35
CA LEU A 232 -16.05 39.30 -5.06
C LEU A 232 -15.64 38.58 -6.36
N LEU A 233 -15.45 37.25 -6.30
CA LEU A 233 -15.10 36.45 -7.47
C LEU A 233 -16.23 36.38 -8.50
N ARG A 234 -17.49 36.31 -8.05
CA ARG A 234 -18.67 36.28 -8.94
C ARG A 234 -18.82 37.57 -9.73
N ASP A 235 -18.46 38.69 -9.14
CA ASP A 235 -18.55 40.01 -9.75
C ASP A 235 -17.36 40.30 -10.71
N GLY A 236 -16.45 39.33 -10.90
CA GLY A 236 -15.35 39.39 -11.86
C GLY A 236 -14.17 40.25 -11.42
N LEU A 237 -14.12 40.62 -10.13
CA LEU A 237 -13.09 41.47 -9.53
C LEU A 237 -11.84 40.63 -9.17
N THR A 238 -10.65 41.24 -9.22
CA THR A 238 -9.38 40.59 -8.86
C THR A 238 -9.09 40.76 -7.35
N PRO A 239 -9.08 39.68 -6.54
CA PRO A 239 -8.89 39.81 -5.10
C PRO A 239 -7.48 40.30 -4.76
N THR A 240 -7.35 41.15 -3.74
CA THR A 240 -6.05 41.58 -3.22
C THR A 240 -5.41 40.50 -2.34
N VAL A 241 -4.09 40.60 -2.12
CA VAL A 241 -3.34 39.73 -1.19
C VAL A 241 -3.96 39.71 0.20
N GLY A 242 -4.38 40.88 0.71
CA GLY A 242 -5.03 41.00 2.02
C GLY A 242 -6.35 40.21 2.12
N ALA A 243 -7.15 40.16 1.04
CA ALA A 243 -8.37 39.36 1.02
C ALA A 243 -8.08 37.84 1.00
N TYR A 244 -6.99 37.41 0.34
CA TYR A 244 -6.51 36.02 0.40
C TYR A 244 -6.00 35.64 1.79
N ASN A 245 -5.26 36.52 2.46
CA ASN A 245 -4.79 36.31 3.83
C ASN A 245 -5.95 36.20 4.82
N ALA A 246 -6.95 37.07 4.69
CA ALA A 246 -8.19 36.98 5.47
C ALA A 246 -8.92 35.65 5.25
N LEU A 247 -8.95 35.15 4.00
CA LEU A 247 -9.53 33.85 3.68
C LEU A 247 -8.72 32.69 4.27
N LEU A 248 -7.38 32.73 4.19
CA LEU A 248 -6.49 31.74 4.80
C LEU A 248 -6.66 31.68 6.32
N GLU A 249 -6.68 32.84 6.98
CA GLU A 249 -6.90 32.92 8.43
C GLU A 249 -8.28 32.36 8.81
N SER A 250 -9.32 32.67 8.02
CA SER A 250 -10.65 32.10 8.23
C SER A 250 -10.65 30.57 8.08
N ALA A 251 -9.91 30.03 7.10
CA ALA A 251 -9.80 28.60 6.88
C ALA A 251 -9.11 27.89 8.05
N VAL A 252 -8.12 28.53 8.69
CA VAL A 252 -7.45 27.98 9.89
C VAL A 252 -8.38 28.05 11.11
N ARG A 253 -9.03 29.20 11.36
CA ARG A 253 -9.81 29.45 12.58
C ARG A 253 -11.17 28.75 12.61
N LEU A 254 -11.77 28.45 11.46
CA LEU A 254 -13.09 27.82 11.37
C LEU A 254 -13.07 26.29 11.62
N HIS A 255 -11.91 25.64 11.55
CA HIS A 255 -11.79 24.19 11.74
C HIS A 255 -11.17 23.88 13.10
N THR A 256 -11.83 23.01 13.87
CA THR A 256 -11.31 22.50 15.14
C THR A 256 -10.13 21.56 14.93
N ASP A 257 -10.16 20.76 13.85
CA ASP A 257 -9.10 19.81 13.51
C ASP A 257 -8.19 20.40 12.42
N ILE A 258 -6.90 20.51 12.74
CA ILE A 258 -5.86 21.04 11.85
C ILE A 258 -5.75 20.21 10.55
N SER A 259 -6.04 18.90 10.63
CA SER A 259 -6.06 18.00 9.47
C SER A 259 -7.09 18.41 8.40
N HIS A 260 -8.20 19.04 8.78
CA HIS A 260 -9.22 19.52 7.86
C HIS A 260 -8.94 20.94 7.34
N ALA A 261 -8.14 21.72 8.07
CA ALA A 261 -7.72 23.05 7.66
C ALA A 261 -6.66 23.01 6.55
N ILE A 262 -5.73 22.06 6.59
CA ILE A 262 -4.57 21.98 5.67
C ILE A 262 -4.99 21.92 4.18
N PRO A 263 -5.87 21.00 3.73
CA PRO A 263 -6.25 20.94 2.31
C PRO A 263 -6.89 22.25 1.84
N LYS A 264 -7.73 22.88 2.68
CA LYS A 264 -8.42 24.12 2.35
C LYS A 264 -7.47 25.31 2.28
N ALA A 265 -6.48 25.38 3.18
CA ALA A 265 -5.46 26.42 3.16
C ALA A 265 -4.58 26.32 1.89
N LEU A 266 -4.25 25.09 1.47
CA LEU A 266 -3.50 24.85 0.24
C LEU A 266 -4.30 25.16 -1.03
N ASP A 267 -5.60 24.85 -1.04
CA ASP A 267 -6.48 25.24 -2.15
C ASP A 267 -6.45 26.76 -2.35
N VAL A 268 -6.55 27.53 -1.26
CA VAL A 268 -6.49 29.00 -1.28
C VAL A 268 -5.12 29.50 -1.76
N TYR A 269 -4.03 28.92 -1.25
CA TYR A 269 -2.67 29.26 -1.68
C TYR A 269 -2.44 28.94 -3.17
N SER A 270 -2.92 27.80 -3.66
CA SER A 270 -2.81 27.42 -5.07
C SER A 270 -3.63 28.33 -5.99
N ASP A 271 -4.81 28.78 -5.56
CA ASP A 271 -5.65 29.73 -6.31
C ASP A 271 -5.02 31.12 -6.39
N MET A 272 -4.42 31.59 -5.29
CA MET A 272 -3.66 32.84 -5.24
C MET A 272 -2.58 32.87 -6.32
N LEU A 273 -1.78 31.80 -6.44
CA LEU A 273 -0.74 31.67 -7.45
C LEU A 273 -1.29 31.52 -8.88
N ARG A 274 -2.40 30.78 -9.06
CA ARG A 274 -3.07 30.65 -10.36
C ARG A 274 -3.53 31.98 -10.93
N ARG A 275 -3.90 32.92 -10.06
CA ARG A 275 -4.35 34.26 -10.43
C ARG A 275 -3.21 35.28 -10.49
N ARG A 276 -1.95 34.82 -10.44
CA ARG A 276 -0.74 35.65 -10.45
C ARG A 276 -0.69 36.67 -9.30
N VAL A 277 -1.32 36.36 -8.16
CA VAL A 277 -1.22 37.16 -6.94
C VAL A 277 -0.01 36.63 -6.16
N ILE A 278 0.97 37.49 -5.89
CA ILE A 278 2.23 37.10 -5.23
C ILE A 278 1.99 37.00 -3.71
N PRO A 279 2.36 35.87 -3.07
CA PRO A 279 2.31 35.71 -1.62
C PRO A 279 3.17 36.74 -0.90
N ASP A 280 2.61 37.29 0.18
CA ASP A 280 3.31 38.20 1.07
C ASP A 280 3.84 37.50 2.34
N GLU A 281 4.49 38.29 3.19
CA GLU A 281 5.04 37.86 4.47
C GLU A 281 3.99 37.20 5.38
N ASP A 282 2.75 37.73 5.39
CA ASP A 282 1.65 37.23 6.21
C ASP A 282 1.11 35.89 5.67
N THR A 283 1.10 35.71 4.34
CA THR A 283 0.75 34.45 3.67
C THR A 283 1.68 33.33 4.14
N TYR A 284 2.99 33.54 4.04
CA TYR A 284 3.99 32.54 4.43
C TYR A 284 3.98 32.29 5.94
N ARG A 285 3.80 33.32 6.77
CA ARG A 285 3.71 33.16 8.23
C ARG A 285 2.56 32.23 8.62
N THR A 286 1.38 32.46 8.06
CA THR A 286 0.17 31.66 8.35
C THR A 286 0.31 30.21 7.89
N LEU A 287 0.86 29.98 6.69
CA LEU A 287 1.06 28.62 6.17
C LEU A 287 2.14 27.85 6.94
N VAL A 288 3.29 28.46 7.21
CA VAL A 288 4.36 27.83 7.99
C VAL A 288 3.87 27.50 9.39
N GLU A 289 3.14 28.40 10.05
CA GLU A 289 2.56 28.16 11.39
C GLU A 289 1.63 26.94 11.41
N LEU A 290 0.77 26.81 10.40
CA LEU A 290 -0.17 25.69 10.27
C LEU A 290 0.56 24.34 10.16
N PHE A 291 1.55 24.25 9.27
CA PHE A 291 2.30 23.00 9.06
C PHE A 291 3.23 22.67 10.22
N VAL A 292 3.83 23.68 10.87
CA VAL A 292 4.69 23.47 12.04
C VAL A 292 3.87 22.95 13.23
N THR A 293 2.70 23.54 13.48
CA THR A 293 1.79 23.09 14.55
C THR A 293 1.36 21.64 14.32
N ARG A 294 0.98 21.30 13.07
CA ARG A 294 0.68 19.91 12.69
C ARG A 294 1.86 18.97 12.91
N SER A 295 3.06 19.35 12.48
CA SER A 295 4.26 18.52 12.61
C SER A 295 4.56 18.20 14.09
N HIS A 296 4.41 19.18 14.98
CA HIS A 296 4.61 18.99 16.41
C HIS A 296 3.59 18.04 17.05
N GLU A 297 2.32 18.13 16.65
CA GLU A 297 1.28 17.18 17.07
C GLU A 297 1.56 15.76 16.55
N THR A 298 2.02 15.62 15.30
CA THR A 298 2.31 14.30 14.71
C THR A 298 3.46 13.60 15.42
N ILE A 299 4.53 14.32 15.78
CA ILE A 299 5.67 13.75 16.50
C ILE A 299 5.23 13.27 17.89
N LYS A 300 4.43 14.06 18.61
CA LYS A 300 3.89 13.66 19.91
C LYS A 300 2.99 12.42 19.81
N ALA A 301 2.12 12.37 18.80
CA ALA A 301 1.23 11.24 18.58
C ALA A 301 1.99 9.96 18.19
N LYS A 302 3.06 10.08 17.38
CA LYS A 302 3.96 8.95 17.07
C LYS A 302 4.63 8.41 18.35
N GLU A 303 5.16 9.29 19.19
CA GLU A 303 5.79 8.91 20.47
C GLU A 303 4.81 8.18 21.40
N SER A 304 3.55 8.62 21.51
CA SER A 304 2.55 7.94 22.34
C SER A 304 2.14 6.57 21.78
N LEU A 305 1.94 6.47 20.46
CA LEU A 305 1.62 5.20 19.80
C LEU A 305 2.76 4.18 19.92
N GLU A 306 4.02 4.62 19.86
CA GLU A 306 5.15 3.72 20.10
C GLU A 306 5.17 3.15 21.51
N GLN A 307 4.82 3.96 22.51
CA GLN A 307 4.68 3.50 23.90
C GLN A 307 3.52 2.50 24.03
N GLU A 308 2.36 2.78 23.43
CA GLU A 308 1.23 1.83 23.39
C GLU A 308 1.64 0.49 22.74
N ARG A 309 2.39 0.54 21.64
CA ARG A 309 2.88 -0.65 20.93
C ARG A 309 3.80 -1.51 21.80
N LEU A 310 4.75 -0.87 22.49
CA LEU A 310 5.69 -1.59 23.36
C LEU A 310 4.95 -2.20 24.56
N ARG A 311 4.02 -1.46 25.15
CA ARG A 311 3.32 -1.88 26.37
C ARG A 311 2.30 -2.98 26.13
N TYR A 312 1.39 -2.78 25.18
CA TYR A 312 0.22 -3.63 24.98
C TYR A 312 0.35 -4.57 23.77
N GLY A 313 1.33 -4.33 22.90
CA GLY A 313 1.59 -5.18 21.76
C GLY A 313 2.10 -6.57 22.13
N GLY A 314 2.09 -7.49 21.17
CA GLY A 314 2.66 -8.83 21.37
C GLY A 314 1.71 -9.92 21.88
N MET A 315 0.44 -9.62 22.14
CA MET A 315 -0.53 -10.58 22.68
C MET A 315 -1.02 -11.62 21.67
N GLU A 316 -1.10 -11.26 20.39
CA GLU A 316 -1.33 -12.17 19.27
C GLU A 316 -0.01 -12.49 18.55
N GLU A 317 0.75 -11.44 18.19
CA GLU A 317 2.06 -11.54 17.53
C GLU A 317 3.02 -10.47 18.08
N PRO A 318 4.29 -10.82 18.36
CA PRO A 318 5.28 -9.89 18.92
C PRO A 318 5.48 -8.66 18.00
N GLY A 319 5.41 -7.46 18.58
CA GLY A 319 5.68 -6.20 17.88
C GLY A 319 4.51 -5.57 17.11
N LYS A 320 3.33 -6.23 17.07
CA LYS A 320 2.08 -5.65 16.54
C LYS A 320 1.26 -4.98 17.64
N PHE A 321 0.49 -3.97 17.26
CA PHE A 321 -0.49 -3.32 18.15
C PHE A 321 -1.61 -4.28 18.54
N MET A 322 -2.23 -4.03 19.70
CA MET A 322 -3.42 -4.76 20.15
C MET A 322 -4.66 -4.35 19.36
N LEU A 323 -4.84 -3.05 19.12
CA LEU A 323 -5.96 -2.50 18.36
C LEU A 323 -5.50 -2.10 16.95
N HIS A 324 -6.31 -2.42 15.95
CA HIS A 324 -6.05 -2.09 14.56
C HIS A 324 -6.16 -0.58 14.30
N SER A 325 -7.07 0.13 14.98
CA SER A 325 -7.16 1.60 14.91
C SER A 325 -5.85 2.29 15.24
N SER A 326 -5.12 1.79 16.25
CA SER A 326 -3.84 2.36 16.68
C SER A 326 -2.72 2.08 15.68
N GLN A 327 -2.77 0.91 15.03
CA GLN A 327 -1.86 0.59 13.93
C GLN A 327 -2.13 1.47 12.70
N LEU A 328 -3.39 1.59 12.31
CA LEU A 328 -3.80 2.44 11.19
C LEU A 328 -3.39 3.89 11.43
N GLU A 329 -3.64 4.43 12.63
CA GLU A 329 -3.24 5.80 12.98
C GLU A 329 -1.73 6.00 12.86
N ARG A 330 -0.92 5.06 13.36
CA ARG A 330 0.54 5.12 13.21
C ARG A 330 0.96 5.09 11.73
N ASP A 331 0.35 4.22 10.94
CA ASP A 331 0.66 4.08 9.52
C ASP A 331 0.27 5.37 8.75
N LEU A 332 -0.88 6.00 9.08
CA LEU A 332 -1.29 7.29 8.54
C LEU A 332 -0.34 8.44 8.94
N LEU A 333 0.11 8.48 10.20
CA LEU A 333 1.07 9.48 10.67
C LEU A 333 2.47 9.28 10.07
N ALA A 334 2.83 8.06 9.68
CA ALA A 334 4.08 7.79 8.98
C ALA A 334 4.11 8.40 7.57
N GLU A 335 2.95 8.57 6.93
CA GLU A 335 2.77 9.22 5.64
C GLU A 335 2.60 10.76 5.74
N ASP A 336 2.76 11.35 6.93
CA ASP A 336 2.66 12.79 7.13
C ASP A 336 3.96 13.51 6.73
N HIS A 337 3.87 14.35 5.70
CA HIS A 337 4.98 15.12 5.13
C HIS A 337 4.99 16.60 5.58
N SER A 338 4.19 16.97 6.58
CA SER A 338 4.01 18.35 7.05
C SER A 338 5.32 19.06 7.42
N LEU A 339 6.28 18.37 8.07
CA LEU A 339 7.58 18.96 8.41
C LEU A 339 8.40 19.33 7.16
N ALA A 340 8.48 18.44 6.18
CA ALA A 340 9.21 18.69 4.94
C ALA A 340 8.61 19.87 4.16
N ILE A 341 7.28 19.97 4.15
CA ILE A 341 6.55 21.10 3.55
C ILE A 341 6.83 22.39 4.31
N ALA A 342 6.79 22.37 5.65
CA ALA A 342 7.09 23.53 6.49
C ALA A 342 8.51 24.06 6.24
N VAL A 343 9.51 23.18 6.17
CA VAL A 343 10.91 23.55 5.88
C VAL A 343 11.06 24.12 4.47
N LYS A 344 10.38 23.54 3.47
CA LYS A 344 10.38 24.08 2.10
C LYS A 344 9.77 25.49 2.06
N LEU A 345 8.59 25.69 2.65
CA LEU A 345 7.92 27.00 2.73
C LEU A 345 8.75 28.03 3.50
N PHE A 346 9.43 27.61 4.56
CA PHE A 346 10.38 28.45 5.29
C PHE A 346 11.56 28.88 4.40
N ASN A 347 12.16 27.96 3.66
CA ASN A 347 13.26 28.28 2.75
C ASN A 347 12.79 29.23 1.62
N THR A 348 11.62 29.00 1.02
CA THR A 348 11.09 29.90 -0.02
C THR A 348 10.81 31.29 0.54
N ALA A 349 10.20 31.37 1.72
CA ALA A 349 9.88 32.64 2.36
C ALA A 349 11.14 33.46 2.69
N THR A 350 12.18 32.83 3.24
CA THR A 350 13.46 33.48 3.60
C THR A 350 14.30 33.87 2.39
N THR A 351 14.18 33.15 1.26
CA THR A 351 14.83 33.57 0.00
C THR A 351 14.20 34.81 -0.64
N ARG A 352 12.90 35.01 -0.43
CA ARG A 352 12.13 36.13 -1.02
C ARG A 352 12.13 37.37 -0.14
N HIS A 353 11.85 37.16 1.14
CA HIS A 353 11.74 38.22 2.13
C HIS A 353 12.90 38.09 3.09
N ALA A 354 14.03 38.69 2.73
CA ALA A 354 15.24 38.65 3.55
C ALA A 354 15.03 39.28 4.94
N ASP A 355 14.02 40.16 5.10
CA ASP A 355 13.67 40.80 6.38
C ASP A 355 12.55 40.06 7.15
N LEU A 356 12.02 38.94 6.63
CA LEU A 356 10.92 38.21 7.25
C LEU A 356 11.33 37.56 8.56
N VAL A 357 10.66 37.95 9.65
CA VAL A 357 10.85 37.36 10.97
C VAL A 357 9.64 36.53 11.38
N PHE A 358 9.86 35.25 11.69
CA PHE A 358 8.84 34.36 12.24
C PHE A 358 8.69 34.54 13.76
N SER A 359 7.57 34.07 14.32
CA SER A 359 7.36 34.11 15.77
C SER A 359 8.33 33.16 16.50
N LEU A 360 8.60 33.45 17.77
CA LEU A 360 9.48 32.61 18.60
C LEU A 360 8.98 31.17 18.70
N ASP A 361 7.66 30.98 18.82
CA ASP A 361 7.05 29.66 18.91
C ASP A 361 7.25 28.85 17.61
N MET A 362 7.22 29.50 16.44
CA MET A 362 7.51 28.86 15.15
C MET A 362 8.96 28.38 15.09
N TYR A 363 9.94 29.24 15.39
CA TYR A 363 11.34 28.83 15.44
C TYR A 363 11.55 27.67 16.42
N ARG A 364 10.95 27.77 17.62
CA ARG A 364 11.04 26.72 18.64
C ARG A 364 10.50 25.40 18.11
N TYR A 365 9.29 25.36 17.56
CA TYR A 365 8.66 24.13 17.08
C TYR A 365 9.37 23.57 15.85
N LEU A 366 9.76 24.41 14.88
CA LEU A 366 10.45 23.98 13.66
C LEU A 366 11.83 23.40 13.98
N ILE A 367 12.63 24.07 14.83
CA ILE A 367 13.95 23.57 15.24
C ILE A 367 13.80 22.29 16.08
N THR A 368 12.84 22.23 17.00
CA THR A 368 12.58 21.02 17.81
C THR A 368 12.12 19.85 16.95
N ALA A 369 11.27 20.09 15.94
CA ALA A 369 10.79 19.06 15.02
C ALA A 369 11.93 18.55 14.13
N CYS A 370 12.74 19.45 13.55
CA CYS A 370 13.93 19.08 12.77
C CYS A 370 14.94 18.27 13.62
N ALA A 371 15.16 18.68 14.87
CA ALA A 371 16.05 17.99 15.80
C ALA A 371 15.56 16.57 16.12
N LYS A 372 14.26 16.38 16.37
CA LYS A 372 13.68 15.07 16.68
C LYS A 372 13.67 14.10 15.50
N GLU A 373 13.42 14.59 14.28
CA GLU A 373 13.45 13.79 13.04
C GLU A 373 14.87 13.61 12.48
N GLY A 374 15.89 14.23 13.10
CA GLY A 374 17.30 14.07 12.71
C GLY A 374 17.75 14.92 11.51
N GLN A 375 16.97 15.94 11.12
CA GLN A 375 17.30 16.88 10.05
C GLN A 375 18.25 18.00 10.55
N VAL A 376 19.50 17.61 10.85
CA VAL A 376 20.49 18.51 11.48
C VAL A 376 20.88 19.71 10.59
N GLU A 377 20.96 19.53 9.27
CA GLU A 377 21.32 20.61 8.33
C GLU A 377 20.28 21.73 8.28
N ASP A 378 18.99 21.37 8.17
CA ASP A 378 17.90 22.35 8.15
C ASP A 378 17.74 23.01 9.53
N MET A 379 17.93 22.26 10.62
CA MET A 379 17.98 22.77 12.00
C MET A 379 19.04 23.88 12.15
N ILE A 380 20.28 23.66 11.67
CA ILE A 380 21.35 24.66 11.73
C ILE A 380 20.99 25.89 10.90
N ARG A 381 20.43 25.71 9.70
CA ARG A 381 20.02 26.81 8.82
C ARG A 381 18.95 27.70 9.46
N ILE A 382 17.92 27.09 10.03
CA ILE A 382 16.82 27.79 10.71
C ILE A 382 17.36 28.55 11.94
N TYR A 383 18.25 27.92 12.72
CA TYR A 383 18.87 28.58 13.87
C TYR A 383 19.75 29.77 13.45
N ALA A 384 20.56 29.62 12.38
CA ALA A 384 21.38 30.69 11.85
C ALA A 384 20.55 31.89 11.36
N HIS A 385 19.37 31.63 10.77
CA HIS A 385 18.41 32.67 10.40
C HIS A 385 17.86 33.39 11.63
N MET A 386 17.50 32.66 12.70
CA MET A 386 17.05 33.27 13.95
C MET A 386 18.12 34.20 14.56
N GLU A 387 19.40 33.81 14.51
CA GLU A 387 20.51 34.63 14.99
C GLU A 387 20.76 35.88 14.13
N SER A 388 20.71 35.76 12.79
CA SER A 388 20.95 36.90 11.90
C SER A 388 19.93 38.03 12.13
N HIS A 389 18.70 37.66 12.47
CA HIS A 389 17.62 38.58 12.81
C HIS A 389 17.58 39.02 14.28
N LYS A 390 18.57 38.61 15.10
CA LYS A 390 18.69 38.96 16.53
C LYS A 390 17.47 38.59 17.37
N VAL A 391 16.76 37.51 17.00
CA VAL A 391 15.66 36.98 17.79
C VAL A 391 16.24 36.24 18.99
N THR A 392 15.75 36.53 20.20
CA THR A 392 16.24 35.87 21.41
C THR A 392 15.81 34.41 21.45
N PRO A 393 16.75 33.44 21.56
CA PRO A 393 16.40 32.03 21.53
C PRO A 393 15.67 31.60 22.82
N HIS A 394 14.71 30.69 22.67
CA HIS A 394 14.07 30.02 23.79
C HIS A 394 14.97 28.89 24.33
N ALA A 395 15.13 28.77 25.64
CA ALA A 395 16.07 27.80 26.22
C ALA A 395 15.75 26.33 25.87
N SER A 396 14.48 26.00 25.62
CA SER A 396 14.05 24.63 25.25
C SER A 396 14.59 24.13 23.90
N ILE A 397 15.13 25.02 23.06
CA ILE A 397 15.68 24.67 21.75
C ILE A 397 17.02 23.93 21.93
N PHE A 398 17.86 24.40 22.86
CA PHE A 398 19.23 23.88 23.06
C PHE A 398 19.28 22.40 23.46
N PRO A 399 18.46 21.88 24.41
CA PRO A 399 18.45 20.45 24.71
C PRO A 399 18.16 19.57 23.49
N SER A 400 17.20 19.99 22.64
CA SER A 400 16.82 19.25 21.43
C SER A 400 17.95 19.26 20.40
N MET A 401 18.59 20.41 20.19
CA MET A 401 19.75 20.53 19.29
C MET A 401 20.93 19.68 19.76
N ILE A 402 21.25 19.71 21.06
CA ILE A 402 22.32 18.91 21.67
C ILE A 402 22.04 17.42 21.49
N ASP A 403 20.81 16.98 21.73
CA ASP A 403 20.41 15.57 21.54
C ASP A 403 20.50 15.15 20.05
N ALA A 404 20.20 16.04 19.10
CA ALA A 404 20.32 15.77 17.66
C ALA A 404 21.79 15.62 17.22
N PHE A 405 22.67 16.52 17.67
CA PHE A 405 24.12 16.40 17.45
C PHE A 405 24.70 15.14 18.12
N ALA A 406 24.26 14.84 19.34
CA ALA A 406 24.66 13.63 20.05
C ALA A 406 24.25 12.34 19.32
N SER A 407 23.07 12.34 18.68
CA SER A 407 22.54 11.18 17.94
C SER A 407 23.27 10.97 16.60
N THR A 408 23.75 12.03 15.96
CA THR A 408 24.59 11.97 14.76
C THR A 408 26.07 11.66 15.08
N GLY A 409 26.45 11.71 16.35
CA GLY A 409 27.80 11.44 16.83
C GLY A 409 28.72 12.67 16.83
N ASP A 410 28.20 13.87 16.55
CA ASP A 410 28.95 15.13 16.57
C ASP A 410 28.98 15.74 17.98
N LEU A 411 29.87 15.22 18.81
CA LEU A 411 30.06 15.74 20.16
C LEU A 411 30.64 17.17 20.17
N THR A 412 31.40 17.55 19.15
CA THR A 412 32.02 18.88 19.05
C THR A 412 30.95 19.96 18.93
N SER A 413 30.02 19.80 17.99
CA SER A 413 28.89 20.69 17.79
C SER A 413 27.94 20.73 18.99
N ALA A 414 27.74 19.58 19.66
CA ALA A 414 26.94 19.53 20.89
C ALA A 414 27.54 20.40 22.03
N VAL A 415 28.87 20.40 22.18
CA VAL A 415 29.57 21.21 23.19
C VAL A 415 29.62 22.69 22.79
N GLU A 416 29.71 23.01 21.50
CA GLU A 416 29.61 24.38 21.00
C GLU A 416 28.22 24.97 21.29
N CYS A 417 27.15 24.23 21.01
CA CYS A 417 25.77 24.62 21.34
C CYS A 417 25.59 24.89 22.85
N TYR A 418 26.25 24.11 23.70
CA TYR A 418 26.28 24.35 25.14
C TYR A 418 27.03 25.63 25.54
N ASN A 419 28.21 25.88 24.95
CA ASN A 419 29.01 27.06 25.26
C ASN A 419 28.27 28.35 24.90
N GLU A 420 27.50 28.34 23.82
CA GLU A 420 26.68 29.49 23.45
C GLU A 420 25.51 29.72 24.39
N TYR A 421 24.80 28.65 24.79
CA TYR A 421 23.78 28.77 25.85
C TYR A 421 24.40 29.35 27.13
N LYS A 422 25.60 28.89 27.49
CA LYS A 422 26.35 29.40 28.65
C LYS A 422 26.69 30.89 28.50
N ASP A 423 27.18 31.32 27.35
CA ASP A 423 27.52 32.73 27.09
C ASP A 423 26.26 33.62 27.12
N LEU A 424 25.13 33.12 26.63
CA LEU A 424 23.82 33.77 26.75
C LEU A 424 23.36 33.85 28.21
N ALA A 425 23.54 32.79 29.00
CA ALA A 425 23.15 32.75 30.41
C ALA A 425 23.99 33.71 31.26
N ILE A 426 25.30 33.81 30.96
CA ILE A 426 26.19 34.81 31.58
C ILE A 426 25.76 36.23 31.19
N SER A 427 25.30 36.41 29.94
CA SER A 427 24.81 37.71 29.46
C SER A 427 23.50 38.12 30.14
N ASP A 428 22.63 37.15 30.46
CA ASP A 428 21.41 37.29 31.26
C ASP A 428 21.72 37.66 32.72
N ASP A 429 22.66 36.96 33.35
CA ASP A 429 23.15 37.29 34.71
C ASP A 429 23.76 38.70 34.80
N ASN A 430 24.41 39.17 33.73
CA ASN A 430 24.95 40.52 33.61
C ASN A 430 23.91 41.58 33.21
N GLY A 431 22.65 41.21 32.97
CA GLY A 431 21.56 42.11 32.59
C GLY A 431 21.67 42.69 31.18
N THR A 432 22.46 42.08 30.30
CA THR A 432 22.75 42.60 28.95
C THR A 432 21.84 42.01 27.86
N PHE A 433 21.46 40.73 27.98
CA PHE A 433 20.53 40.03 27.08
C PHE A 433 19.72 39.03 27.89
N SER A 434 18.39 39.09 27.85
CA SER A 434 17.55 38.17 28.61
C SER A 434 17.21 36.89 27.85
N ILE A 435 17.38 35.73 28.51
CA ILE A 435 16.91 34.44 27.98
C ILE A 435 15.44 34.23 28.37
N ILE A 436 14.63 33.79 27.42
CA ILE A 436 13.23 33.45 27.68
C ILE A 436 13.16 32.05 28.28
N GLN A 437 12.66 31.96 29.53
CA GLN A 437 12.53 30.73 30.34
C GLN A 437 13.84 29.96 30.49
N ARG A 438 14.73 30.40 31.38
CA ARG A 438 16.03 29.75 31.68
C ARG A 438 15.85 28.30 32.18
N LEU A 439 16.55 27.35 31.55
CA LEU A 439 16.41 25.90 31.78
C LEU A 439 17.78 25.20 31.94
N ASP A 440 18.65 25.75 32.80
CA ASP A 440 20.04 25.31 32.95
C ASP A 440 20.18 23.81 33.22
N GLY A 441 19.35 23.25 34.11
CA GLY A 441 19.38 21.83 34.46
C GLY A 441 19.10 20.89 33.27
N GLN A 442 18.18 21.26 32.37
CA GLN A 442 17.84 20.44 31.20
C GLN A 442 18.94 20.49 30.13
N VAL A 443 19.59 21.65 29.97
CA VAL A 443 20.74 21.79 29.06
C VAL A 443 21.93 20.99 29.57
N TYR A 444 22.26 21.10 30.87
CA TYR A 444 23.30 20.28 31.48
C TYR A 444 23.01 18.78 31.35
N ALA A 445 21.75 18.37 31.55
CA ALA A 445 21.30 17.00 31.35
C ALA A 445 21.54 16.53 29.89
N ALA A 446 21.22 17.36 28.90
CA ALA A 446 21.44 17.04 27.48
C ALA A 446 22.93 16.86 27.14
N VAL A 447 23.81 17.72 27.68
CA VAL A 447 25.27 17.58 27.50
C VAL A 447 25.80 16.29 28.13
N VAL A 448 25.31 15.94 29.33
CA VAL A 448 25.64 14.66 29.97
C VAL A 448 25.20 13.49 29.08
N ARG A 449 23.98 13.53 28.51
CA ARG A 449 23.53 12.52 27.53
C ARG A 449 24.44 12.45 26.31
N ALA A 450 24.89 13.59 25.78
CA ALA A 450 25.78 13.65 24.63
C ALA A 450 27.16 13.01 24.89
N TYR A 451 27.75 13.25 26.07
CA TYR A 451 29.00 12.57 26.45
C TYR A 451 28.81 11.06 26.61
N LEU A 452 27.67 10.64 27.16
CA LEU A 452 27.35 9.23 27.37
C LEU A 452 27.08 8.51 26.04
N SER A 453 26.35 9.12 25.11
CA SER A 453 26.09 8.55 23.77
C SER A 453 27.38 8.40 22.96
N ALA A 454 28.35 9.30 23.15
CA ALA A 454 29.69 9.21 22.58
C ALA A 454 30.60 8.18 23.30
N GLY A 455 30.09 7.46 24.32
CA GLY A 455 30.84 6.45 25.07
C GLY A 455 31.87 6.99 26.07
N LYS A 456 31.83 8.29 26.40
CA LYS A 456 32.81 8.97 27.27
C LYS A 456 32.25 9.22 28.68
N GLU A 457 31.98 8.14 29.41
CA GLU A 457 31.35 8.17 30.74
C GLU A 457 32.16 8.97 31.78
N GLU A 458 33.49 8.82 31.80
CA GLU A 458 34.37 9.57 32.72
C GLU A 458 34.27 11.10 32.52
N ASN A 459 34.12 11.54 31.27
CA ASN A 459 34.00 12.97 30.96
C ASN A 459 32.63 13.51 31.38
N ALA A 460 31.57 12.70 31.27
CA ALA A 460 30.24 13.06 31.75
C ALA A 460 30.24 13.25 33.28
N LEU A 461 30.89 12.35 34.02
CA LEU A 461 31.01 12.45 35.49
C LEU A 461 31.87 13.64 35.92
N ARG A 462 33.02 13.88 35.25
CA ARG A 462 33.85 15.07 35.51
C ARG A 462 33.09 16.37 35.22
N PHE A 463 32.24 16.38 34.20
CA PHE A 463 31.39 17.54 33.91
C PHE A 463 30.37 17.77 35.04
N LEU A 464 29.76 16.72 35.57
CA LEU A 464 28.86 16.79 36.72
C LEU A 464 29.58 17.26 38.00
N GLU A 465 30.80 16.76 38.27
CA GLU A 465 31.64 17.24 39.38
C GLU A 465 32.00 18.73 39.24
N ARG A 466 32.29 19.18 38.01
CA ARG A 466 32.57 20.60 37.73
C ARG A 466 31.34 21.48 37.99
N ILE A 467 30.14 20.99 37.68
CA ILE A 467 28.89 21.69 38.01
C ILE A 467 28.73 21.77 39.52
N ARG A 468 28.93 20.66 40.26
CA ARG A 468 28.89 20.67 41.73
C ARG A 468 29.85 21.72 42.31
N ALA A 469 31.10 21.75 41.84
CA ALA A 469 32.09 22.73 42.28
C ALA A 469 31.70 24.19 41.98
N SER A 470 30.95 24.44 40.91
CA SER A 470 30.49 25.82 40.58
C SER A 470 29.45 26.39 41.55
N PHE A 471 28.74 25.54 42.30
CA PHE A 471 27.79 25.98 43.33
C PHE A 471 28.48 26.29 44.67
N ASP A 472 29.75 25.94 44.84
CA ASP A 472 30.52 26.24 46.06
C ASP A 472 30.75 27.74 46.27
N GLU A 473 30.63 28.55 45.21
CA GLU A 473 30.82 30.00 45.22
C GLU A 473 29.53 30.81 45.56
N VAL A 474 28.36 30.15 45.71
CA VAL A 474 27.05 30.81 45.92
C VAL A 474 26.64 30.77 47.40
N ALA A 475 26.39 31.94 48.01
CA ALA A 475 26.16 32.07 49.46
C ALA A 475 24.70 31.88 49.94
N GLU A 476 23.69 32.08 49.09
CA GLU A 476 22.26 32.00 49.47
C GLU A 476 21.55 30.79 48.83
N ASN A 477 20.81 30.02 49.64
CA ASN A 477 20.04 28.82 49.22
C ASN A 477 20.86 27.81 48.39
N ARG A 478 22.14 27.67 48.72
CA ARG A 478 23.12 26.80 48.04
C ARG A 478 22.64 25.35 47.90
N GLU A 479 22.32 24.71 49.01
CA GLU A 479 21.99 23.27 49.05
C GLU A 479 20.69 22.97 48.28
N ALA A 480 19.65 23.80 48.45
CA ALA A 480 18.37 23.60 47.77
C ALA A 480 18.44 23.85 46.25
N ARG A 481 19.22 24.85 45.81
CA ARG A 481 19.43 25.12 44.36
C ARG A 481 20.29 24.06 43.71
N GLN A 482 21.34 23.61 44.40
CA GLN A 482 22.19 22.51 43.93
C GLN A 482 21.37 21.23 43.79
N GLU A 483 20.59 20.85 44.81
CA GLU A 483 19.73 19.65 44.77
C GLU A 483 18.68 19.73 43.65
N ALA A 484 18.06 20.90 43.43
CA ALA A 484 17.10 21.10 42.35
C ALA A 484 17.71 20.94 40.95
N VAL A 485 18.93 21.43 40.72
CA VAL A 485 19.61 21.30 39.41
C VAL A 485 20.19 19.90 39.24
N GLU A 486 20.83 19.37 40.29
CA GLU A 486 21.44 18.04 40.28
C GLU A 486 20.40 16.93 40.09
N SER A 487 19.24 17.03 40.75
CA SER A 487 18.15 16.08 40.56
C SER A 487 17.66 16.03 39.10
N VAL A 488 17.55 17.18 38.42
CA VAL A 488 17.20 17.25 36.99
C VAL A 488 18.30 16.64 36.11
N ILE A 489 19.59 16.91 36.39
CA ILE A 489 20.70 16.34 35.61
C ILE A 489 20.77 14.82 35.76
N VAL A 490 20.60 14.31 36.97
CA VAL A 490 20.63 12.86 37.22
C VAL A 490 19.40 12.20 36.58
N GLN A 491 18.22 12.80 36.72
CA GLN A 491 16.98 12.23 36.21
C GLN A 491 16.86 12.29 34.68
N ASP A 492 17.05 13.46 34.07
CA ASP A 492 16.91 13.63 32.63
C ASP A 492 18.21 13.34 31.88
N GLY A 493 19.37 13.37 32.54
CA GLY A 493 20.66 13.04 31.95
C GLY A 493 20.98 11.56 32.08
N LEU A 494 21.41 11.14 33.27
CA LEU A 494 21.93 9.79 33.54
C LEU A 494 20.83 8.73 33.43
N VAL A 495 19.73 8.90 34.18
CA VAL A 495 18.64 7.92 34.22
C VAL A 495 17.99 7.79 32.84
N GLN A 496 17.60 8.89 32.20
CA GLN A 496 17.01 8.84 30.85
C GLN A 496 17.93 8.21 29.80
N TYR A 497 19.25 8.47 29.84
CA TYR A 497 20.20 7.82 28.94
C TYR A 497 20.24 6.30 29.17
N TYR A 498 20.39 5.87 30.42
CA TYR A 498 20.44 4.45 30.75
C TYR A 498 19.14 3.73 30.37
N LEU A 499 17.99 4.37 30.57
CA LEU A 499 16.70 3.87 30.12
C LEU A 499 16.63 3.73 28.59
N LYS A 500 17.05 4.74 27.81
CA LYS A 500 17.10 4.66 26.34
C LYS A 500 18.08 3.58 25.84
N SER A 501 19.18 3.35 26.56
CA SER A 501 20.18 2.32 26.22
C SER A 501 19.80 0.89 26.66
N GLY A 502 18.64 0.71 27.31
CA GLY A 502 18.16 -0.59 27.81
C GLY A 502 18.87 -1.10 29.07
N LYS A 503 19.66 -0.27 29.77
CA LYS A 503 20.41 -0.63 30.98
C LYS A 503 19.64 -0.23 32.25
N HIS A 504 18.50 -0.87 32.49
CA HIS A 504 17.57 -0.50 33.56
C HIS A 504 18.15 -0.63 34.99
N ALA A 505 18.94 -1.67 35.26
CA ALA A 505 19.55 -1.87 36.59
C ALA A 505 20.48 -0.72 37.00
N LYS A 506 21.29 -0.20 36.05
CA LYS A 506 22.17 0.96 36.30
C LYS A 506 21.36 2.24 36.50
N ALA A 507 20.26 2.41 35.76
CA ALA A 507 19.36 3.54 35.96
C ALA A 507 18.75 3.55 37.37
N LEU A 508 18.35 2.38 37.88
CA LEU A 508 17.83 2.19 39.23
C LEU A 508 18.87 2.53 40.31
N GLU A 509 20.10 2.02 40.16
CA GLU A 509 21.21 2.27 41.08
C GLU A 509 21.50 3.78 41.20
N HIS A 510 21.73 4.45 40.07
CA HIS A 510 22.01 5.89 40.06
C HIS A 510 20.83 6.73 40.60
N ALA A 511 19.59 6.33 40.32
CA ALA A 511 18.43 7.03 40.87
C ALA A 511 18.34 6.89 42.40
N LYS A 512 18.60 5.69 42.96
CA LYS A 512 18.56 5.46 44.42
C LYS A 512 19.68 6.18 45.16
N GLU A 513 20.86 6.25 44.57
CA GLU A 513 22.02 6.87 45.22
C GLU A 513 21.96 8.40 45.22
N GLN A 514 21.42 8.99 44.16
CA GLN A 514 21.59 10.42 43.87
C GLN A 514 20.28 11.24 43.87
N LEU A 515 19.10 10.62 43.87
CA LEU A 515 17.80 11.33 43.92
C LEU A 515 17.10 11.16 45.27
N ARG A 516 16.36 12.20 45.68
CA ARG A 516 15.52 12.19 46.89
C ARG A 516 14.16 12.87 46.64
N GLY A 517 13.18 12.59 47.50
CA GLY A 517 11.84 13.21 47.46
C GLY A 517 11.08 12.96 46.16
N GLY A 518 10.32 13.94 45.69
CA GLY A 518 9.47 13.79 44.50
C GLY A 518 10.22 13.52 43.19
N ALA A 519 11.50 13.91 43.08
CA ALA A 519 12.33 13.58 41.92
C ALA A 519 12.67 12.08 41.88
N LEU A 520 12.89 11.47 43.04
CA LEU A 520 13.04 10.02 43.17
C LEU A 520 11.74 9.31 42.77
N ASP A 521 10.59 9.78 43.23
CA ASP A 521 9.29 9.19 42.89
C ASP A 521 9.03 9.23 41.37
N HIS A 522 9.31 10.37 40.73
CA HIS A 522 9.15 10.51 39.28
C HIS A 522 10.14 9.63 38.49
N ALA A 523 11.40 9.56 38.94
CA ALA A 523 12.41 8.68 38.34
C ALA A 523 12.05 7.20 38.51
N MET A 524 11.63 6.78 39.71
CA MET A 524 11.18 5.41 40.00
C MET A 524 9.96 5.05 39.16
N ALA A 525 9.00 5.96 38.97
CA ALA A 525 7.85 5.73 38.10
C ALA A 525 8.28 5.53 36.64
N ARG A 526 9.19 6.39 36.12
CA ARG A 526 9.73 6.26 34.75
C ARG A 526 10.54 4.97 34.57
N ILE A 527 11.38 4.60 35.53
CA ILE A 527 12.17 3.36 35.51
C ILE A 527 11.24 2.15 35.55
N CYS A 528 10.24 2.15 36.44
CA CYS A 528 9.24 1.08 36.54
C CYS A 528 8.54 0.87 35.20
N VAL A 529 8.01 1.95 34.60
CA VAL A 529 7.30 1.87 33.31
C VAL A 529 8.20 1.36 32.19
N THR A 530 9.39 1.93 32.03
CA THR A 530 10.30 1.56 30.94
C THR A 530 10.90 0.16 31.10
N ALA A 531 11.27 -0.24 32.33
CA ALA A 531 11.73 -1.60 32.62
C ALA A 531 10.61 -2.62 32.42
N ALA A 532 9.38 -2.28 32.83
CA ALA A 532 8.22 -3.12 32.58
C ALA A 532 7.94 -3.25 31.09
N ASP A 533 7.91 -2.16 30.32
CA ASP A 533 7.69 -2.18 28.88
C ASP A 533 8.76 -3.02 28.15
N ALA A 534 10.02 -3.01 28.62
CA ALA A 534 11.13 -3.83 28.10
C ALA A 534 11.15 -5.30 28.55
N GLY A 535 10.33 -5.69 29.52
CA GLY A 535 10.24 -7.07 30.02
C GLY A 535 11.09 -7.40 31.26
N ASP A 536 11.74 -6.41 31.89
CA ASP A 536 12.61 -6.61 33.07
C ASP A 536 11.82 -6.57 34.39
N LEU A 537 11.37 -7.75 34.82
CA LEU A 537 10.56 -7.91 36.04
C LEU A 537 11.29 -7.52 37.33
N LYS A 538 12.59 -7.78 37.44
CA LYS A 538 13.32 -7.56 38.69
C LYS A 538 13.44 -6.08 38.97
N THR A 539 13.94 -5.32 38.00
CA THR A 539 14.10 -3.87 38.16
C THR A 539 12.74 -3.16 38.23
N ALA A 540 11.73 -3.60 37.48
CA ALA A 540 10.40 -2.98 37.53
C ALA A 540 9.69 -3.18 38.88
N SER A 541 9.73 -4.39 39.45
CA SER A 541 9.14 -4.68 40.77
C SER A 541 9.85 -3.91 41.89
N GLU A 542 11.18 -3.82 41.84
CA GLU A 542 11.98 -3.06 42.80
C GLU A 542 11.69 -1.55 42.73
N ALA A 543 11.58 -0.99 41.53
CA ALA A 543 11.20 0.40 41.32
C ALA A 543 9.76 0.67 41.79
N TYR A 544 8.82 -0.24 41.52
CA TYR A 544 7.42 -0.11 41.94
C TYR A 544 7.29 -0.12 43.48
N GLY A 545 8.06 -0.97 44.16
CA GLY A 545 8.08 -1.05 45.63
C GLY A 545 8.58 0.22 46.32
N CYS A 546 9.39 1.03 45.62
CA CYS A 546 9.89 2.30 46.15
C CYS A 546 8.90 3.47 46.01
N LEU A 547 7.78 3.31 45.29
CA LEU A 547 6.83 4.41 45.06
C LEU A 547 5.93 4.69 46.28
N PRO A 548 5.52 5.94 46.51
CA PRO A 548 4.59 6.31 47.58
C PRO A 548 3.20 5.70 47.33
N SER A 549 2.40 5.54 48.39
CA SER A 549 1.07 4.92 48.35
C SER A 549 -0.01 5.72 47.59
N ASP A 550 0.34 6.89 47.07
CA ASP A 550 -0.58 7.75 46.34
C ASP A 550 -1.01 7.12 45.00
N ALA A 551 -2.33 7.02 44.81
CA ALA A 551 -2.92 6.34 43.65
C ALA A 551 -2.59 7.02 42.32
N THR A 552 -2.45 8.34 42.30
CA THR A 552 -2.14 9.12 41.08
C THR A 552 -0.74 8.84 40.55
N VAL A 553 0.24 8.69 41.44
CA VAL A 553 1.63 8.38 41.08
C VAL A 553 1.78 6.92 40.67
N ARG A 554 1.06 6.01 41.36
CA ARG A 554 1.13 4.57 41.08
C ARG A 554 0.33 4.12 39.86
N GLN A 555 -0.64 4.89 39.35
CA GLN A 555 -1.51 4.46 38.26
C GLN A 555 -0.74 4.06 37.00
N GLY A 556 0.13 4.93 36.47
CA GLY A 556 0.94 4.63 35.28
C GLY A 556 1.87 3.42 35.45
N PRO A 557 2.70 3.38 36.51
CA PRO A 557 3.53 2.22 36.86
C PRO A 557 2.73 0.93 37.04
N ALA A 558 1.54 0.99 37.66
CA ALA A 558 0.70 -0.18 37.86
C ALA A 558 0.13 -0.74 36.55
N ILE A 559 -0.24 0.13 35.59
CA ILE A 559 -0.66 -0.29 34.25
C ILE A 559 0.49 -0.99 33.51
N ALA A 560 1.71 -0.45 33.59
CA ALA A 560 2.89 -1.06 32.96
C ALA A 560 3.25 -2.40 33.62
N MET A 561 3.20 -2.49 34.95
CA MET A 561 3.41 -3.74 35.70
C MET A 561 2.33 -4.78 35.39
N LEU A 562 1.07 -4.37 35.28
CA LEU A 562 -0.03 -5.24 34.84
C LEU A 562 0.28 -5.82 33.45
N ALA A 563 0.70 -4.98 32.51
CA ALA A 563 1.09 -5.40 31.16
C ALA A 563 2.26 -6.37 31.15
N LEU A 564 3.27 -6.13 31.97
CA LEU A 564 4.40 -7.03 32.12
C LEU A 564 3.97 -8.41 32.63
N HIS A 565 3.21 -8.46 33.73
CA HIS A 565 2.76 -9.73 34.30
C HIS A 565 1.87 -10.51 33.34
N VAL A 566 0.99 -9.81 32.60
CA VAL A 566 0.15 -10.43 31.57
C VAL A 566 0.99 -11.00 30.42
N ARG A 567 1.96 -10.24 29.89
CA ARG A 567 2.84 -10.71 28.80
C ARG A 567 3.71 -11.91 29.21
N GLN A 568 4.05 -12.04 30.50
CA GLN A 568 4.76 -13.19 31.06
C GLN A 568 3.83 -14.37 31.44
N GLY A 569 2.50 -14.21 31.33
CA GLY A 569 1.52 -15.24 31.69
C GLY A 569 1.20 -15.35 33.19
N ASN A 570 1.67 -14.42 34.02
CA ASN A 570 1.52 -14.43 35.48
C ASN A 570 0.22 -13.72 35.92
N VAL A 571 -0.93 -14.34 35.65
CA VAL A 571 -2.26 -13.74 35.92
C VAL A 571 -2.52 -13.51 37.42
N SER A 572 -1.95 -14.32 38.31
CA SER A 572 -2.13 -14.19 39.77
C SER A 572 -1.53 -12.88 40.32
N GLU A 573 -0.35 -12.51 39.84
CA GLU A 573 0.35 -11.28 40.24
C GLU A 573 -0.26 -10.03 39.59
N ALA A 574 -0.92 -10.20 38.45
CA ALA A 574 -1.66 -9.12 37.77
C ALA A 574 -2.94 -8.71 38.54
N ARG A 575 -3.58 -9.65 39.25
CA ARG A 575 -4.86 -9.43 39.95
C ARG A 575 -4.84 -8.30 41.01
N PRO A 576 -3.88 -8.22 41.95
CA PRO A 576 -3.84 -7.13 42.92
C PRO A 576 -3.61 -5.75 42.26
N LEU A 577 -2.84 -5.69 41.17
CA LEU A 577 -2.64 -4.48 40.39
C LEU A 577 -3.94 -4.05 39.70
N TRP A 578 -4.67 -5.00 39.10
CA TRP A 578 -5.98 -4.76 38.51
C TRP A 578 -6.99 -4.24 39.54
N LEU A 579 -7.04 -4.86 40.72
CA LEU A 579 -7.95 -4.44 41.79
C LEU A 579 -7.69 -2.99 42.24
N MET A 580 -6.43 -2.58 42.32
CA MET A 580 -6.07 -1.18 42.63
C MET A 580 -6.60 -0.23 41.55
N LEU A 581 -6.40 -0.56 40.26
CA LEU A 581 -6.87 0.23 39.13
C LEU A 581 -8.40 0.28 39.03
N SER A 582 -9.09 -0.81 39.37
CA SER A 582 -10.56 -0.91 39.32
C SER A 582 -11.27 -0.28 40.52
N THR A 583 -10.60 -0.07 41.65
CA THR A 583 -11.23 0.46 42.88
C THR A 583 -10.80 1.88 43.23
N VAL A 584 -9.52 2.22 43.09
CA VAL A 584 -8.96 3.50 43.58
C VAL A 584 -8.63 4.47 42.43
N GLY A 585 -8.33 3.97 41.23
CA GLY A 585 -7.93 4.79 40.08
C GLY A 585 -9.07 5.59 39.45
N GLN A 586 -8.75 6.80 38.95
CA GLN A 586 -9.62 7.54 38.02
C GLN A 586 -9.71 6.75 36.72
N ALA A 587 -10.93 6.44 36.27
CA ALA A 587 -11.16 5.85 34.97
C ALA A 587 -10.89 6.92 33.90
N THR A 588 -9.82 6.75 33.13
CA THR A 588 -9.46 7.58 31.98
C THR A 588 -9.67 6.79 30.69
N SER A 589 -9.73 7.48 29.55
CA SER A 589 -9.78 6.86 28.21
C SER A 589 -8.65 5.85 27.99
N ASP A 590 -7.46 6.12 28.53
CA ASP A 590 -6.26 5.26 28.44
C ASP A 590 -6.44 3.86 29.07
N MET A 591 -7.48 3.65 29.88
CA MET A 591 -7.76 2.37 30.53
C MET A 591 -8.42 1.33 29.63
N VAL A 592 -8.85 1.70 28.41
CA VAL A 592 -9.48 0.76 27.47
C VAL A 592 -8.54 -0.39 27.10
N GLN A 593 -7.34 -0.10 26.60
CA GLN A 593 -6.37 -1.14 26.20
C GLN A 593 -5.90 -2.03 27.37
N PRO A 594 -5.56 -1.50 28.58
CA PRO A 594 -5.29 -2.33 29.76
C PRO A 594 -6.42 -3.29 30.12
N THR A 595 -7.66 -2.83 30.02
CA THR A 595 -8.86 -3.65 30.30
C THR A 595 -8.92 -4.83 29.36
N VAL A 596 -8.73 -4.59 28.06
CA VAL A 596 -8.77 -5.63 27.03
C VAL A 596 -7.64 -6.62 27.23
N MET A 597 -6.42 -6.13 27.46
CA MET A 597 -5.26 -6.96 27.68
C MET A 597 -5.45 -7.93 28.86
N TYR A 598 -5.94 -7.42 29.99
CA TYR A 598 -6.22 -8.24 31.17
C TYR A 598 -7.37 -9.24 30.92
N THR A 599 -8.44 -8.80 30.23
CA THR A 599 -9.56 -9.66 29.83
C THR A 599 -9.09 -10.82 28.96
N VAL A 600 -8.26 -10.54 27.94
CA VAL A 600 -7.69 -11.55 27.05
C VAL A 600 -6.82 -12.55 27.83
N ALA A 601 -6.05 -12.08 28.81
CA ALA A 601 -5.24 -12.94 29.65
C ALA A 601 -6.10 -13.90 30.49
N LEU A 602 -7.16 -13.39 31.10
CA LEU A 602 -8.12 -14.19 31.88
C LEU A 602 -8.89 -15.19 31.01
N VAL A 603 -9.29 -14.81 29.79
CA VAL A 603 -9.92 -15.73 28.83
C VAL A 603 -8.95 -16.85 28.45
N LYS A 604 -7.68 -16.52 28.15
CA LYS A 604 -6.65 -17.53 27.83
C LYS A 604 -6.31 -18.43 29.02
N SER A 605 -6.46 -17.96 30.26
CA SER A 605 -6.28 -18.78 31.47
C SER A 605 -7.52 -19.61 31.86
N GLY A 606 -8.64 -19.44 31.15
CA GLY A 606 -9.89 -20.17 31.36
C GLY A 606 -10.88 -19.51 32.34
N GLN A 607 -10.58 -18.31 32.86
CA GLN A 607 -11.43 -17.56 33.78
C GLN A 607 -12.36 -16.60 33.03
N VAL A 608 -13.19 -17.14 32.13
CA VAL A 608 -14.00 -16.36 31.18
C VAL A 608 -15.07 -15.50 31.87
N ASP A 609 -15.70 -16.02 32.93
CA ASP A 609 -16.77 -15.31 33.66
C ASP A 609 -16.25 -14.05 34.36
N GLU A 610 -15.11 -14.18 35.06
CA GLU A 610 -14.45 -13.05 35.72
C GLU A 610 -13.96 -12.03 34.68
N ALA A 611 -13.37 -12.51 33.56
CA ALA A 611 -12.86 -11.65 32.50
C ALA A 611 -13.94 -10.70 31.94
N LEU A 612 -15.10 -11.25 31.56
CA LEU A 612 -16.16 -10.47 30.92
C LEU A 612 -16.88 -9.55 31.90
N LEU A 613 -16.98 -9.93 33.17
CA LEU A 613 -17.54 -9.08 34.21
C LEU A 613 -16.65 -7.86 34.48
N GLU A 614 -15.35 -8.09 34.67
CA GLU A 614 -14.37 -7.01 34.91
C GLU A 614 -14.28 -6.05 33.72
N ALA A 615 -14.32 -6.58 32.49
CA ALA A 615 -14.33 -5.78 31.27
C ALA A 615 -15.54 -4.84 31.21
N ARG A 616 -16.75 -5.37 31.45
CA ARG A 616 -17.99 -4.59 31.44
C ARG A 616 -17.97 -3.49 32.49
N ASN A 617 -17.57 -3.81 33.72
CA ASN A 617 -17.51 -2.85 34.83
C ASN A 617 -16.56 -1.70 34.51
N MET A 618 -15.37 -1.99 33.97
CA MET A 618 -14.41 -0.95 33.63
C MET A 618 -14.86 -0.11 32.44
N PHE A 619 -15.40 -0.71 31.36
CA PHE A 619 -15.95 0.05 30.23
C PHE A 619 -17.11 0.97 30.65
N ALA A 620 -17.97 0.53 31.57
CA ALA A 620 -19.00 1.39 32.13
C ALA A 620 -18.42 2.60 32.88
N ARG A 621 -17.37 2.40 33.69
CA ARG A 621 -16.69 3.51 34.40
C ARG A 621 -16.05 4.50 33.43
N ILE A 622 -15.38 4.02 32.38
CA ILE A 622 -14.72 4.87 31.36
C ILE A 622 -15.76 5.70 30.58
N ARG A 623 -16.91 5.12 30.24
CA ARG A 623 -17.99 5.88 29.58
C ARG A 623 -18.57 6.95 30.50
N ASN A 624 -18.74 6.65 31.78
CA ASN A 624 -19.30 7.58 32.76
C ASN A 624 -18.36 8.75 33.11
N SER A 625 -17.04 8.54 33.07
CA SER A 625 -16.06 9.61 33.31
C SER A 625 -16.02 10.66 32.21
N SER A 626 -16.41 10.31 30.98
CA SER A 626 -16.34 11.18 29.79
C SER A 626 -17.72 11.61 29.27
N ALA A 627 -18.76 11.56 30.10
CA ALA A 627 -20.15 11.82 29.68
C ALA A 627 -20.42 13.28 29.25
N ASN A 628 -19.56 14.23 29.62
CA ASN A 628 -19.76 15.66 29.33
C ASN A 628 -19.30 16.07 27.92
N ASP A 629 -18.41 15.30 27.27
CA ASP A 629 -17.88 15.60 25.93
C ASP A 629 -18.34 14.56 24.90
N THR A 630 -19.26 14.95 24.03
CA THR A 630 -19.88 14.04 23.05
C THR A 630 -18.88 13.51 22.01
N VAL A 631 -17.92 14.32 21.59
CA VAL A 631 -16.87 13.94 20.61
C VAL A 631 -15.94 12.88 21.20
N VAL A 632 -15.46 13.11 22.42
CA VAL A 632 -14.57 12.19 23.14
C VAL A 632 -15.30 10.88 23.45
N LEU A 633 -16.57 10.96 23.87
CA LEU A 633 -17.39 9.79 24.15
C LEU A 633 -17.59 8.89 22.91
N ASN A 634 -17.77 9.48 21.73
CA ASN A 634 -17.90 8.71 20.48
C ASN A 634 -16.60 7.97 20.13
N SER A 635 -15.45 8.65 20.25
CA SER A 635 -14.12 8.02 20.05
C SER A 635 -13.89 6.85 21.03
N ILE A 636 -14.26 7.03 22.30
CA ILE A 636 -14.18 5.97 23.31
C ILE A 636 -15.09 4.79 22.95
N ARG A 637 -16.32 5.04 22.49
CA ARG A 637 -17.24 3.99 22.06
C ARG A 637 -16.69 3.19 20.88
N GLU A 638 -16.06 3.84 19.91
CA GLU A 638 -15.41 3.16 18.78
C GLU A 638 -14.27 2.24 19.26
N GLN A 639 -13.41 2.72 20.16
CA GLN A 639 -12.34 1.91 20.74
C GLN A 639 -12.89 0.72 21.54
N ILE A 640 -13.96 0.90 22.32
CA ILE A 640 -14.61 -0.19 23.06
C ILE A 640 -15.24 -1.21 22.10
N ASN A 641 -15.84 -0.78 20.98
CA ASN A 641 -16.39 -1.71 19.98
C ASN A 641 -15.29 -2.56 19.34
N GLU A 642 -14.18 -1.95 18.95
CA GLU A 642 -13.02 -2.67 18.41
C GLU A 642 -12.44 -3.65 19.43
N SER A 643 -12.37 -3.23 20.69
CA SER A 643 -11.96 -4.04 21.82
C SER A 643 -12.86 -5.27 22.02
N LEU A 644 -14.18 -5.10 21.91
CA LEU A 644 -15.16 -6.19 21.98
C LEU A 644 -15.02 -7.15 20.80
N HIS A 645 -14.75 -6.64 19.59
CA HIS A 645 -14.43 -7.48 18.42
C HIS A 645 -13.19 -8.36 18.66
N LEU A 646 -12.13 -7.80 19.26
CA LEU A 646 -10.92 -8.55 19.60
C LEU A 646 -11.20 -9.63 20.65
N ILE A 647 -11.87 -9.27 21.75
CA ILE A 647 -12.29 -10.22 22.79
C ILE A 647 -13.11 -11.35 22.17
N GLY A 648 -14.06 -11.01 21.30
CA GLY A 648 -14.91 -11.98 20.60
C GLY A 648 -14.15 -12.94 19.68
N ARG A 649 -13.19 -12.43 18.90
CA ARG A 649 -12.31 -13.27 18.08
C ARG A 649 -11.53 -14.27 18.93
N ILE A 650 -10.99 -13.82 20.06
CA ILE A 650 -10.21 -14.67 20.96
C ILE A 650 -11.08 -15.73 21.63
N LEU A 651 -12.29 -15.38 22.08
CA LEU A 651 -13.26 -16.35 22.62
C LEU A 651 -13.58 -17.46 21.61
N MET A 652 -13.77 -17.10 20.34
CA MET A 652 -14.02 -18.08 19.27
C MET A 652 -12.79 -18.95 18.97
N GLN A 653 -11.58 -18.38 18.99
CA GLN A 653 -10.33 -19.13 18.77
C GLN A 653 -10.02 -20.10 19.90
N THR A 654 -10.26 -19.71 21.16
CA THR A 654 -10.05 -20.58 22.32
C THR A 654 -11.16 -21.61 22.50
N ALA A 655 -12.23 -21.53 21.71
CA ALA A 655 -13.44 -22.35 21.83
C ALA A 655 -13.98 -22.35 23.28
N ALA A 656 -13.90 -21.20 23.95
CA ALA A 656 -14.31 -21.04 25.33
C ALA A 656 -15.81 -21.30 25.49
N VAL A 657 -16.17 -22.16 26.45
CA VAL A 657 -17.58 -22.37 26.82
C VAL A 657 -18.03 -21.19 27.66
N LEU A 658 -18.94 -20.38 27.12
CA LEU A 658 -19.54 -19.26 27.82
C LEU A 658 -20.60 -19.78 28.80
N SER A 659 -20.51 -19.37 30.06
CA SER A 659 -21.62 -19.52 30.99
C SER A 659 -22.77 -18.58 30.60
N PRO A 660 -24.01 -18.82 31.05
CA PRO A 660 -25.13 -17.90 30.80
C PRO A 660 -24.83 -16.48 31.29
N GLN A 661 -24.14 -16.34 32.42
CA GLN A 661 -23.78 -15.04 32.98
C GLN A 661 -22.71 -14.33 32.14
N ALA A 662 -21.70 -15.05 31.67
CA ALA A 662 -20.68 -14.52 30.75
C ALA A 662 -21.29 -14.07 29.42
N ALA A 663 -22.16 -14.89 28.84
CA ALA A 663 -22.87 -14.57 27.60
C ALA A 663 -23.69 -13.28 27.77
N MET A 664 -24.39 -13.11 28.89
CA MET A 664 -25.16 -11.90 29.16
C MET A 664 -24.28 -10.68 29.43
N ASN A 665 -23.18 -10.80 30.18
CA ASN A 665 -22.25 -9.70 30.38
C ASN A 665 -21.69 -9.18 29.06
N LEU A 666 -21.42 -10.08 28.11
CA LEU A 666 -20.98 -9.73 26.76
C LEU A 666 -22.08 -9.00 25.98
N ILE A 667 -23.32 -9.51 26.00
CA ILE A 667 -24.47 -8.86 25.35
C ILE A 667 -24.69 -7.46 25.92
N TRP A 668 -24.68 -7.32 27.25
CA TRP A 668 -24.81 -6.02 27.92
C TRP A 668 -23.68 -5.05 27.53
N SER A 669 -22.44 -5.53 27.50
CA SER A 669 -21.29 -4.67 27.14
C SER A 669 -21.44 -4.07 25.73
N MET A 670 -21.98 -4.84 24.78
CA MET A 670 -22.30 -4.38 23.42
C MET A 670 -23.45 -3.38 23.41
N THR A 671 -24.57 -3.70 24.08
CA THR A 671 -25.77 -2.85 24.07
C THR A 671 -25.56 -1.53 24.78
N GLU A 672 -24.83 -1.51 25.90
CA GLU A 672 -24.45 -0.29 26.61
C GLU A 672 -23.51 0.61 25.79
N ASN A 673 -22.81 0.04 24.79
CA ASN A 673 -21.93 0.80 23.89
C ASN A 673 -22.65 1.36 22.66
N GLY A 674 -23.94 1.01 22.47
CA GLY A 674 -24.79 1.58 21.42
C GLY A 674 -24.96 0.71 20.17
N GLY A 675 -24.49 -0.55 20.15
CA GLY A 675 -24.67 -1.43 18.99
C GLY A 675 -24.24 -2.89 19.22
N LEU A 676 -24.89 -3.82 18.52
CA LEU A 676 -24.57 -5.25 18.58
C LEU A 676 -23.56 -5.63 17.50
N ILE A 677 -22.55 -6.41 17.90
CA ILE A 677 -21.59 -7.02 16.98
C ILE A 677 -22.13 -8.39 16.56
N SER A 678 -22.70 -8.52 15.35
CA SER A 678 -23.47 -9.71 14.94
C SER A 678 -22.76 -11.06 15.18
N PRO A 679 -21.51 -11.29 14.73
CA PRO A 679 -20.84 -12.58 14.95
C PRO A 679 -20.65 -12.93 16.43
N LEU A 680 -20.41 -11.90 17.26
CA LEU A 680 -20.17 -12.07 18.69
C LEU A 680 -21.47 -12.27 19.46
N ALA A 681 -22.51 -11.52 19.10
CA ALA A 681 -23.84 -11.67 19.65
C ALA A 681 -24.43 -13.05 19.28
N GLU A 682 -24.22 -13.53 18.05
CA GLU A 682 -24.64 -14.87 17.64
C GLU A 682 -23.93 -15.95 18.45
N HIS A 683 -22.61 -15.83 18.66
CA HIS A 683 -21.86 -16.77 19.50
C HIS A 683 -22.33 -16.75 20.96
N ALA A 684 -22.56 -15.56 21.53
CA ALA A 684 -23.08 -15.39 22.88
C ALA A 684 -24.46 -16.05 23.03
N VAL A 685 -25.39 -15.79 22.10
CA VAL A 685 -26.74 -16.36 22.17
C VAL A 685 -26.75 -17.86 21.84
N ALA A 686 -25.87 -18.34 20.96
CA ALA A 686 -25.72 -19.76 20.69
C ALA A 686 -25.24 -20.55 21.92
N SER A 687 -24.47 -19.92 22.81
CA SER A 687 -24.04 -20.54 24.08
C SER A 687 -25.16 -20.67 25.12
N LEU A 688 -26.27 -19.93 24.96
CA LEU A 688 -27.44 -20.01 25.84
C LEU A 688 -28.27 -21.27 25.53
N GLY A 689 -27.95 -22.36 26.23
CA GLY A 689 -28.75 -23.58 26.21
C GLY A 689 -30.10 -23.45 26.94
N PRO A 690 -31.02 -24.42 26.79
CA PRO A 690 -32.36 -24.37 27.38
C PRO A 690 -32.39 -24.19 28.91
N MET A 691 -31.41 -24.80 29.60
CA MET A 691 -31.24 -24.66 31.04
C MET A 691 -30.66 -23.30 31.44
N GLY A 692 -29.72 -22.77 30.66
CA GLY A 692 -29.17 -21.43 30.87
C GLY A 692 -30.26 -20.37 30.73
N ILE A 693 -31.11 -20.47 29.69
CA ILE A 693 -32.22 -19.54 29.45
C ILE A 693 -33.20 -19.53 30.64
N SER A 694 -33.51 -20.69 31.21
CA SER A 694 -34.43 -20.79 32.35
C SER A 694 -33.89 -20.19 33.66
N GLN A 695 -32.57 -19.99 33.76
CA GLN A 695 -31.89 -19.46 34.93
C GLN A 695 -31.58 -17.95 34.80
N LEU A 696 -31.90 -17.33 33.66
CA LEU A 696 -31.67 -15.90 33.44
C LEU A 696 -32.59 -15.04 34.31
N ALA A 697 -32.06 -13.92 34.80
CA ALA A 697 -32.86 -12.90 35.47
C ALA A 697 -33.82 -12.23 34.47
N ALA A 698 -34.92 -11.65 34.98
CA ALA A 698 -35.89 -10.93 34.16
C ALA A 698 -35.29 -9.91 33.15
N PRO A 699 -34.36 -9.00 33.54
CA PRO A 699 -33.77 -8.06 32.59
C PRO A 699 -32.87 -8.74 31.55
N ASP A 700 -32.18 -9.81 31.94
CA ASP A 700 -31.30 -10.58 31.04
C ASP A 700 -32.12 -11.35 30.01
N LEU A 701 -33.23 -11.95 30.43
CA LEU A 701 -34.16 -12.66 29.56
C LEU A 701 -34.83 -11.69 28.56
N ALA A 702 -35.21 -10.49 29.01
CA ALA A 702 -35.79 -9.47 28.13
C ALA A 702 -34.79 -9.05 27.03
N LEU A 703 -33.54 -8.79 27.41
CA LEU A 703 -32.49 -8.39 26.47
C LEU A 703 -32.11 -9.53 25.52
N ALA A 704 -31.96 -10.76 26.02
CA ALA A 704 -31.69 -11.92 25.19
C ALA A 704 -32.82 -12.17 24.17
N LEU A 705 -34.08 -12.00 24.59
CA LEU A 705 -35.25 -12.10 23.72
C LEU A 705 -35.24 -11.01 22.65
N GLN A 706 -34.92 -9.76 23.01
CA GLN A 706 -34.82 -8.64 22.08
C GLN A 706 -33.74 -8.87 21.01
N VAL A 707 -32.55 -9.31 21.43
CA VAL A 707 -31.42 -9.60 20.53
C VAL A 707 -31.77 -10.75 19.59
N GLN A 708 -32.33 -11.84 20.11
CA GLN A 708 -32.70 -13.01 19.30
C GLN A 708 -33.83 -12.70 18.32
N ALA A 709 -34.81 -11.87 18.70
CA ALA A 709 -35.86 -11.37 17.80
C ALA A 709 -35.24 -10.52 16.67
N GLY A 710 -34.32 -9.62 17.00
CA GLY A 710 -33.59 -8.80 16.01
C GLY A 710 -32.82 -9.64 15.00
N MET A 711 -32.09 -10.69 15.44
CA MET A 711 -31.36 -11.60 14.56
C MET A 711 -32.27 -12.38 13.61
N LEU A 712 -33.45 -12.79 14.07
CA LEU A 712 -34.44 -13.46 13.21
C LEU A 712 -35.03 -12.52 12.16
N LEU A 713 -35.11 -11.23 12.45
CA LEU A 713 -35.63 -10.22 11.53
C LEU A 713 -34.60 -9.78 10.48
N SER A 714 -33.33 -9.63 10.84
CA SER A 714 -32.26 -9.14 9.97
C SER A 714 -31.69 -10.17 8.99
N ASN A 715 -31.75 -11.47 9.29
CA ASN A 715 -31.23 -12.52 8.42
C ASN A 715 -32.14 -12.74 7.18
N ASN A 716 -31.77 -12.11 6.06
CA ASN A 716 -32.39 -12.29 4.73
C ASN A 716 -31.74 -13.41 3.88
N SER A 717 -30.81 -14.21 4.43
CA SER A 717 -30.13 -15.28 3.68
C SER A 717 -30.76 -16.65 3.92
N MET A 718 -30.80 -17.48 2.86
CA MET A 718 -31.42 -18.82 2.76
C MET A 718 -30.86 -19.93 3.68
N ALA A 719 -30.27 -19.61 4.82
CA ALA A 719 -29.83 -20.60 5.80
C ALA A 719 -30.43 -20.30 7.18
N PHE A 720 -31.68 -20.68 7.39
CA PHE A 720 -32.18 -20.86 8.76
C PHE A 720 -31.40 -22.02 9.37
N ASP A 721 -30.37 -21.70 10.16
CA ASP A 721 -29.89 -22.68 11.12
C ASP A 721 -31.06 -22.99 12.07
N VAL A 722 -31.54 -24.24 12.05
CA VAL A 722 -32.76 -24.73 12.73
C VAL A 722 -32.80 -24.33 14.21
N ALA A 723 -31.63 -24.04 14.79
CA ALA A 723 -31.46 -23.65 16.18
C ALA A 723 -31.96 -22.23 16.53
N HIS A 724 -31.97 -21.25 15.62
CA HIS A 724 -32.38 -19.87 15.96
C HIS A 724 -33.88 -19.74 16.28
N PRO A 725 -34.79 -20.27 15.44
CA PRO A 725 -36.24 -20.28 15.74
C PRO A 725 -36.57 -21.07 17.00
N ILE A 726 -35.85 -22.18 17.26
CA ILE A 726 -36.07 -23.03 18.44
C ILE A 726 -35.68 -22.30 19.73
N ARG A 727 -34.50 -21.65 19.76
CA ARG A 727 -34.07 -20.85 20.92
C ARG A 727 -35.03 -19.69 21.20
N PHE A 728 -35.46 -18.98 20.15
CA PHE A 728 -36.42 -17.89 20.27
C PHE A 728 -37.76 -18.37 20.84
N ALA A 729 -38.31 -19.48 20.33
CA ALA A 729 -39.54 -20.06 20.85
C ALA A 729 -39.42 -20.47 22.33
N HIS A 730 -38.28 -21.05 22.73
CA HIS A 730 -38.03 -21.43 24.13
C HIS A 730 -37.90 -20.21 25.06
N MET A 731 -37.19 -19.16 24.64
CA MET A 731 -37.10 -17.89 25.37
C MET A 731 -38.48 -17.24 25.53
N LEU A 732 -39.29 -17.25 24.46
CA LEU A 732 -40.64 -16.70 24.47
C LEU A 732 -41.58 -17.48 25.39
N ASP A 733 -41.51 -18.81 25.39
CA ASP A 733 -42.35 -19.65 26.27
C ASP A 733 -42.04 -19.40 27.75
N ILE A 734 -40.75 -19.24 28.10
CA ILE A 734 -40.34 -18.87 29.46
C ILE A 734 -40.83 -17.46 29.80
N ALA A 735 -40.64 -16.48 28.92
CA ALA A 735 -41.10 -15.10 29.15
C ALA A 735 -42.62 -15.01 29.37
N LEU A 736 -43.39 -15.79 28.62
CA LEU A 736 -44.84 -15.91 28.76
C LEU A 736 -45.24 -16.62 30.07
N ALA A 737 -44.53 -17.69 30.43
CA ALA A 737 -44.75 -18.42 31.68
C ALA A 737 -44.46 -17.56 32.92
N THR A 738 -43.42 -16.71 32.86
CA THR A 738 -43.04 -15.80 33.96
C THR A 738 -43.78 -14.46 33.95
N ARG A 739 -44.61 -14.18 32.94
CA ARG A 739 -45.26 -12.87 32.71
C ARG A 739 -44.27 -11.71 32.73
N LEU A 740 -43.23 -11.82 31.93
CA LEU A 740 -42.17 -10.83 31.85
C LEU A 740 -42.73 -9.49 31.29
N PRO A 741 -42.55 -8.34 31.98
CA PRO A 741 -42.91 -7.05 31.42
C PRO A 741 -41.93 -6.68 30.30
N LEU A 742 -42.44 -6.56 29.07
CA LEU A 742 -41.67 -6.14 27.89
C LEU A 742 -41.98 -4.67 27.58
N ASP A 743 -40.97 -3.91 27.20
CA ASP A 743 -41.12 -2.55 26.70
C ASP A 743 -41.77 -2.53 25.30
N ALA A 744 -42.27 -1.38 24.88
CA ALA A 744 -43.02 -1.25 23.62
C ALA A 744 -42.16 -1.58 22.39
N GLN A 745 -40.85 -1.29 22.41
CA GLN A 745 -39.95 -1.59 21.30
C GLN A 745 -39.68 -3.09 21.22
N THR A 746 -39.34 -3.73 22.34
CA THR A 746 -39.14 -5.19 22.38
C THR A 746 -40.41 -5.94 22.01
N THR A 747 -41.58 -5.47 22.47
CA THR A 747 -42.87 -6.07 22.12
C THR A 747 -43.12 -6.01 20.60
N GLY A 748 -42.83 -4.89 19.94
CA GLY A 748 -42.96 -4.76 18.50
C GLY A 748 -41.99 -5.65 17.70
N LEU A 749 -40.74 -5.78 18.16
CA LEU A 749 -39.74 -6.67 17.55
C LEU A 749 -40.12 -8.15 17.72
N VAL A 750 -40.59 -8.54 18.92
CA VAL A 750 -41.06 -9.89 19.20
C VAL A 750 -42.28 -10.22 18.34
N ASP A 751 -43.22 -9.28 18.18
CA ASP A 751 -44.41 -9.48 17.34
C ASP A 751 -44.06 -9.76 15.87
N GLN A 752 -43.14 -8.98 15.30
CA GLN A 752 -42.63 -9.21 13.95
C GLN A 752 -41.87 -10.54 13.82
N ALA A 753 -41.09 -10.93 14.84
CA ALA A 753 -40.34 -12.18 14.83
C ALA A 753 -41.25 -13.42 15.02
N VAL A 754 -42.30 -13.32 15.83
CA VAL A 754 -43.31 -14.38 16.02
C VAL A 754 -44.04 -14.68 14.72
N ALA A 755 -44.28 -13.69 13.85
CA ALA A 755 -44.87 -13.92 12.52
C ALA A 755 -44.02 -14.88 11.66
N LYS A 756 -42.68 -14.86 11.80
CA LYS A 756 -41.78 -15.79 11.09
C LYS A 756 -41.83 -17.23 11.63
N LEU A 757 -42.37 -17.44 12.84
CA LEU A 757 -42.55 -18.78 13.43
C LEU A 757 -43.84 -19.49 12.99
N PHE A 758 -44.71 -18.83 12.22
CA PHE A 758 -46.04 -19.33 11.86
C PHE A 758 -46.04 -20.73 11.26
N ASN A 759 -45.08 -21.02 10.36
CA ASN A 759 -44.97 -22.32 9.70
C ASN A 759 -44.39 -23.42 10.60
N SER A 760 -43.63 -23.08 11.65
CA SER A 760 -42.94 -24.03 12.52
C SER A 760 -43.64 -24.32 13.85
N ARG A 761 -44.29 -23.32 14.47
CA ARG A 761 -44.92 -23.41 15.81
C ARG A 761 -46.17 -22.50 15.91
N PRO A 762 -47.31 -22.90 15.32
CA PRO A 762 -48.55 -22.10 15.35
C PRO A 762 -49.16 -22.00 16.76
N ASP A 763 -48.81 -22.92 17.66
CA ASP A 763 -49.18 -22.91 19.07
C ASP A 763 -48.59 -21.71 19.83
N MET A 764 -47.37 -21.30 19.49
CA MET A 764 -46.70 -20.16 20.13
C MET A 764 -47.28 -18.82 19.68
N VAL A 765 -47.63 -18.70 18.39
CA VAL A 765 -48.30 -17.52 17.84
C VAL A 765 -49.61 -17.24 18.57
N LYS A 766 -50.40 -18.30 18.83
CA LYS A 766 -51.66 -18.19 19.56
C LYS A 766 -51.45 -17.72 21.01
N ARG A 767 -50.49 -18.30 21.74
CA ARG A 767 -50.18 -17.89 23.11
C ARG A 767 -49.67 -16.45 23.21
N TRP A 768 -48.90 -15.99 22.22
CA TRP A 768 -48.45 -14.60 22.14
C TRP A 768 -49.61 -13.63 21.88
N GLN A 769 -50.52 -13.98 20.96
CA GLN A 769 -51.75 -13.22 20.70
C GLN A 769 -52.66 -13.17 21.93
N ASP A 770 -52.81 -14.28 22.65
CA ASP A 770 -53.56 -14.35 23.90
C ASP A 770 -52.92 -13.41 24.95
N HIS A 771 -51.59 -13.39 25.07
CA HIS A 771 -50.86 -12.48 25.97
C HIS A 771 -51.06 -10.99 25.61
N LEU A 772 -51.00 -10.62 24.33
CA LEU A 772 -51.28 -9.26 23.87
C LEU A 772 -52.73 -8.85 24.12
N SER A 773 -53.69 -9.77 23.93
CA SER A 773 -55.12 -9.53 24.16
C SER A 773 -55.47 -9.34 25.65
N MET A 774 -54.71 -10.00 26.54
CA MET A 774 -54.84 -9.82 27.99
C MET A 774 -54.22 -8.49 28.47
N ALA A 775 -53.19 -7.98 27.76
CA ALA A 775 -52.58 -6.69 28.08
C ALA A 775 -53.44 -5.48 27.61
N SER A 776 -54.35 -5.69 26.64
CA SER A 776 -55.15 -4.63 26.03
C SER A 776 -56.55 -4.40 26.62
N SER A 777 -56.87 -4.94 27.81
CA SER A 777 -58.17 -4.65 28.45
C SER A 777 -58.10 -3.54 29.51
N PRO A 778 -58.65 -2.36 29.20
CA PRO A 778 -59.44 -1.61 30.16
C PRO A 778 -60.91 -1.58 29.68
N SER A 779 -61.82 -2.11 30.49
CA SER A 779 -63.27 -1.93 30.31
C SER A 779 -63.70 -0.52 30.76
N PRO A 780 -64.93 -0.07 30.45
CA PRO A 780 -65.64 -0.07 29.17
C PRO A 780 -66.23 1.33 28.86
N PHE A 781 -66.77 1.55 27.65
CA PHE A 781 -68.08 2.17 27.36
C PHE A 781 -68.16 2.88 25.99
N LEU A 782 -69.26 2.54 25.29
CA LEU A 782 -70.06 3.35 24.35
C LEU A 782 -69.58 3.56 22.90
N SER A 783 -70.22 2.77 22.03
CA SER A 783 -71.15 3.21 20.98
C SER A 783 -70.71 4.18 19.90
N GLY A 784 -70.92 3.78 18.64
CA GLY A 784 -71.23 4.72 17.58
C GLY A 784 -70.90 4.23 16.18
N ARG A 785 -71.88 3.59 15.53
CA ARG A 785 -71.92 3.37 14.07
C ARG A 785 -71.61 4.67 13.31
N HIS A 786 -70.91 4.58 12.18
CA HIS A 786 -71.38 5.02 10.86
C HIS A 786 -70.39 4.61 9.77
N SER A 787 -70.91 3.88 8.78
CA SER A 787 -70.32 3.49 7.49
C SER A 787 -70.38 4.67 6.48
N PRO A 788 -70.11 4.56 5.15
CA PRO A 788 -69.34 3.56 4.36
C PRO A 788 -68.55 4.15 3.12
N VAL A 789 -67.94 3.25 2.33
CA VAL A 789 -67.60 3.28 0.87
C VAL A 789 -66.44 4.16 0.36
N SER A 790 -65.38 3.55 -0.21
CA SER A 790 -65.19 3.40 -1.68
C SER A 790 -63.89 2.69 -2.06
N GLU A 791 -64.02 1.85 -3.10
CA GLU A 791 -63.06 1.01 -3.85
C GLU A 791 -61.84 1.82 -4.38
N VAL A 792 -60.68 1.25 -4.76
CA VAL A 792 -60.44 0.44 -5.99
C VAL A 792 -59.06 -0.27 -5.95
N SER A 793 -59.06 -1.54 -6.39
CA SER A 793 -58.03 -2.39 -7.05
C SER A 793 -56.52 -2.05 -6.91
N SER A 794 -55.61 -3.01 -6.66
CA SER A 794 -55.34 -4.17 -7.51
C SER A 794 -54.25 -5.04 -6.87
N MET A 795 -54.45 -6.36 -6.93
CA MET A 795 -53.45 -7.37 -6.58
C MET A 795 -52.52 -7.62 -7.76
N THR A 796 -51.24 -7.85 -7.48
CA THR A 796 -50.43 -8.86 -8.19
C THR A 796 -49.66 -9.68 -7.15
N PRO A 797 -49.78 -11.02 -7.13
CA PRO A 797 -48.95 -11.87 -6.29
C PRO A 797 -47.67 -12.27 -7.04
N VAL A 798 -46.51 -12.17 -6.40
CA VAL A 798 -45.25 -12.72 -6.90
C VAL A 798 -45.20 -14.22 -6.59
N SER A 799 -44.99 -15.02 -7.62
CA SER A 799 -44.99 -16.49 -7.66
C SER A 799 -43.78 -17.13 -6.98
N SER A 800 -44.04 -18.19 -6.21
CA SER A 800 -43.08 -19.05 -5.51
C SER A 800 -42.61 -20.26 -6.34
N ASP A 801 -42.13 -20.06 -7.57
CA ASP A 801 -41.89 -21.17 -8.53
C ASP A 801 -40.42 -21.36 -8.98
N ASP A 802 -39.45 -20.66 -8.38
CA ASP A 802 -38.10 -20.50 -8.96
C ASP A 802 -37.08 -21.64 -8.72
N SER A 803 -37.44 -22.77 -8.09
CA SER A 803 -36.46 -23.84 -7.72
C SER A 803 -36.76 -25.25 -8.25
N PHE A 804 -37.72 -25.44 -9.16
CA PHE A 804 -38.12 -26.77 -9.63
C PHE A 804 -37.20 -27.31 -10.74
N ASP A 805 -36.57 -28.49 -10.52
CA ASP A 805 -35.82 -29.25 -11.53
C ASP A 805 -36.60 -30.51 -11.95
N PRO A 806 -37.10 -30.59 -13.19
CA PRO A 806 -37.89 -31.73 -13.68
C PRO A 806 -37.08 -33.02 -13.80
N TYR A 807 -35.74 -32.98 -13.76
CA TYR A 807 -34.87 -34.16 -13.93
C TYR A 807 -34.25 -34.65 -12.61
N ALA A 808 -34.55 -34.00 -11.49
CA ALA A 808 -33.98 -34.35 -10.19
C ALA A 808 -34.29 -35.80 -9.77
N TYR A 809 -35.46 -36.34 -10.14
CA TYR A 809 -35.87 -37.71 -9.78
C TYR A 809 -35.02 -38.81 -10.44
N ALA A 810 -34.43 -38.53 -11.60
CA ALA A 810 -33.60 -39.46 -12.35
C ALA A 810 -32.09 -39.20 -12.17
N THR A 811 -31.74 -38.17 -11.39
CA THR A 811 -30.35 -37.76 -11.14
C THR A 811 -29.71 -38.64 -10.05
N ASP A 812 -28.58 -39.29 -10.37
CA ASP A 812 -27.80 -40.05 -9.40
C ASP A 812 -26.73 -39.16 -8.73
N PHE A 813 -27.08 -38.58 -7.59
CA PHE A 813 -26.20 -37.73 -6.80
C PHE A 813 -24.95 -38.46 -6.29
N ARG A 814 -25.09 -39.71 -5.84
CA ARG A 814 -23.99 -40.48 -5.24
C ARG A 814 -22.99 -40.91 -6.30
N GLY A 815 -23.47 -41.44 -7.43
CA GLY A 815 -22.61 -41.77 -8.55
C GLY A 815 -21.93 -40.54 -9.17
N SER A 816 -22.62 -39.40 -9.19
CA SER A 816 -22.05 -38.13 -9.67
C SER A 816 -20.91 -37.60 -8.81
N SER A 817 -20.98 -37.77 -7.49
CA SER A 817 -19.89 -37.39 -6.58
C SER A 817 -18.69 -38.33 -6.71
N ILE A 818 -18.93 -39.64 -6.83
CA ILE A 818 -17.88 -40.64 -7.04
C ILE A 818 -17.13 -40.39 -8.36
N ILE A 819 -17.85 -40.09 -9.44
CA ILE A 819 -17.23 -39.72 -10.73
C ILE A 819 -16.39 -38.44 -10.58
N ALA A 820 -16.89 -37.44 -9.84
CA ALA A 820 -16.14 -36.19 -9.63
C ALA A 820 -14.85 -36.41 -8.82
N GLU A 821 -14.89 -37.22 -7.76
CA GLU A 821 -13.73 -37.56 -6.93
C GLU A 821 -12.68 -38.35 -7.73
N GLU A 822 -13.11 -39.31 -8.55
CA GLU A 822 -12.21 -40.09 -9.42
C GLU A 822 -11.47 -39.20 -10.43
N LEU A 823 -12.16 -38.20 -11.00
CA LEU A 823 -11.58 -37.25 -11.94
C LEU A 823 -10.67 -36.20 -11.27
N GLU A 824 -10.83 -35.98 -9.96
CA GLU A 824 -10.03 -35.05 -9.16
C GLU A 824 -8.83 -35.73 -8.48
N SER A 825 -8.77 -37.07 -8.48
CA SER A 825 -7.66 -37.84 -7.92
C SER A 825 -6.34 -37.55 -8.65
N THR A 826 -5.32 -37.17 -7.88
CA THR A 826 -3.95 -36.91 -8.37
C THR A 826 -3.08 -38.18 -8.44
N SER A 827 -3.61 -39.32 -7.97
CA SER A 827 -2.87 -40.59 -7.86
C SER A 827 -3.11 -41.49 -9.07
N GLY A 828 -2.14 -41.64 -9.98
CA GLY A 828 -2.26 -42.49 -11.17
C GLY A 828 -2.24 -41.71 -12.50
N ARG A 829 -2.44 -42.40 -13.63
CA ARG A 829 -2.48 -41.76 -14.97
C ARG A 829 -3.88 -41.19 -15.22
N ALA A 830 -3.97 -39.92 -15.62
CA ALA A 830 -5.23 -39.22 -15.90
C ALA A 830 -6.16 -39.97 -16.90
N GLU A 831 -5.59 -40.67 -17.87
CA GLU A 831 -6.35 -41.49 -18.82
C GLU A 831 -7.04 -42.70 -18.17
N SER A 832 -6.43 -43.28 -17.13
CA SER A 832 -7.00 -44.41 -16.39
C SER A 832 -8.24 -43.97 -15.62
N HIS A 833 -8.14 -42.84 -14.93
CA HIS A 833 -9.25 -42.24 -14.17
C HIS A 833 -10.42 -41.86 -15.07
N LEU A 834 -10.12 -41.32 -16.25
CA LEU A 834 -11.15 -41.02 -17.25
C LEU A 834 -11.87 -42.29 -17.72
N ASN A 835 -11.16 -43.38 -18.01
CA ASN A 835 -11.77 -44.62 -18.47
C ASN A 835 -12.66 -45.27 -17.39
N GLU A 836 -12.23 -45.23 -16.12
CA GLU A 836 -13.01 -45.73 -14.99
C GLU A 836 -14.26 -44.87 -14.76
N ALA A 837 -14.13 -43.55 -14.81
CA ALA A 837 -15.25 -42.60 -14.72
C ALA A 837 -16.28 -42.81 -15.84
N LEU A 838 -15.83 -43.06 -17.08
CA LEU A 838 -16.71 -43.37 -18.22
C LEU A 838 -17.41 -44.73 -18.05
N THR A 839 -16.75 -45.71 -17.46
CA THR A 839 -17.34 -47.01 -17.16
C THR A 839 -18.48 -46.86 -16.15
N ARG A 840 -18.27 -46.05 -15.10
CA ARG A 840 -19.30 -45.73 -14.11
C ARG A 840 -20.45 -44.92 -14.71
N LEU A 841 -20.16 -43.96 -15.60
CA LEU A 841 -21.19 -43.24 -16.36
C LEU A 841 -22.07 -44.19 -17.18
N ARG A 842 -21.46 -45.13 -17.91
CA ARG A 842 -22.19 -46.13 -18.71
C ARG A 842 -23.05 -47.03 -17.84
N ASN A 843 -22.54 -47.46 -16.69
CA ASN A 843 -23.29 -48.29 -15.74
C ASN A 843 -24.49 -47.53 -15.15
N MET A 844 -24.31 -46.26 -14.80
CA MET A 844 -25.39 -45.38 -14.34
C MET A 844 -26.51 -45.26 -15.38
N ARG A 845 -26.15 -45.02 -16.64
CA ARG A 845 -27.10 -44.92 -17.76
C ARG A 845 -27.83 -46.24 -18.04
N ARG A 846 -27.18 -47.39 -17.87
CA ARG A 846 -27.83 -48.72 -17.98
C ARG A 846 -28.91 -48.94 -16.94
N ILE A 847 -28.80 -48.31 -15.77
CA ILE A 847 -29.79 -48.38 -14.68
C ILE A 847 -30.96 -47.39 -14.94
N GLY A 848 -30.89 -46.56 -15.98
CA GLY A 848 -31.89 -45.54 -16.29
C GLY A 848 -31.74 -44.27 -15.47
N ARG A 849 -30.57 -44.04 -14.86
CA ARG A 849 -30.23 -42.79 -14.15
C ARG A 849 -29.19 -41.99 -14.92
N HIS A 850 -29.11 -40.69 -14.65
CA HIS A 850 -28.11 -39.81 -15.26
C HIS A 850 -27.33 -39.02 -14.20
N PRO A 851 -26.12 -38.55 -14.52
CA PRO A 851 -25.33 -37.74 -13.59
C PRO A 851 -25.83 -36.29 -13.55
N ARG A 852 -25.33 -35.53 -12.56
CA ARG A 852 -25.55 -34.09 -12.45
C ARG A 852 -24.93 -33.34 -13.63
N TYR A 853 -25.51 -32.20 -13.98
CA TYR A 853 -25.01 -31.30 -15.04
C TYR A 853 -23.51 -30.98 -14.91
N VAL A 854 -23.07 -30.60 -13.70
CA VAL A 854 -21.66 -30.28 -13.41
C VAL A 854 -20.72 -31.47 -13.65
N THR A 855 -21.21 -32.70 -13.45
CA THR A 855 -20.42 -33.92 -13.69
C THR A 855 -20.16 -34.13 -15.19
N TYR A 856 -21.12 -33.78 -16.07
CA TYR A 856 -20.89 -33.76 -17.52
C TYR A 856 -19.80 -32.74 -17.91
N ALA A 857 -19.84 -31.54 -17.35
CA ALA A 857 -18.81 -30.52 -17.58
C ALA A 857 -17.41 -30.98 -17.13
N LYS A 858 -17.30 -31.66 -15.97
CA LYS A 858 -16.03 -32.25 -15.49
C LYS A 858 -15.51 -33.36 -16.42
N LEU A 859 -16.39 -34.23 -16.90
CA LEU A 859 -16.03 -35.30 -17.86
C LEU A 859 -15.53 -34.73 -19.19
N ILE A 860 -16.18 -33.68 -19.70
CA ILE A 860 -15.73 -32.95 -20.89
C ILE A 860 -14.32 -32.40 -20.69
N ASN A 861 -14.07 -31.68 -19.58
CA ASN A 861 -12.74 -31.14 -19.28
C ASN A 861 -11.65 -32.23 -19.13
N ALA A 862 -11.99 -33.38 -18.56
CA ALA A 862 -11.08 -34.51 -18.43
C ALA A 862 -10.76 -35.19 -19.77
N ALA A 863 -11.77 -35.35 -20.65
CA ALA A 863 -11.60 -35.87 -22.01
C ALA A 863 -10.70 -34.96 -22.87
N THR A 864 -10.86 -33.65 -22.71
CA THR A 864 -10.03 -32.63 -23.36
C THR A 864 -8.57 -32.70 -22.92
N LYS A 865 -8.32 -32.84 -21.60
CA LYS A 865 -6.95 -33.02 -21.08
C LYS A 865 -6.28 -34.30 -21.60
N ALA A 866 -7.06 -35.33 -21.93
CA ALA A 866 -6.59 -36.56 -22.56
C ALA A 866 -6.47 -36.47 -24.10
N GLY A 867 -6.78 -35.32 -24.70
CA GLY A 867 -6.67 -35.09 -26.15
C GLY A 867 -7.69 -35.87 -27.00
N ARG A 868 -8.80 -36.36 -26.42
CA ARG A 868 -9.81 -37.18 -27.13
C ARG A 868 -10.99 -36.33 -27.59
N ALA A 869 -10.86 -35.68 -28.75
CA ALA A 869 -11.89 -34.80 -29.32
C ALA A 869 -13.24 -35.51 -29.58
N ASP A 870 -13.21 -36.73 -30.11
CA ASP A 870 -14.42 -37.51 -30.42
C ASP A 870 -15.26 -37.80 -29.16
N LEU A 871 -14.58 -38.09 -28.06
CA LEU A 871 -15.21 -38.41 -26.78
C LEU A 871 -15.89 -37.18 -26.17
N VAL A 872 -15.34 -35.98 -26.35
CA VAL A 872 -15.95 -34.73 -25.88
C VAL A 872 -17.32 -34.53 -26.54
N GLN A 873 -17.40 -34.76 -27.85
CA GLN A 873 -18.66 -34.69 -28.59
C GLN A 873 -19.63 -35.82 -28.22
N GLU A 874 -19.11 -37.03 -27.97
CA GLU A 874 -19.91 -38.15 -27.48
C GLU A 874 -20.55 -37.81 -26.13
N ILE A 875 -19.79 -37.25 -25.18
CA ILE A 875 -20.29 -36.85 -23.85
C ILE A 875 -21.37 -35.76 -23.96
N LEU A 876 -21.18 -34.76 -24.83
CA LEU A 876 -22.21 -33.76 -25.10
C LEU A 876 -23.49 -34.39 -25.67
N SER A 877 -23.35 -35.35 -26.59
CA SER A 877 -24.51 -36.08 -27.16
C SER A 877 -25.24 -36.91 -26.10
N MET A 878 -24.51 -37.48 -25.13
CA MET A 878 -25.09 -38.18 -23.99
C MET A 878 -25.87 -37.21 -23.10
N ALA A 879 -25.31 -36.03 -22.80
CA ALA A 879 -25.99 -35.00 -22.02
C ALA A 879 -27.28 -34.50 -22.69
N ARG A 880 -27.26 -34.26 -24.02
CA ARG A 880 -28.46 -33.82 -24.78
C ARG A 880 -29.59 -34.86 -24.77
N ARG A 881 -29.26 -36.15 -24.70
CA ARG A 881 -30.24 -37.24 -24.66
C ARG A 881 -30.80 -37.49 -23.26
N ASP A 882 -29.92 -37.45 -22.26
CA ASP A 882 -30.28 -37.79 -20.89
C ASP A 882 -31.00 -36.64 -20.19
N VAL A 883 -30.62 -35.38 -20.48
CA VAL A 883 -31.19 -34.19 -19.84
C VAL A 883 -31.48 -33.10 -20.87
N PRO A 884 -32.55 -33.22 -21.68
CA PRO A 884 -32.90 -32.25 -22.71
C PRO A 884 -33.04 -30.81 -22.18
N LEU A 885 -32.63 -29.83 -22.99
CA LEU A 885 -32.76 -28.42 -22.63
C LEU A 885 -34.25 -28.01 -22.63
N LEU A 886 -34.76 -27.64 -21.45
CA LEU A 886 -36.08 -27.06 -21.27
C LEU A 886 -35.93 -25.61 -20.76
N PRO A 887 -36.02 -24.59 -21.64
CA PRO A 887 -35.73 -23.20 -21.30
C PRO A 887 -36.62 -22.60 -20.21
N GLN A 888 -37.80 -23.19 -20.01
CA GLN A 888 -38.79 -22.76 -19.00
C GLN A 888 -38.35 -23.02 -17.54
N TYR A 889 -37.38 -23.91 -17.29
CA TYR A 889 -36.92 -24.25 -15.94
C TYR A 889 -35.53 -23.67 -15.67
N HIS A 890 -35.43 -22.80 -14.67
CA HIS A 890 -34.19 -22.09 -14.36
C HIS A 890 -33.03 -23.03 -13.94
N ALA A 891 -33.34 -24.14 -13.26
CA ALA A 891 -32.35 -25.15 -12.86
C ALA A 891 -31.72 -25.88 -14.06
N VAL A 892 -32.53 -26.22 -15.07
CA VAL A 892 -32.09 -26.86 -16.32
C VAL A 892 -31.23 -25.89 -17.13
N LYS A 893 -31.66 -24.63 -17.23
CA LYS A 893 -30.92 -23.54 -17.88
C LYS A 893 -29.53 -23.36 -17.26
N TYR A 894 -29.44 -23.28 -15.93
CA TYR A 894 -28.17 -23.16 -15.21
C TYR A 894 -27.25 -24.37 -15.40
N GLY A 895 -27.81 -25.58 -15.39
CA GLY A 895 -27.07 -26.81 -15.67
C GLY A 895 -26.45 -26.84 -17.06
N TRP A 896 -27.21 -26.42 -18.09
CA TRP A 896 -26.73 -26.34 -19.47
C TRP A 896 -25.68 -25.26 -19.69
N ILE A 897 -25.74 -24.13 -18.97
CA ILE A 897 -24.69 -23.10 -19.01
C ILE A 897 -23.33 -23.70 -18.61
N SER A 898 -23.27 -24.52 -17.56
CA SER A 898 -22.02 -25.18 -17.14
C SER A 898 -21.45 -26.16 -18.17
N ILE A 899 -22.31 -26.89 -18.87
CA ILE A 899 -21.91 -27.85 -19.91
C ILE A 899 -21.39 -27.10 -21.15
N LEU A 900 -22.11 -26.06 -21.59
CA LEU A 900 -21.71 -25.26 -22.75
C LEU A 900 -20.43 -24.46 -22.49
N ASP A 901 -20.24 -23.91 -21.29
CA ASP A 901 -18.98 -23.24 -20.90
C ASP A 901 -17.78 -24.20 -20.98
N ALA A 902 -17.93 -25.43 -20.48
CA ALA A 902 -16.91 -26.47 -20.59
C ALA A 902 -16.65 -26.91 -22.04
N MET A 903 -17.68 -26.90 -22.90
CA MET A 903 -17.53 -27.15 -24.34
C MET A 903 -16.74 -26.05 -25.04
N VAL A 904 -17.02 -24.77 -24.75
CA VAL A 904 -16.24 -23.65 -25.30
C VAL A 904 -14.77 -23.77 -24.86
N ALA A 905 -14.51 -23.99 -23.57
CA ALA A 905 -13.16 -24.21 -23.05
C ALA A 905 -12.43 -25.39 -23.72
N SER A 906 -13.15 -26.48 -23.98
CA SER A 906 -12.61 -27.68 -24.63
C SER A 906 -12.30 -27.47 -26.12
N CYS A 907 -13.17 -26.77 -26.84
CA CYS A 907 -12.92 -26.43 -28.25
C CYS A 907 -11.70 -25.52 -28.38
N LEU A 908 -11.51 -24.56 -27.47
CA LEU A 908 -10.36 -23.65 -27.48
C LEU A 908 -9.02 -24.36 -27.23
N THR A 909 -9.01 -25.34 -26.33
CA THR A 909 -7.80 -26.11 -26.01
C THR A 909 -7.44 -27.13 -27.08
N LEU A 910 -8.43 -27.66 -27.81
CA LEU A 910 -8.23 -28.52 -28.99
C LEU A 910 -7.89 -27.71 -30.27
N GLY A 911 -8.11 -26.39 -30.27
CA GLY A 911 -7.79 -25.49 -31.39
C GLY A 911 -8.96 -25.16 -32.32
N ASP A 912 -10.15 -25.72 -32.09
CA ASP A 912 -11.34 -25.55 -32.93
C ASP A 912 -12.12 -24.27 -32.58
N ARG A 913 -11.61 -23.12 -33.03
CA ARG A 913 -12.21 -21.80 -32.73
C ARG A 913 -13.59 -21.58 -33.33
N SER A 914 -13.87 -22.15 -34.51
CA SER A 914 -15.18 -22.03 -35.16
C SER A 914 -16.28 -22.70 -34.33
N LEU A 915 -15.97 -23.87 -33.77
CA LEU A 915 -16.87 -24.62 -32.93
C LEU A 915 -17.02 -23.97 -31.55
N ALA A 916 -15.93 -23.41 -31.00
CA ALA A 916 -15.98 -22.58 -29.80
C ALA A 916 -16.92 -21.38 -29.96
N ALA A 917 -16.85 -20.66 -31.09
CA ALA A 917 -17.74 -19.53 -31.39
C ALA A 917 -19.21 -19.96 -31.52
N LYS A 918 -19.47 -21.15 -32.09
CA LYS A 918 -20.83 -21.70 -32.17
C LYS A 918 -21.42 -21.94 -30.78
N TYR A 919 -20.69 -22.59 -29.87
CA TYR A 919 -21.17 -22.84 -28.51
C TYR A 919 -21.21 -21.57 -27.66
N HIS A 920 -20.33 -20.59 -27.92
CA HIS A 920 -20.41 -19.25 -27.31
C HIS A 920 -21.75 -18.59 -27.66
N ASN A 921 -22.15 -18.60 -28.93
CA ASN A 921 -23.42 -18.03 -29.36
C ASN A 921 -24.62 -18.79 -28.76
N GLU A 922 -24.57 -20.12 -28.69
CA GLU A 922 -25.62 -20.93 -28.02
C GLU A 922 -25.74 -20.55 -26.53
N LEU A 923 -24.64 -20.19 -25.87
CA LEU A 923 -24.63 -19.72 -24.48
C LEU A 923 -25.27 -18.32 -24.36
N LEU A 924 -24.99 -17.41 -25.30
CA LEU A 924 -25.62 -16.09 -25.38
C LEU A 924 -27.12 -16.16 -25.68
N GLU A 925 -27.56 -17.09 -26.52
CA GLU A 925 -29.00 -17.34 -26.80
C GLU A 925 -29.75 -17.79 -25.54
N LEU A 926 -29.06 -18.48 -24.62
CA LEU A 926 -29.57 -18.80 -23.29
C LEU A 926 -29.54 -17.60 -22.32
N GLY A 927 -29.04 -16.43 -22.74
CA GLY A 927 -28.96 -15.24 -21.88
C GLY A 927 -27.90 -15.35 -20.79
N SER A 928 -26.79 -16.03 -21.06
CA SER A 928 -25.59 -16.01 -20.22
C SER A 928 -24.34 -15.80 -21.07
N ALA A 929 -23.28 -15.29 -20.47
CA ALA A 929 -21.97 -15.17 -21.09
C ALA A 929 -21.05 -16.31 -20.61
N PRO A 930 -20.02 -16.69 -21.40
CA PRO A 930 -19.01 -17.65 -20.96
C PRO A 930 -18.29 -17.17 -19.70
N SER A 931 -17.75 -18.11 -18.93
CA SER A 931 -17.05 -17.76 -17.69
C SER A 931 -15.76 -16.98 -17.96
N ALA A 932 -15.32 -16.18 -16.99
CA ALA A 932 -14.05 -15.46 -17.05
C ALA A 932 -12.84 -16.39 -17.30
N ASN A 933 -12.92 -17.64 -16.83
CA ASN A 933 -11.90 -18.66 -17.10
C ASN A 933 -11.86 -19.05 -18.57
N THR A 934 -13.02 -19.20 -19.21
CA THR A 934 -13.15 -19.47 -20.64
C THR A 934 -12.63 -18.31 -21.48
N PHE A 935 -12.90 -17.06 -21.10
CA PHE A 935 -12.27 -15.88 -21.71
C PHE A 935 -10.74 -15.85 -21.51
N GLY A 936 -10.25 -16.26 -20.35
CA GLY A 936 -8.80 -16.42 -20.12
C GLY A 936 -8.19 -17.50 -21.03
N LEU A 937 -8.93 -18.57 -21.32
CA LEU A 937 -8.54 -19.58 -22.31
C LEU A 937 -8.54 -19.01 -23.74
N TYR A 938 -9.52 -18.19 -24.12
CA TYR A 938 -9.49 -17.48 -25.41
C TYR A 938 -8.19 -16.70 -25.60
N ILE A 939 -7.73 -15.98 -24.57
CA ILE A 939 -6.49 -15.18 -24.60
C ILE A 939 -5.24 -16.08 -24.61
N THR A 940 -5.16 -17.08 -23.71
CA THR A 940 -3.96 -17.92 -23.60
C THR A 940 -3.74 -18.83 -24.82
N THR A 941 -4.82 -19.30 -25.44
CA THR A 941 -4.81 -20.15 -26.65
C THR A 941 -4.68 -19.38 -27.96
N LEU A 942 -4.42 -18.07 -27.94
CA LEU A 942 -4.10 -17.26 -29.13
C LEU A 942 -2.83 -17.70 -29.90
N LYS A 943 -2.19 -18.81 -29.53
CA LYS A 943 -0.92 -19.22 -30.12
C LYS A 943 -1.08 -19.75 -31.55
N GLU A 944 -0.25 -19.20 -32.45
CA GLU A 944 0.14 -19.69 -33.79
C GLU A 944 -0.86 -19.58 -34.95
N SER A 945 -2.16 -19.36 -34.73
CA SER A 945 -3.12 -19.22 -35.85
C SER A 945 -3.03 -17.88 -36.59
N THR A 946 -2.44 -16.84 -35.97
CA THR A 946 -2.32 -15.51 -36.56
C THR A 946 -0.88 -15.03 -36.51
N LYS A 947 -0.04 -15.56 -37.42
CA LYS A 947 1.26 -14.93 -37.77
C LYS A 947 1.10 -13.53 -38.39
N THR A 948 -0.11 -12.98 -38.41
CA THR A 948 -0.54 -11.87 -39.25
C THR A 948 -1.15 -10.67 -38.50
N PHE A 949 -1.42 -10.74 -37.18
CA PHE A 949 -1.99 -9.60 -36.44
C PHE A 949 -1.46 -9.54 -34.99
N ASP A 950 -1.41 -8.32 -34.44
CA ASP A 950 -0.93 -8.02 -33.08
C ASP A 950 -1.71 -8.82 -32.02
N GLU A 951 -1.14 -9.94 -31.55
CA GLU A 951 -1.74 -10.83 -30.54
C GLU A 951 -2.15 -10.07 -29.27
N ALA A 952 -1.45 -8.99 -28.93
CA ALA A 952 -1.78 -8.14 -27.78
C ALA A 952 -3.09 -7.37 -28.02
N THR A 953 -3.28 -6.83 -29.22
CA THR A 953 -4.52 -6.12 -29.59
C THR A 953 -5.72 -7.06 -29.65
N GLU A 954 -5.55 -8.28 -30.15
CA GLU A 954 -6.63 -9.28 -30.11
C GLU A 954 -6.94 -9.74 -28.67
N ALA A 955 -5.94 -9.88 -27.81
CA ALA A 955 -6.15 -10.16 -26.39
C ALA A 955 -6.96 -9.04 -25.70
N LEU A 956 -6.69 -7.77 -26.02
CA LEU A 956 -7.47 -6.62 -25.54
C LEU A 956 -8.91 -6.65 -26.03
N LYS A 957 -9.14 -6.95 -27.32
CA LYS A 957 -10.49 -7.09 -27.87
C LYS A 957 -11.29 -8.17 -27.14
N ILE A 958 -10.66 -9.32 -26.87
CA ILE A 958 -11.31 -10.42 -26.14
C ILE A 958 -11.61 -10.01 -24.70
N PHE A 959 -10.71 -9.29 -24.04
CA PHE A 959 -10.94 -8.78 -22.68
C PHE A 959 -12.10 -7.77 -22.63
N HIS A 960 -12.10 -6.77 -23.52
CA HIS A 960 -13.19 -5.80 -23.62
C HIS A 960 -14.52 -6.45 -24.01
N ARG A 961 -14.49 -7.49 -24.84
CA ARG A 961 -15.68 -8.30 -25.14
C ARG A 961 -16.21 -9.00 -23.88
N ALA A 962 -15.36 -9.57 -23.03
CA ALA A 962 -15.80 -10.17 -21.78
C ALA A 962 -16.51 -9.14 -20.87
N VAL A 963 -15.93 -7.95 -20.74
CA VAL A 963 -16.51 -6.85 -19.96
C VAL A 963 -17.85 -6.38 -20.57
N ALA A 964 -17.92 -6.24 -21.90
CA ALA A 964 -19.14 -5.82 -22.60
C ALA A 964 -20.27 -6.87 -22.51
N GLU A 965 -19.93 -8.16 -22.44
CA GLU A 965 -20.87 -9.26 -22.20
C GLU A 965 -21.25 -9.41 -20.72
N GLY A 966 -20.81 -8.50 -19.83
CA GLY A 966 -21.19 -8.45 -18.41
C GLY A 966 -20.43 -9.44 -17.53
N VAL A 967 -19.28 -9.96 -17.98
CA VAL A 967 -18.46 -10.90 -17.21
C VAL A 967 -17.54 -10.13 -16.27
N GLU A 968 -17.64 -10.42 -14.96
CA GLU A 968 -16.70 -9.90 -13.97
C GLU A 968 -15.31 -10.54 -14.16
N PRO A 969 -14.27 -9.74 -14.47
CA PRO A 969 -12.95 -10.30 -14.73
C PRO A 969 -12.34 -10.97 -13.49
N THR A 970 -11.78 -12.17 -13.64
CA THR A 970 -11.08 -12.87 -12.55
C THR A 970 -9.57 -12.62 -12.60
N SER A 971 -8.86 -12.95 -11.53
CA SER A 971 -7.39 -12.87 -11.48
C SER A 971 -6.71 -13.67 -12.60
N PHE A 972 -7.29 -14.79 -13.02
CA PHE A 972 -6.79 -15.57 -14.15
C PHE A 972 -6.92 -14.82 -15.49
N LEU A 973 -8.05 -14.16 -15.73
CA LEU A 973 -8.28 -13.39 -16.95
C LEU A 973 -7.31 -12.20 -17.05
N TYR A 974 -7.11 -11.46 -15.96
CA TYR A 974 -6.09 -10.40 -15.89
C TYR A 974 -4.68 -10.94 -16.12
N ASN A 975 -4.29 -12.03 -15.47
CA ASN A 975 -2.97 -12.63 -15.65
C ASN A 975 -2.74 -13.10 -17.10
N ALA A 976 -3.78 -13.61 -17.77
CA ALA A 976 -3.73 -14.00 -19.18
C ALA A 976 -3.49 -12.78 -20.09
N LEU A 977 -4.22 -11.69 -19.85
CA LEU A 977 -4.07 -10.43 -20.59
C LEU A 977 -2.69 -9.81 -20.35
N ILE A 978 -2.33 -9.55 -19.08
CA ILE A 978 -1.05 -8.96 -18.68
C ILE A 978 0.11 -9.81 -19.20
N GLY A 979 0.00 -11.14 -19.13
CA GLY A 979 1.01 -12.05 -19.65
C GLY A 979 1.19 -11.98 -21.18
N LYS A 980 0.12 -11.66 -21.93
CA LYS A 980 0.20 -11.43 -23.39
C LYS A 980 0.77 -10.04 -23.71
N LEU A 981 0.30 -8.99 -23.03
CA LEU A 981 0.81 -7.62 -23.16
C LEU A 981 2.31 -7.53 -22.83
N GLY A 982 2.74 -8.19 -21.75
CA GLY A 982 4.14 -8.21 -21.32
C GLY A 982 5.04 -8.95 -22.32
N LYS A 983 4.51 -9.94 -23.05
CA LYS A 983 5.23 -10.57 -24.16
C LYS A 983 5.40 -9.63 -25.36
N ALA A 984 4.41 -8.77 -25.61
CA ALA A 984 4.46 -7.73 -26.63
C ALA A 984 5.23 -6.47 -26.19
N ARG A 985 5.80 -6.45 -24.98
CA ARG A 985 6.51 -5.30 -24.38
C ARG A 985 5.65 -4.03 -24.25
N ARG A 986 4.32 -4.17 -24.20
CA ARG A 986 3.38 -3.08 -23.93
C ARG A 986 3.21 -2.89 -22.43
N ILE A 987 4.22 -2.32 -21.77
CA ILE A 987 4.31 -2.27 -20.30
C ILE A 987 3.31 -1.29 -19.70
N ASP A 988 3.08 -0.15 -20.35
CA ASP A 988 2.11 0.84 -19.87
C ASP A 988 0.71 0.21 -19.74
N ASP A 989 0.30 -0.58 -20.74
CA ASP A 989 -0.94 -1.35 -20.70
C ASP A 989 -0.90 -2.43 -19.59
N CYS A 990 0.23 -3.12 -19.39
CA CYS A 990 0.37 -4.07 -18.28
C CYS A 990 0.14 -3.41 -16.92
N LEU A 991 0.72 -2.23 -16.68
CA LEU A 991 0.59 -1.49 -15.43
C LEU A 991 -0.82 -0.92 -15.27
N LEU A 992 -1.44 -0.45 -16.36
CA LEU A 992 -2.83 0.00 -16.39
C LEU A 992 -3.78 -1.11 -15.94
N TYR A 993 -3.74 -2.28 -16.58
CA TYR A 993 -4.63 -3.39 -16.22
C TYR A 993 -4.31 -4.00 -14.85
N PHE A 994 -3.07 -3.86 -14.36
CA PHE A 994 -2.73 -4.22 -12.99
C PHE A 994 -3.33 -3.25 -11.97
N ALA A 995 -3.32 -1.95 -12.25
CA ALA A 995 -3.99 -0.94 -11.43
C ALA A 995 -5.51 -1.12 -11.47
N GLU A 996 -6.10 -1.40 -12.63
CA GLU A 996 -7.53 -1.71 -12.79
C GLU A 996 -7.93 -2.95 -11.98
N MET A 997 -7.13 -4.02 -12.02
CA MET A 997 -7.34 -5.21 -11.19
C MET A 997 -7.42 -4.86 -9.69
N ARG A 998 -6.52 -3.98 -9.20
CA ARG A 998 -6.52 -3.50 -7.80
C ARG A 998 -7.73 -2.61 -7.50
N ALA A 999 -8.08 -1.69 -8.39
CA ALA A 999 -9.21 -0.79 -8.25
C ALA A 999 -10.55 -1.55 -8.17
N ASN A 1000 -10.69 -2.64 -8.92
CA ASN A 1000 -11.87 -3.51 -8.90
C ASN A 1000 -11.90 -4.47 -7.69
N GLY A 1001 -11.02 -4.29 -6.70
CA GLY A 1001 -10.97 -5.10 -5.48
C GLY A 1001 -10.43 -6.53 -5.67
N ILE A 1002 -9.89 -6.85 -6.85
CA ILE A 1002 -9.36 -8.18 -7.17
C ILE A 1002 -7.91 -8.24 -6.70
N ARG A 1003 -7.66 -9.00 -5.63
CA ARG A 1003 -6.33 -9.07 -5.02
C ARG A 1003 -5.29 -9.75 -5.95
N PRO A 1004 -4.17 -9.08 -6.26
CA PRO A 1004 -3.05 -9.69 -6.97
C PRO A 1004 -2.55 -10.96 -6.28
N THR A 1005 -2.15 -11.95 -7.10
CA THR A 1005 -1.60 -13.23 -6.62
C THR A 1005 -0.10 -13.32 -6.91
N SER A 1006 0.61 -14.30 -6.35
CA SER A 1006 2.03 -14.51 -6.69
C SER A 1006 2.28 -14.82 -8.18
N VAL A 1007 1.25 -15.30 -8.89
CA VAL A 1007 1.29 -15.44 -10.36
C VAL A 1007 1.22 -14.09 -11.05
N THR A 1008 0.37 -13.18 -10.57
CA THR A 1008 0.21 -11.80 -11.08
C THR A 1008 1.50 -11.00 -10.96
N TYR A 1009 2.12 -10.98 -9.77
CA TYR A 1009 3.41 -10.34 -9.58
C TYR A 1009 4.50 -11.00 -10.43
N GLY A 1010 4.52 -12.34 -10.51
CA GLY A 1010 5.46 -13.04 -11.40
C GLY A 1010 5.32 -12.64 -12.86
N THR A 1011 4.09 -12.41 -13.36
CA THR A 1011 3.86 -11.94 -14.72
C THR A 1011 4.33 -10.49 -14.94
N ILE A 1012 4.13 -9.61 -13.95
CA ILE A 1012 4.53 -8.20 -14.04
C ILE A 1012 6.03 -8.02 -13.90
N VAL A 1013 6.64 -8.67 -12.91
CA VAL A 1013 8.10 -8.67 -12.74
C VAL A 1013 8.79 -9.16 -14.03
N ASN A 1014 8.28 -10.24 -14.65
CA ASN A 1014 8.81 -10.72 -15.92
C ASN A 1014 8.59 -9.70 -17.07
N ALA A 1015 7.45 -9.00 -17.10
CA ALA A 1015 7.20 -7.96 -18.08
C ALA A 1015 8.17 -6.77 -17.92
N LEU A 1016 8.35 -6.27 -16.69
CA LEU A 1016 9.28 -5.19 -16.36
C LEU A 1016 10.73 -5.56 -16.65
N CYS A 1017 11.14 -6.79 -16.31
CA CYS A 1017 12.45 -7.34 -16.64
C CYS A 1017 12.72 -7.34 -18.16
N ARG A 1018 11.68 -7.52 -19.00
CA ARG A 1018 11.82 -7.51 -20.48
C ARG A 1018 12.05 -6.12 -21.06
N VAL A 1019 11.60 -5.06 -20.37
CA VAL A 1019 11.82 -3.67 -20.77
C VAL A 1019 13.01 -3.04 -20.03
N SER A 1020 13.64 -3.81 -19.14
CA SER A 1020 14.82 -3.40 -18.37
C SER A 1020 14.57 -2.27 -17.38
N ASP A 1021 13.34 -2.16 -16.89
CA ASP A 1021 13.01 -1.29 -15.78
C ASP A 1021 13.33 -2.00 -14.46
N GLU A 1022 14.57 -1.83 -14.02
CA GLU A 1022 15.10 -2.48 -12.81
C GLU A 1022 14.42 -2.00 -11.54
N ARG A 1023 14.15 -0.70 -11.40
CA ARG A 1023 13.64 -0.12 -10.15
C ARG A 1023 12.23 -0.62 -9.88
N PHE A 1024 11.34 -0.49 -10.87
CA PHE A 1024 9.98 -0.98 -10.74
C PHE A 1024 9.92 -2.51 -10.62
N ALA A 1025 10.83 -3.25 -11.27
CA ALA A 1025 10.89 -4.70 -11.10
C ALA A 1025 11.29 -5.11 -9.67
N GLU A 1026 12.23 -4.41 -9.04
CA GLU A 1026 12.63 -4.62 -7.64
C GLU A 1026 11.49 -4.22 -6.69
N GLU A 1027 10.85 -3.07 -6.88
CA GLU A 1027 9.71 -2.59 -6.07
C GLU A 1027 8.53 -3.57 -6.12
N MET A 1028 8.13 -4.02 -7.31
CA MET A 1028 7.04 -5.01 -7.47
C MET A 1028 7.42 -6.37 -6.87
N PHE A 1029 8.70 -6.71 -6.84
CA PHE A 1029 9.17 -7.94 -6.20
C PHE A 1029 9.14 -7.83 -4.67
N GLU A 1030 9.48 -6.66 -4.11
CA GLU A 1030 9.40 -6.40 -2.67
C GLU A 1030 7.95 -6.31 -2.19
N GLU A 1031 7.07 -5.65 -2.94
CA GLU A 1031 5.62 -5.64 -2.70
C GLU A 1031 5.06 -7.07 -2.67
N MET A 1032 5.48 -7.92 -3.62
CA MET A 1032 5.08 -9.33 -3.65
C MET A 1032 5.49 -10.08 -2.36
N GLU A 1033 6.69 -9.84 -1.83
CA GLU A 1033 7.18 -10.50 -0.61
C GLU A 1033 6.55 -9.95 0.68
N SER A 1034 6.12 -8.69 0.70
CA SER A 1034 5.50 -8.06 1.87
C SER A 1034 4.02 -8.42 2.02
N MET A 1035 3.39 -8.98 0.98
CA MET A 1035 1.97 -9.32 1.02
C MET A 1035 1.62 -10.48 1.98
N PRO A 1036 0.55 -10.35 2.78
CA PRO A 1036 0.15 -11.36 3.78
C PRO A 1036 -0.26 -12.71 3.16
N ASN A 1037 -0.65 -12.73 1.88
CA ASN A 1037 -1.04 -13.94 1.15
C ASN A 1037 0.09 -14.49 0.25
N TYR A 1038 1.34 -14.07 0.48
CA TYR A 1038 2.47 -14.49 -0.33
C TYR A 1038 2.64 -16.03 -0.30
N LYS A 1039 2.52 -16.65 -1.48
CA LYS A 1039 2.84 -18.07 -1.69
C LYS A 1039 4.17 -18.17 -2.42
N PRO A 1040 5.24 -18.64 -1.76
CA PRO A 1040 6.57 -18.74 -2.35
C PRO A 1040 6.56 -19.56 -3.64
N ARG A 1041 7.08 -18.99 -4.74
CA ARG A 1041 7.17 -19.66 -6.04
C ARG A 1041 8.55 -19.41 -6.66
N PRO A 1042 9.16 -20.39 -7.36
CA PRO A 1042 10.44 -20.20 -8.04
C PRO A 1042 10.43 -19.19 -9.20
N ALA A 1043 9.30 -19.04 -9.90
CA ALA A 1043 9.24 -18.31 -11.17
C ALA A 1043 9.61 -16.80 -11.09
N PRO A 1044 9.14 -16.02 -10.09
CA PRO A 1044 9.58 -14.64 -9.90
C PRO A 1044 11.09 -14.52 -9.64
N TYR A 1045 11.67 -15.36 -8.78
CA TYR A 1045 13.11 -15.37 -8.50
C TYR A 1045 13.92 -15.70 -9.75
N ASN A 1046 13.51 -16.73 -10.50
CA ASN A 1046 14.16 -17.07 -11.76
C ASN A 1046 14.11 -15.92 -12.78
N SER A 1047 13.02 -15.13 -12.80
CA SER A 1047 12.90 -13.97 -13.69
C SER A 1047 13.91 -12.87 -13.32
N MET A 1048 14.06 -12.57 -12.03
CA MET A 1048 15.06 -11.60 -11.53
C MET A 1048 16.49 -12.11 -11.76
N ILE A 1049 16.76 -13.39 -11.46
CA ILE A 1049 18.06 -14.02 -11.71
C ILE A 1049 18.40 -13.95 -13.21
N GLN A 1050 17.46 -14.31 -14.09
CA GLN A 1050 17.65 -14.26 -15.53
C GLN A 1050 17.88 -12.83 -16.05
N TYR A 1051 17.20 -11.84 -15.47
CA TYR A 1051 17.36 -10.43 -15.81
C TYR A 1051 18.76 -9.92 -15.44
N PHE A 1052 19.21 -10.16 -14.21
CA PHE A 1052 20.54 -9.73 -13.76
C PHE A 1052 21.65 -10.50 -14.48
N LEU A 1053 21.41 -11.74 -14.89
CA LEU A 1053 22.34 -12.52 -15.71
C LEU A 1053 22.48 -11.95 -17.14
N ASN A 1054 21.37 -11.86 -17.87
CA ASN A 1054 21.41 -11.61 -19.32
C ASN A 1054 21.45 -10.12 -19.69
N THR A 1055 20.72 -9.28 -18.95
CA THR A 1055 20.54 -7.87 -19.32
C THR A 1055 21.54 -6.97 -18.60
N LYS A 1056 21.65 -7.09 -17.27
CA LYS A 1056 22.52 -6.23 -16.45
C LYS A 1056 23.94 -6.78 -16.27
N ARG A 1057 24.12 -8.09 -16.43
CA ARG A 1057 25.38 -8.82 -16.22
C ARG A 1057 25.98 -8.63 -14.81
N ASP A 1058 25.14 -8.68 -13.78
CA ASP A 1058 25.54 -8.56 -12.36
C ASP A 1058 25.45 -9.90 -11.62
N ARG A 1059 26.60 -10.52 -11.38
CA ARG A 1059 26.69 -11.80 -10.67
C ARG A 1059 26.30 -11.70 -9.20
N SER A 1060 26.61 -10.58 -8.55
CA SER A 1060 26.37 -10.42 -7.11
C SER A 1060 24.87 -10.44 -6.82
N LYS A 1061 24.08 -9.72 -7.62
CA LYS A 1061 22.62 -9.73 -7.53
C LYS A 1061 22.03 -11.10 -7.88
N VAL A 1062 22.55 -11.79 -8.90
CA VAL A 1062 22.14 -13.18 -9.22
C VAL A 1062 22.28 -14.09 -7.99
N LEU A 1063 23.43 -14.06 -7.32
CA LEU A 1063 23.67 -14.88 -6.14
C LEU A 1063 22.83 -14.42 -4.95
N ALA A 1064 22.59 -13.13 -4.78
CA ALA A 1064 21.73 -12.59 -3.73
C ALA A 1064 20.28 -13.09 -3.87
N TYR A 1065 19.70 -13.06 -5.08
CA TYR A 1065 18.34 -13.60 -5.31
C TYR A 1065 18.28 -15.12 -5.14
N TYR A 1066 19.34 -15.84 -5.50
CA TYR A 1066 19.42 -17.28 -5.23
C TYR A 1066 19.49 -17.60 -3.73
N GLN A 1067 20.30 -16.87 -2.97
CA GLN A 1067 20.37 -17.02 -1.51
C GLN A 1067 19.04 -16.62 -0.84
N ARG A 1068 18.37 -15.56 -1.34
CA ARG A 1068 17.03 -15.14 -0.89
C ARG A 1068 15.98 -16.22 -1.20
N MET A 1069 16.09 -16.90 -2.34
CA MET A 1069 15.22 -18.04 -2.67
C MET A 1069 15.43 -19.20 -1.68
N GLN A 1070 16.67 -19.50 -1.33
CA GLN A 1070 17.01 -20.56 -0.36
C GLN A 1070 16.56 -20.21 1.06
N SER A 1071 16.76 -18.97 1.53
CA SER A 1071 16.37 -18.55 2.88
C SER A 1071 14.86 -18.58 3.11
N ARG A 1072 14.07 -18.46 2.03
CA ARG A 1072 12.61 -18.61 2.02
C ARG A 1072 12.14 -20.06 1.84
N ASN A 1073 13.05 -21.05 1.92
CA ASN A 1073 12.77 -22.48 1.75
C ASN A 1073 12.14 -22.83 0.39
N ILE A 1074 12.44 -22.08 -0.68
CA ILE A 1074 11.95 -22.36 -2.03
C ILE A 1074 12.95 -23.28 -2.73
N GLN A 1075 12.50 -24.46 -3.15
CA GLN A 1075 13.39 -25.41 -3.82
C GLN A 1075 13.82 -24.91 -5.21
N PRO A 1076 15.14 -24.86 -5.49
CA PRO A 1076 15.67 -24.54 -6.82
C PRO A 1076 15.14 -25.49 -7.89
N THR A 1077 14.83 -24.94 -9.06
CA THR A 1077 14.40 -25.72 -10.23
C THR A 1077 15.58 -26.03 -11.15
N MET A 1078 15.46 -27.00 -12.06
CA MET A 1078 16.47 -27.23 -13.11
C MET A 1078 16.79 -25.94 -13.88
N HIS A 1079 15.80 -25.09 -14.15
CA HIS A 1079 16.03 -23.79 -14.77
C HIS A 1079 16.89 -22.86 -13.90
N THR A 1080 16.66 -22.83 -12.58
CA THR A 1080 17.48 -22.06 -11.62
C THR A 1080 18.94 -22.51 -11.68
N TYR A 1081 19.19 -23.82 -11.67
CA TYR A 1081 20.55 -24.35 -11.75
C TYR A 1081 21.24 -24.02 -13.07
N LYS A 1082 20.52 -24.05 -14.20
CA LYS A 1082 21.05 -23.57 -15.48
C LYS A 1082 21.49 -22.11 -15.39
N LEU A 1083 20.64 -21.22 -14.86
CA LEU A 1083 20.96 -19.80 -14.73
C LEU A 1083 22.18 -19.56 -13.84
N LEU A 1084 22.37 -20.37 -12.79
CA LEU A 1084 23.56 -20.29 -11.94
C LEU A 1084 24.84 -20.75 -12.66
N ILE A 1085 24.76 -21.84 -13.43
CA ILE A 1085 25.89 -22.28 -14.27
C ILE A 1085 26.24 -21.16 -15.24
N ASP A 1086 25.26 -20.61 -15.96
CA ASP A 1086 25.45 -19.50 -16.89
C ASP A 1086 26.05 -18.27 -16.16
N ALA A 1087 25.65 -17.97 -14.93
CA ALA A 1087 26.18 -16.85 -14.14
C ALA A 1087 27.64 -17.03 -13.73
N TYR A 1088 28.06 -18.22 -13.30
CA TYR A 1088 29.46 -18.49 -13.00
C TYR A 1088 30.34 -18.60 -14.25
N ALA A 1089 29.74 -19.03 -15.35
CA ALA A 1089 30.40 -19.28 -16.63
C ALA A 1089 30.59 -18.04 -17.52
N SER A 1090 29.63 -17.12 -17.52
CA SER A 1090 29.57 -16.01 -18.50
C SER A 1090 29.82 -14.63 -17.90
N LEU A 1091 29.77 -14.48 -16.57
CA LEU A 1091 30.01 -13.21 -15.88
C LEU A 1091 31.40 -13.19 -15.23
N GLU A 1092 32.11 -12.08 -15.37
CA GLU A 1092 33.44 -11.91 -14.79
C GLU A 1092 33.38 -11.65 -13.27
N PRO A 1093 34.31 -12.21 -12.48
CA PRO A 1093 35.36 -13.16 -12.86
C PRO A 1093 34.79 -14.56 -13.12
N VAL A 1094 35.13 -15.17 -14.25
CA VAL A 1094 34.67 -16.52 -14.64
C VAL A 1094 35.19 -17.54 -13.64
N ASP A 1095 34.29 -18.33 -13.04
CA ASP A 1095 34.61 -19.38 -12.08
C ASP A 1095 34.03 -20.73 -12.52
N MET A 1096 34.83 -21.46 -13.29
CA MET A 1096 34.44 -22.77 -13.78
C MET A 1096 34.33 -23.82 -12.67
N THR A 1097 35.10 -23.67 -11.59
CA THR A 1097 35.05 -24.63 -10.48
C THR A 1097 33.71 -24.51 -9.74
N ALA A 1098 33.21 -23.28 -9.57
CA ALA A 1098 31.89 -23.04 -9.02
C ALA A 1098 30.79 -23.54 -9.97
N ALA A 1099 30.92 -23.31 -11.28
CA ALA A 1099 29.97 -23.80 -12.28
C ALA A 1099 29.86 -25.34 -12.28
N GLU A 1100 30.97 -26.06 -12.16
CA GLU A 1100 30.98 -27.53 -12.06
C GLU A 1100 30.37 -28.03 -10.74
N LYS A 1101 30.65 -27.35 -9.61
CA LYS A 1101 30.01 -27.65 -8.31
C LYS A 1101 28.49 -27.54 -8.36
N VAL A 1102 27.92 -26.68 -9.21
CA VAL A 1102 26.46 -26.62 -9.39
C VAL A 1102 25.92 -27.96 -9.92
N LEU A 1103 26.63 -28.68 -10.81
CA LEU A 1103 26.20 -30.02 -11.24
C LEU A 1103 26.21 -31.03 -10.09
N GLU A 1104 27.16 -30.92 -9.16
CA GLU A 1104 27.19 -31.76 -7.96
C GLU A 1104 26.01 -31.45 -7.04
N SER A 1105 25.63 -30.17 -6.92
CA SER A 1105 24.45 -29.74 -6.17
C SER A 1105 23.13 -30.30 -6.74
N ILE A 1106 23.03 -30.42 -8.07
CA ILE A 1106 21.88 -31.08 -8.73
C ILE A 1106 21.83 -32.57 -8.35
N LYS A 1107 22.98 -33.24 -8.35
CA LYS A 1107 23.06 -34.66 -7.96
C LYS A 1107 22.73 -34.85 -6.47
N ALA A 1108 23.19 -33.93 -5.61
CA ALA A 1108 22.93 -33.96 -4.18
C ALA A 1108 21.45 -33.76 -3.82
N SER A 1109 20.68 -33.04 -4.65
CA SER A 1109 19.22 -32.90 -4.49
C SER A 1109 18.42 -34.12 -4.99
N GLY A 1110 19.10 -35.21 -5.40
CA GLY A 1110 18.49 -36.43 -5.91
C GLY A 1110 18.04 -36.35 -7.38
N GLN A 1111 18.37 -35.26 -8.07
CA GLN A 1111 17.99 -35.01 -9.47
C GLN A 1111 19.16 -35.29 -10.41
N GLN A 1112 18.89 -35.50 -11.70
CA GLN A 1112 19.93 -35.78 -12.71
C GLN A 1112 20.16 -34.53 -13.57
N PRO A 1113 21.42 -34.12 -13.81
CA PRO A 1113 21.69 -33.00 -14.71
C PRO A 1113 21.19 -33.27 -16.14
N GLU A 1114 20.37 -32.36 -16.64
CA GLU A 1114 19.89 -32.36 -18.02
C GLU A 1114 20.95 -31.88 -19.03
N ALA A 1115 20.72 -32.20 -20.32
CA ALA A 1115 21.58 -31.78 -21.45
C ALA A 1115 21.86 -30.28 -21.50
N VAL A 1116 20.90 -29.45 -21.07
CA VAL A 1116 21.01 -27.98 -21.10
C VAL A 1116 22.11 -27.47 -20.14
N HIS A 1117 22.32 -28.13 -18.99
CA HIS A 1117 23.36 -27.74 -18.04
C HIS A 1117 24.77 -28.01 -18.59
N TYR A 1118 24.95 -29.15 -19.27
CA TYR A 1118 26.20 -29.48 -19.93
C TYR A 1118 26.46 -28.59 -21.15
N ALA A 1119 25.42 -28.22 -21.90
CA ALA A 1119 25.54 -27.29 -23.03
C ALA A 1119 26.08 -25.92 -22.56
N SER A 1120 25.58 -25.40 -21.44
CA SER A 1120 26.09 -24.16 -20.82
C SER A 1120 27.58 -24.26 -20.47
N LEU A 1121 28.04 -25.39 -19.91
CA LEU A 1121 29.47 -25.61 -19.61
C LEU A 1121 30.33 -25.74 -20.86
N ILE A 1122 29.85 -26.46 -21.89
CA ILE A 1122 30.56 -26.60 -23.17
C ILE A 1122 30.75 -25.22 -23.81
N HIS A 1123 29.68 -24.43 -23.88
CA HIS A 1123 29.73 -23.07 -24.39
C HIS A 1123 30.71 -22.20 -23.58
N ALA A 1124 30.66 -22.30 -22.25
CA ALA A 1124 31.57 -21.55 -21.39
C ALA A 1124 33.05 -21.91 -21.61
N LYS A 1125 33.37 -23.21 -21.65
CA LYS A 1125 34.77 -23.66 -21.81
C LYS A 1125 35.30 -23.30 -23.20
N GLY A 1126 34.49 -23.54 -24.22
CA GLY A 1126 34.88 -23.34 -25.60
C GLY A 1126 34.84 -21.88 -26.06
N CYS A 1127 33.74 -21.15 -25.79
CA CYS A 1127 33.54 -19.79 -26.31
C CYS A 1127 34.13 -18.71 -25.39
N VAL A 1128 34.07 -18.87 -24.07
CA VAL A 1128 34.52 -17.83 -23.11
C VAL A 1128 35.98 -18.03 -22.72
N MET A 1129 36.41 -19.28 -22.44
CA MET A 1129 37.81 -19.56 -22.12
C MET A 1129 38.69 -19.88 -23.34
N HIS A 1130 38.10 -19.99 -24.53
CA HIS A 1130 38.79 -20.42 -25.75
C HIS A 1130 39.49 -21.79 -25.64
N ASP A 1131 38.97 -22.67 -24.76
CA ASP A 1131 39.48 -24.03 -24.55
C ASP A 1131 38.55 -25.05 -25.19
N LEU A 1132 38.87 -25.41 -26.43
CA LEU A 1132 38.09 -26.38 -27.20
C LEU A 1132 38.27 -27.82 -26.68
N ASP A 1133 39.46 -28.18 -26.20
CA ASP A 1133 39.74 -29.55 -25.78
C ASP A 1133 38.94 -29.88 -24.50
N ALA A 1134 38.90 -28.97 -23.54
CA ALA A 1134 38.07 -29.14 -22.35
C ALA A 1134 36.56 -29.14 -22.67
N ALA A 1135 36.12 -28.40 -23.70
CA ALA A 1135 34.74 -28.44 -24.17
C ALA A 1135 34.39 -29.80 -24.82
N LEU A 1136 35.32 -30.37 -25.60
CA LEU A 1136 35.18 -31.70 -26.19
C LEU A 1136 35.14 -32.80 -25.13
N ASP A 1137 35.97 -32.71 -24.09
CA ASP A 1137 35.97 -33.67 -22.97
C ASP A 1137 34.61 -33.72 -22.26
N VAL A 1138 34.02 -32.55 -21.98
CA VAL A 1138 32.68 -32.46 -21.40
C VAL A 1138 31.64 -33.08 -22.35
N PHE A 1139 31.69 -32.79 -23.64
CA PHE A 1139 30.78 -33.39 -24.62
C PHE A 1139 30.91 -34.92 -24.68
N GLN A 1140 32.13 -35.45 -24.73
CA GLN A 1140 32.39 -36.89 -24.73
C GLN A 1140 31.91 -37.57 -23.44
N SER A 1141 32.03 -36.90 -22.30
CA SER A 1141 31.49 -37.39 -21.02
C SER A 1141 29.97 -37.57 -21.05
N VAL A 1142 29.25 -36.67 -21.71
CA VAL A 1142 27.79 -36.74 -21.88
C VAL A 1142 27.41 -37.83 -22.88
N VAL A 1143 28.14 -37.94 -24.01
CA VAL A 1143 27.92 -38.98 -25.02
C VAL A 1143 28.13 -40.39 -24.45
N SER A 1144 29.10 -40.54 -23.53
CA SER A 1144 29.39 -41.80 -22.85
C SER A 1144 28.32 -42.16 -21.78
N ASN A 1145 27.60 -41.16 -21.26
CA ASN A 1145 26.59 -41.35 -20.23
C ASN A 1145 25.20 -41.64 -20.82
N ARG A 1146 24.78 -42.91 -20.83
CA ARG A 1146 23.47 -43.33 -21.35
C ARG A 1146 22.26 -42.77 -20.58
N LYS A 1147 22.44 -42.15 -19.40
CA LYS A 1147 21.34 -41.59 -18.60
C LYS A 1147 20.87 -40.22 -19.12
N VAL A 1148 21.71 -39.49 -19.85
CA VAL A 1148 21.36 -38.16 -20.37
C VAL A 1148 20.91 -38.28 -21.82
N ARG A 1149 19.70 -37.80 -22.13
CA ARG A 1149 19.20 -37.77 -23.50
C ARG A 1149 19.95 -36.70 -24.29
N LEU A 1150 20.61 -37.08 -25.38
CA LEU A 1150 21.25 -36.15 -26.29
C LEU A 1150 20.18 -35.24 -26.94
N GLN A 1151 20.41 -33.93 -26.85
CA GLN A 1151 19.52 -32.89 -27.38
C GLN A 1151 20.30 -31.96 -28.34
N PRO A 1152 19.62 -31.26 -29.26
CA PRO A 1152 20.26 -30.34 -30.20
C PRO A 1152 21.12 -29.25 -29.54
N CYS A 1153 20.75 -28.79 -28.35
CA CYS A 1153 21.49 -27.74 -27.62
C CYS A 1153 22.96 -28.12 -27.29
N LEU A 1154 23.28 -29.40 -27.11
CA LEU A 1154 24.65 -29.86 -26.87
C LEU A 1154 25.53 -29.70 -28.12
N TYR A 1155 24.99 -30.08 -29.28
CA TYR A 1155 25.67 -29.92 -30.56
C TYR A 1155 25.80 -28.45 -30.93
N GLN A 1156 24.76 -27.65 -30.67
CA GLN A 1156 24.81 -26.20 -30.88
C GLN A 1156 25.97 -25.58 -30.10
N ALA A 1157 26.06 -25.80 -28.78
CA ALA A 1157 27.11 -25.24 -27.95
C ALA A 1157 28.52 -25.69 -28.37
N LEU A 1158 28.68 -26.96 -28.78
CA LEU A 1158 29.96 -27.47 -29.27
C LEU A 1158 30.35 -26.85 -30.61
N LEU A 1159 29.39 -26.68 -31.52
CA LEU A 1159 29.63 -26.05 -32.82
C LEU A 1159 29.94 -24.57 -32.67
N GLU A 1160 29.27 -23.85 -31.77
CA GLU A 1160 29.59 -22.48 -31.40
C GLU A 1160 31.03 -22.37 -30.85
N ALA A 1161 31.42 -23.28 -29.95
CA ALA A 1161 32.78 -23.37 -29.44
C ALA A 1161 33.84 -23.63 -30.53
N MET A 1162 33.53 -24.49 -31.51
CA MET A 1162 34.43 -24.75 -32.65
C MET A 1162 34.58 -23.52 -33.56
N VAL A 1163 33.49 -22.80 -33.80
CA VAL A 1163 33.49 -21.57 -34.61
C VAL A 1163 34.26 -20.45 -33.89
N ALA A 1164 34.03 -20.26 -32.59
CA ALA A 1164 34.72 -19.26 -31.77
C ALA A 1164 36.24 -19.48 -31.70
N ASN A 1165 36.71 -20.74 -31.81
CA ASN A 1165 38.12 -21.10 -31.82
C ASN A 1165 38.70 -21.28 -33.24
N HIS A 1166 38.02 -20.79 -34.28
CA HIS A 1166 38.44 -20.85 -35.68
C HIS A 1166 38.73 -22.26 -36.22
N GLN A 1167 38.01 -23.28 -35.73
CA GLN A 1167 38.13 -24.68 -36.19
C GLN A 1167 36.87 -25.13 -36.96
N VAL A 1168 36.40 -24.32 -37.91
CA VAL A 1168 35.13 -24.60 -38.62
C VAL A 1168 35.23 -25.88 -39.46
N VAL A 1169 36.40 -26.23 -39.99
CA VAL A 1169 36.60 -27.50 -40.74
C VAL A 1169 36.23 -28.75 -39.92
N ARG A 1170 36.45 -28.74 -38.60
CA ARG A 1170 36.11 -29.90 -37.73
C ARG A 1170 34.60 -30.04 -37.50
N THR A 1171 33.82 -29.00 -37.75
CA THR A 1171 32.36 -29.02 -37.54
C THR A 1171 31.66 -30.06 -38.43
N GLU A 1172 32.17 -30.35 -39.63
CA GLU A 1172 31.56 -31.32 -40.55
C GLU A 1172 31.50 -32.73 -39.97
N ALA A 1173 32.54 -33.14 -39.21
CA ALA A 1173 32.58 -34.45 -38.56
C ALA A 1173 31.50 -34.56 -37.47
N ILE A 1174 31.31 -33.49 -36.70
CA ILE A 1174 30.29 -33.41 -35.64
C ILE A 1174 28.88 -33.36 -36.22
N VAL A 1175 28.66 -32.65 -37.34
CA VAL A 1175 27.36 -32.63 -38.03
C VAL A 1175 27.00 -34.02 -38.56
N LYS A 1176 27.97 -34.77 -39.10
CA LYS A 1176 27.75 -36.17 -39.50
C LYS A 1176 27.38 -37.06 -38.31
N ASP A 1177 28.06 -36.91 -37.17
CA ASP A 1177 27.71 -37.63 -35.93
C ASP A 1177 26.29 -37.29 -35.45
N MET A 1178 25.90 -36.01 -35.50
CA MET A 1178 24.56 -35.54 -35.15
C MET A 1178 23.47 -36.20 -36.00
N ILE A 1179 23.67 -36.25 -37.33
CA ILE A 1179 22.74 -36.89 -38.27
C ILE A 1179 22.66 -38.41 -38.02
N ASN A 1180 23.81 -39.07 -37.83
CA ASN A 1180 23.86 -40.51 -37.54
C ASN A 1180 23.10 -40.88 -36.26
N ARG A 1181 23.11 -39.98 -35.27
CA ARG A 1181 22.40 -40.14 -33.99
C ARG A 1181 20.95 -39.67 -34.02
N ARG A 1182 20.44 -39.28 -35.19
CA ARG A 1182 19.06 -38.78 -35.41
C ARG A 1182 18.72 -37.55 -34.56
N VAL A 1183 19.69 -36.68 -34.30
CA VAL A 1183 19.44 -35.38 -33.66
C VAL A 1183 19.09 -34.37 -34.76
N GLU A 1184 18.01 -33.62 -34.54
CA GLU A 1184 17.48 -32.69 -35.54
C GLU A 1184 18.39 -31.48 -35.76
N MET A 1185 18.59 -31.11 -37.03
CA MET A 1185 19.21 -29.84 -37.42
C MET A 1185 18.23 -28.70 -37.16
N THR A 1186 18.48 -27.90 -36.12
CA THR A 1186 17.66 -26.74 -35.79
C THR A 1186 18.11 -25.49 -36.54
N ALA A 1187 17.23 -24.51 -36.67
CA ALA A 1187 17.56 -23.19 -37.25
C ALA A 1187 18.78 -22.55 -36.56
N TYR A 1188 18.89 -22.65 -35.24
CA TYR A 1188 20.02 -22.13 -34.46
C TYR A 1188 21.35 -22.79 -34.80
N ILE A 1189 21.39 -24.13 -34.92
CA ILE A 1189 22.61 -24.85 -35.32
C ILE A 1189 23.03 -24.45 -36.74
N ALA A 1190 22.06 -24.35 -37.66
CA ALA A 1190 22.31 -23.90 -39.02
C ALA A 1190 22.87 -22.46 -39.04
N ASN A 1191 22.32 -21.55 -38.24
CA ASN A 1191 22.80 -20.17 -38.14
C ASN A 1191 24.25 -20.10 -37.68
N THR A 1192 24.63 -20.87 -36.64
CA THR A 1192 26.01 -20.95 -36.15
C THR A 1192 26.97 -21.42 -37.24
N LEU A 1193 26.60 -22.47 -37.98
CA LEU A 1193 27.41 -23.00 -39.07
C LEU A 1193 27.50 -22.03 -40.25
N ILE A 1194 26.41 -21.35 -40.62
CA ILE A 1194 26.39 -20.30 -41.65
C ILE A 1194 27.36 -19.18 -41.27
N HIS A 1195 27.32 -18.71 -40.02
CA HIS A 1195 28.26 -17.69 -39.53
C HIS A 1195 29.71 -18.16 -39.56
N GLY A 1196 29.98 -19.41 -39.14
CA GLY A 1196 31.33 -19.98 -39.16
C GLY A 1196 31.91 -20.07 -40.57
N TRP A 1197 31.16 -20.64 -41.52
CA TRP A 1197 31.61 -20.75 -42.92
C TRP A 1197 31.71 -19.39 -43.63
N ALA A 1198 30.84 -18.43 -43.27
CA ALA A 1198 30.94 -17.06 -43.76
C ALA A 1198 32.22 -16.37 -43.26
N ALA A 1199 32.61 -16.58 -42.00
CA ALA A 1199 33.85 -16.03 -41.44
C ALA A 1199 35.12 -16.60 -42.11
N GLU A 1200 35.08 -17.85 -42.57
CA GLU A 1200 36.15 -18.46 -43.39
C GLU A 1200 36.07 -18.10 -44.89
N GLY A 1201 35.06 -17.30 -45.31
CA GLY A 1201 34.87 -16.89 -46.70
C GLY A 1201 34.25 -17.97 -47.62
N ASN A 1202 33.73 -19.07 -47.06
CA ASN A 1202 33.16 -20.18 -47.84
C ASN A 1202 31.63 -20.13 -47.91
N VAL A 1203 31.11 -19.26 -48.78
CA VAL A 1203 29.67 -19.02 -48.96
C VAL A 1203 28.93 -20.23 -49.53
N ALA A 1204 29.59 -21.03 -50.36
CA ALA A 1204 28.98 -22.21 -50.97
C ALA A 1204 28.56 -23.23 -49.90
N LYS A 1205 29.41 -23.45 -48.89
CA LYS A 1205 29.08 -24.32 -47.75
C LYS A 1205 28.03 -23.70 -46.83
N ALA A 1206 28.10 -22.40 -46.58
CA ALA A 1206 27.06 -21.69 -45.82
C ALA A 1206 25.68 -21.86 -46.48
N LYS A 1207 25.62 -21.74 -47.82
CA LYS A 1207 24.41 -21.96 -48.60
C LYS A 1207 23.93 -23.41 -48.52
N ALA A 1208 24.82 -24.39 -48.59
CA ALA A 1208 24.45 -25.80 -48.46
C ALA A 1208 23.83 -26.10 -47.09
N VAL A 1209 24.32 -25.47 -46.01
CA VAL A 1209 23.72 -25.57 -44.67
C VAL A 1209 22.35 -24.90 -44.63
N TYR A 1210 22.21 -23.71 -45.22
CA TYR A 1210 20.92 -23.01 -45.35
C TYR A 1210 19.88 -23.84 -46.11
N ASP A 1211 20.28 -24.49 -47.20
CA ASP A 1211 19.43 -25.37 -48.02
C ASP A 1211 19.05 -26.67 -47.31
N SER A 1212 19.88 -27.14 -46.37
CA SER A 1212 19.57 -28.32 -45.54
C SER A 1212 18.42 -28.09 -44.56
N VAL A 1213 18.12 -26.83 -44.21
CA VAL A 1213 16.95 -26.47 -43.40
C VAL A 1213 15.78 -26.23 -44.34
N GLY A 1214 14.78 -27.11 -44.29
CA GLY A 1214 13.57 -26.99 -45.10
C GLY A 1214 12.88 -25.64 -44.91
N ILE A 1215 12.30 -25.08 -45.99
CA ILE A 1215 11.73 -23.72 -46.05
C ILE A 1215 10.72 -23.44 -44.93
N GLU A 1216 9.95 -24.45 -44.51
CA GLU A 1216 8.97 -24.34 -43.43
C GLU A 1216 9.58 -24.11 -42.04
N LYS A 1217 10.79 -24.64 -41.81
CA LYS A 1217 11.52 -24.60 -40.53
C LYS A 1217 12.50 -23.42 -40.43
N ARG A 1218 12.65 -22.63 -41.50
CA ARG A 1218 13.51 -21.45 -41.50
C ARG A 1218 12.89 -20.33 -40.66
N GLU A 1219 13.68 -19.81 -39.72
CA GLU A 1219 13.33 -18.65 -38.90
C GLU A 1219 13.85 -17.35 -39.54
N PRO A 1220 13.29 -16.18 -39.20
CA PRO A 1220 13.82 -14.89 -39.66
C PRO A 1220 15.33 -14.72 -39.43
N SER A 1221 15.82 -15.24 -38.30
CA SER A 1221 17.25 -15.26 -37.93
C SER A 1221 18.11 -16.04 -38.93
N THR A 1222 17.57 -17.10 -39.55
CA THR A 1222 18.25 -17.91 -40.57
C THR A 1222 18.34 -17.17 -41.90
N TYR A 1223 17.28 -16.46 -42.30
CA TYR A 1223 17.33 -15.57 -43.47
C TYR A 1223 18.33 -14.43 -43.24
N GLU A 1224 18.34 -13.84 -42.05
CA GLU A 1224 19.27 -12.78 -41.64
C GLU A 1224 20.73 -13.26 -41.68
N ALA A 1225 21.03 -14.41 -41.07
CA ALA A 1225 22.37 -15.00 -41.04
C ALA A 1225 22.90 -15.25 -42.45
N MET A 1226 22.07 -15.82 -43.34
CA MET A 1226 22.46 -16.09 -44.72
C MET A 1226 22.60 -14.80 -45.55
N THR A 1227 21.72 -13.81 -45.33
CA THR A 1227 21.82 -12.48 -45.96
C THR A 1227 23.14 -11.80 -45.59
N ARG A 1228 23.52 -11.83 -44.31
CA ARG A 1228 24.83 -11.32 -43.85
C ARG A 1228 26.00 -12.09 -44.44
N ALA A 1229 25.91 -13.42 -44.54
CA ALA A 1229 26.94 -14.24 -45.17
C ALA A 1229 27.19 -13.86 -46.63
N PHE A 1230 26.11 -13.65 -47.41
CA PHE A 1230 26.23 -13.19 -48.79
C PHE A 1230 26.81 -11.77 -48.91
N LEU A 1231 26.40 -10.85 -48.02
CA LEU A 1231 26.94 -9.50 -47.98
C LEU A 1231 28.44 -9.47 -47.62
N ALA A 1232 28.88 -10.33 -46.69
CA ALA A 1232 30.30 -10.47 -46.32
C ALA A 1232 31.17 -10.98 -47.48
N SER A 1233 30.56 -11.66 -48.45
CA SER A 1233 31.19 -12.14 -49.69
C SER A 1233 30.95 -11.25 -50.92
N GLU A 1234 30.38 -10.06 -50.72
CA GLU A 1234 30.02 -9.10 -51.78
C GLU A 1234 28.95 -9.59 -52.79
N ASP A 1235 28.28 -10.72 -52.53
CA ASP A 1235 27.19 -11.25 -53.38
C ASP A 1235 25.82 -10.62 -53.01
N ARG A 1236 25.58 -9.42 -53.53
CA ARG A 1236 24.32 -8.68 -53.30
C ARG A 1236 23.10 -9.34 -53.97
N GLU A 1237 23.28 -10.06 -55.07
CA GLU A 1237 22.18 -10.74 -55.77
C GLU A 1237 21.70 -11.98 -55.00
N GLY A 1238 22.62 -12.72 -54.39
CA GLY A 1238 22.32 -13.77 -53.42
C GLY A 1238 21.54 -13.25 -52.22
N ALA A 1239 22.00 -12.15 -51.61
CA ALA A 1239 21.34 -11.50 -50.48
C ALA A 1239 19.89 -11.06 -50.82
N SER A 1240 19.67 -10.40 -51.96
CA SER A 1240 18.33 -9.96 -52.39
C SER A 1240 17.36 -11.13 -52.61
N ARG A 1241 17.85 -12.27 -53.13
CA ARG A 1241 17.02 -13.48 -53.33
C ARG A 1241 16.54 -14.06 -52.00
N VAL A 1242 17.42 -14.16 -51.01
CA VAL A 1242 17.07 -14.65 -49.66
C VAL A 1242 16.03 -13.75 -48.99
N VAL A 1243 16.17 -12.42 -49.15
CA VAL A 1243 15.19 -11.45 -48.61
C VAL A 1243 13.83 -11.54 -49.33
N LYS A 1244 13.81 -11.72 -50.66
CA LYS A 1244 12.55 -11.95 -51.40
C LYS A 1244 11.86 -13.24 -50.97
N GLU A 1245 12.63 -14.32 -50.77
CA GLU A 1245 12.11 -15.58 -50.25
C GLU A 1245 11.50 -15.38 -48.86
N MET A 1246 12.17 -14.64 -47.98
CA MET A 1246 11.64 -14.28 -46.66
C MET A 1246 10.34 -13.45 -46.75
N LEU A 1247 10.27 -12.45 -47.63
CA LEU A 1247 9.07 -11.62 -47.78
C LEU A 1247 7.84 -12.43 -48.24
N SER A 1248 8.04 -13.46 -49.08
CA SER A 1248 6.97 -14.38 -49.50
C SER A 1248 6.34 -15.17 -48.34
N ARG A 1249 6.99 -15.21 -47.17
CA ARG A 1249 6.50 -15.89 -45.96
C ARG A 1249 5.59 -15.01 -45.09
N GLY A 1250 5.49 -13.71 -45.38
CA GLY A 1250 4.62 -12.79 -44.65
C GLY A 1250 5.01 -12.57 -43.19
N TYR A 1251 6.31 -12.47 -42.88
CA TYR A 1251 6.77 -12.10 -41.54
C TYR A 1251 6.39 -10.65 -41.18
N PRO A 1252 6.23 -10.31 -39.88
CA PRO A 1252 5.90 -8.95 -39.46
C PRO A 1252 6.84 -7.91 -40.06
N THR A 1253 6.28 -6.77 -40.50
CA THR A 1253 7.00 -5.70 -41.19
C THR A 1253 8.21 -5.18 -40.40
N ALA A 1254 8.12 -5.15 -39.07
CA ALA A 1254 9.24 -4.75 -38.21
C ALA A 1254 10.44 -5.71 -38.24
N VAL A 1255 10.21 -7.01 -38.44
CA VAL A 1255 11.28 -8.03 -38.53
C VAL A 1255 11.79 -8.12 -39.96
N ALA A 1256 10.88 -8.14 -40.93
CA ALA A 1256 11.22 -8.14 -42.34
C ALA A 1256 11.98 -6.88 -42.76
N GLY A 1257 11.60 -5.72 -42.22
CA GLY A 1257 12.24 -4.43 -42.45
C GLY A 1257 13.71 -4.42 -42.02
N LYS A 1258 14.04 -4.93 -40.82
CA LYS A 1258 15.43 -5.00 -40.35
C LYS A 1258 16.36 -5.79 -41.28
N ILE A 1259 15.86 -6.86 -41.88
CA ILE A 1259 16.66 -7.71 -42.79
C ILE A 1259 16.69 -7.10 -44.20
N LEU A 1260 15.60 -6.45 -44.62
CA LEU A 1260 15.52 -5.68 -45.87
C LEU A 1260 16.51 -4.50 -45.86
N ASP A 1261 16.62 -3.80 -44.72
CA ASP A 1261 17.54 -2.68 -44.53
C ASP A 1261 19.01 -3.10 -44.69
N LEU A 1262 19.37 -4.36 -44.39
CA LEU A 1262 20.74 -4.87 -44.56
C LEU A 1262 21.20 -4.87 -46.03
N VAL A 1263 20.28 -4.94 -47.00
CA VAL A 1263 20.60 -4.97 -48.44
C VAL A 1263 20.66 -3.55 -49.04
N GLY A 1264 20.28 -2.52 -48.26
CA GLY A 1264 20.39 -1.11 -48.62
C GLY A 1264 19.29 -0.62 -49.59
N GLY A 1265 18.30 0.11 -49.06
CA GLY A 1265 17.44 1.00 -49.87
C GLY A 1265 15.96 0.94 -49.54
N GLY A 1266 15.46 1.98 -48.86
CA GLY A 1266 14.04 2.16 -48.56
C GLY A 1266 13.18 2.48 -49.78
N ALA A 1267 12.06 1.78 -49.88
CA ALA A 1267 10.74 2.29 -50.28
C ALA A 1267 9.74 1.12 -50.09
N PRO A 1268 8.66 1.29 -49.30
CA PRO A 1268 7.57 0.33 -49.33
C PRO A 1268 6.83 0.51 -50.66
N VAL A 1269 7.07 -0.38 -51.62
CA VAL A 1269 6.19 -0.50 -52.78
C VAL A 1269 4.88 -1.06 -52.26
N ALA A 1270 3.89 -0.18 -52.12
CA ALA A 1270 2.50 -0.55 -51.99
C ALA A 1270 2.07 -1.34 -53.24
N ALA A 1271 1.76 -2.63 -53.06
CA ALA A 1271 0.72 -3.40 -53.77
C ALA A 1271 0.98 -4.90 -53.63
N ILE A 1272 0.17 -5.58 -52.81
CA ILE A 1272 -0.72 -6.73 -53.09
C ILE A 1272 -1.13 -7.34 -51.76
#